data_AF-A0A9Q4PYN6-F1
#
_entry.id   AF-A0A9Q4PYN6-F1
#
_cell.length_a   1.000
_cell.length_b   1.000
_cell.length_c   1.000
_cell.angle_alpha   90.00
_cell.angle_beta   90.00
_cell.angle_gamma   90.00
#
_symmetry.space_group_name_H-M   'P 1'
#
loop_
_entity.id
_entity.type
_entity.pdbx_description
1 polymer ?
#
loop_
_entity_poly.entity_id
_entity_poly.type
_entity_poly.pdbx_seq_one_letter_code
_entity_poly.pdbx_strand_id
1 'polypeptide(L)'
;MKNMKLCIIALLCFAVLCSAVSAATLSIDPSESIINKGESAELTLRVDDVEQLGSFDIDVTWNPSLVSLSDSDVTAGPSIDSLEMNVQSGRVRVAGLNSTLEGISDSADLCYLSFTGLSDSGETTSVSISVNDYGFLNSTSGEDIEVTDITNGSITTTVSSVVDARIGISNRQVPVNQETLFRASVANQRSYDTSALNVNVTIAKDGAVVQSETYPDVTISAGDTYSEEIAWTPTAGGTYLVSIAVTSDDALRGSPTDEKIVSSIDYQISFPDGQVYGTDRAQTDNWFYNYVRVSANKAGPVNLTIDAPDSFEISGGKERTTYLYNSQWNYLYVWMKSNEPGSFSGADFSYNLSANGKSASVNGNDLTVYVPSIEVTSVSSARVSDLGTSDTINFNTLHTNNTIRNVTTIVAQSGAQGRTLSGLGYLVGYPYGCVEQTTCKMLASMNVKDYYLGRGDRPSDFDTIREQANESVSAGIDVLVNGGLRGQHDDGGWSLWGYGLSESSSSSYASYTLAKINQTDEDLNRLLEDKISNGDTVTTGTVNFEKLIEWFHENPDTAEGTWSWSAPVCHSWTKESNTAFVMVIHDMINQSGDVQQLYRGYMEENMQNATKYVIGNQVNSGPDEGSFSSGSDKNMATALGLWGLESFGLPSSTVTEAGITDAKENAAAYLVGSQEVDGSWSAASNYGWNSKGRVTESTAYALLALNATGVANDNETISKGVGWLVDTYESSGSWGYTWASQAAIDALIVCQGSEISTGTVGVYVDGDLVNTFTMDATNPREEYTLTSAQMTAMMADGTEERDIFGDGFSTVRSHEVTAELTAGDGPVVLSVENSQWAPLNEIDSTIRNSRLIQMEGVDESFEIPQINTNIDILSEVELDVGGFSLTLDSVPSPMVVDEATDVSIGVISDADLFSPMIEVPIADFSFVNTSDITDSKGASVAYEVLNSTANENQDSIFIEPESWVQGTAYSYTFEIVPENYGTLNMSLRIIPLYDDSNVAYTSHDFDVTGTGNVTIHVQDENYAPVVADSITVDGVTVTDQSTNEFSDLFEDTYQFSVTKSGYPDVSGTVEINYGENAVYNVTLPTTMTEPVLILSEGGSGSIAGVAQIPAEQLNALNSENAIYNISVMGDGGELGVALQFPQRYLVNSPVVTLNGVVLGEDDYELTPGTFVYGDAGAYTTTNATLVVYNTPSGTNYIGMEFDGDVLGDATGEGLVTSRDSLFILNFVVGNIGGFDTFDYPDVVDRDAHSITSRDSLLILNRVVGNVDEYYQWS
;
A
#
# COMPACT_ATOMS: atom_id res chain seq x y z
N MET A 1 -75.99 -117.76 -29.28
CA MET A 1 -75.65 -118.16 -27.91
C MET A 1 -74.15 -118.33 -27.81
N LYS A 2 -73.54 -117.56 -26.91
CA LYS A 2 -72.46 -117.96 -25.99
C LYS A 2 -71.16 -118.51 -26.59
N ASN A 3 -69.98 -118.13 -26.15
CA ASN A 3 -69.48 -117.05 -25.30
C ASN A 3 -68.00 -117.40 -25.15
N MET A 4 -67.14 -116.40 -25.23
CA MET A 4 -66.04 -116.25 -24.27
C MET A 4 -64.95 -117.34 -24.30
N LYS A 5 -63.89 -117.08 -25.08
CA LYS A 5 -62.47 -117.06 -24.66
C LYS A 5 -61.55 -116.87 -25.88
N LEU A 6 -61.83 -115.84 -26.68
CA LEU A 6 -60.99 -115.40 -27.80
C LEU A 6 -60.00 -114.28 -27.41
N CYS A 7 -59.94 -113.88 -26.13
CA CYS A 7 -59.14 -112.73 -25.67
C CYS A 7 -57.79 -113.08 -25.03
N ILE A 8 -57.36 -114.35 -25.00
CA ILE A 8 -56.14 -114.75 -24.27
C ILE A 8 -54.98 -115.17 -25.19
N ILE A 9 -55.19 -115.27 -26.51
CA ILE A 9 -54.12 -115.64 -27.47
C ILE A 9 -53.76 -114.49 -28.42
N ALA A 10 -54.58 -113.45 -28.51
CA ALA A 10 -54.23 -112.20 -29.21
C ALA A 10 -53.35 -111.26 -28.36
N LEU A 11 -53.22 -111.50 -27.05
CA LEU A 11 -52.37 -110.71 -26.14
C LEU A 11 -50.92 -111.20 -26.03
N LEU A 12 -50.59 -112.38 -26.59
CA LEU A 12 -49.24 -112.98 -26.46
C LEU A 12 -48.39 -112.90 -27.75
N CYS A 13 -48.91 -112.34 -28.84
CA CYS A 13 -48.15 -112.12 -30.08
C CYS A 13 -48.01 -110.63 -30.47
N PHE A 14 -48.35 -109.70 -29.57
CA PHE A 14 -48.04 -108.27 -29.71
C PHE A 14 -46.93 -107.77 -28.75
N ALA A 15 -46.35 -108.68 -27.95
CA ALA A 15 -45.35 -108.37 -26.92
C ALA A 15 -43.89 -108.67 -27.35
N VAL A 16 -43.59 -108.78 -28.65
CA VAL A 16 -42.23 -109.05 -29.17
C VAL A 16 -41.84 -108.14 -30.34
N LEU A 17 -42.64 -107.11 -30.66
CA LEU A 17 -42.31 -106.11 -31.69
C LEU A 17 -42.84 -104.75 -31.26
N CYS A 18 -42.13 -104.12 -30.32
CA CYS A 18 -42.03 -102.68 -30.05
C CYS A 18 -41.15 -102.53 -28.80
N SER A 19 -39.83 -102.72 -28.93
CA SER A 19 -38.91 -101.98 -28.07
C SER A 19 -39.04 -100.54 -28.54
N ALA A 20 -39.89 -99.74 -27.87
CA ALA A 20 -39.79 -98.31 -28.02
C ALA A 20 -38.37 -97.96 -27.58
N VAL A 21 -37.57 -97.47 -28.51
CA VAL A 21 -36.28 -96.85 -28.16
C VAL A 21 -36.67 -95.67 -27.27
N SER A 22 -36.41 -95.76 -25.97
CA SER A 22 -36.55 -94.63 -25.06
C SER A 22 -35.60 -93.55 -25.56
N ALA A 23 -36.16 -92.44 -26.02
CA ALA A 23 -35.43 -91.32 -26.58
C ALA A 23 -35.61 -90.16 -25.60
N ALA A 24 -34.63 -89.94 -24.73
CA ALA A 24 -34.72 -88.92 -23.70
C ALA A 24 -34.43 -87.53 -24.27
N THR A 25 -35.19 -86.55 -23.79
CA THR A 25 -34.93 -85.13 -24.03
C THR A 25 -34.43 -84.50 -22.72
N LEU A 26 -33.27 -83.86 -22.75
CA LEU A 26 -32.75 -83.12 -21.58
C LEU A 26 -33.05 -81.63 -21.76
N SER A 27 -33.46 -80.97 -20.68
CA SER A 27 -33.78 -79.55 -20.72
C SER A 27 -33.39 -78.81 -19.44
N ILE A 28 -33.14 -77.51 -19.56
CA ILE A 28 -33.08 -76.58 -18.44
C ILE A 28 -34.41 -75.82 -18.34
N ASP A 29 -35.00 -75.77 -17.16
CA ASP A 29 -36.27 -75.08 -16.89
C ASP A 29 -36.13 -74.12 -15.68
N PRO A 30 -36.45 -72.82 -15.82
CA PRO A 30 -36.84 -72.15 -17.06
C PRO A 30 -35.70 -72.08 -18.10
N SER A 31 -36.05 -72.09 -19.39
CA SER A 31 -35.07 -72.01 -20.48
C SER A 31 -34.35 -70.65 -20.57
N GLU A 32 -34.94 -69.62 -19.98
CA GLU A 32 -34.38 -68.28 -19.86
C GLU A 32 -34.63 -67.78 -18.43
N SER A 33 -33.59 -67.27 -17.79
CA SER A 33 -33.67 -66.66 -16.46
C SER A 33 -32.95 -65.32 -16.45
N ILE A 34 -33.42 -64.41 -15.62
CA ILE A 34 -32.84 -63.08 -15.42
C ILE A 34 -32.42 -62.99 -13.95
N ILE A 35 -31.15 -62.62 -13.69
CA ILE A 35 -30.59 -62.59 -12.34
C ILE A 35 -29.93 -61.25 -12.07
N ASN A 36 -30.28 -60.61 -10.93
CA ASN A 36 -29.55 -59.44 -10.45
C ASN A 36 -28.24 -59.85 -9.76
N LYS A 37 -27.21 -59.00 -9.84
CA LYS A 37 -25.94 -59.23 -9.15
C LYS A 37 -26.15 -59.40 -7.63
N GLY A 38 -25.73 -60.54 -7.09
CA GLY A 38 -25.87 -60.94 -5.69
C GLY A 38 -27.17 -61.68 -5.36
N GLU A 39 -28.13 -61.76 -6.28
CA GLU A 39 -29.31 -62.62 -6.15
C GLU A 39 -29.05 -64.00 -6.75
N SER A 40 -29.88 -64.97 -6.35
CA SER A 40 -29.82 -66.32 -6.89
C SER A 40 -31.09 -66.67 -7.68
N ALA A 41 -30.93 -67.39 -8.79
CA ALA A 41 -32.05 -68.05 -9.45
C ALA A 41 -31.80 -69.54 -9.60
N GLU A 42 -32.85 -70.31 -9.33
CA GLU A 42 -32.85 -71.75 -9.44
C GLU A 42 -33.24 -72.17 -10.87
N LEU A 43 -32.39 -73.00 -11.46
CA LEU A 43 -32.65 -73.68 -12.73
C LEU A 43 -32.80 -75.17 -12.46
N THR A 44 -33.75 -75.81 -13.12
CA THR A 44 -34.01 -77.25 -12.99
C THR A 44 -33.44 -77.97 -14.19
N LEU A 45 -32.56 -78.95 -13.97
CA LEU A 45 -32.18 -79.92 -14.99
C LEU A 45 -33.25 -81.02 -15.05
N ARG A 46 -33.91 -81.14 -16.20
CA ARG A 46 -35.05 -82.03 -16.41
C ARG A 46 -34.77 -83.05 -17.50
N VAL A 47 -35.45 -84.19 -17.39
CA VAL A 47 -35.51 -85.22 -18.42
C VAL A 47 -36.97 -85.48 -18.79
N ASP A 48 -37.24 -85.59 -20.09
CA ASP A 48 -38.54 -85.89 -20.67
C ASP A 48 -38.42 -87.08 -21.65
N ASP A 49 -39.57 -87.68 -22.01
CA ASP A 49 -39.69 -88.80 -22.95
C ASP A 49 -38.83 -90.03 -22.61
N VAL A 50 -38.55 -90.23 -21.31
CA VAL A 50 -37.70 -91.33 -20.82
C VAL A 50 -38.53 -92.53 -20.35
N GLU A 51 -38.01 -93.75 -20.48
CA GLU A 51 -38.63 -94.97 -19.95
C GLU A 51 -37.66 -95.68 -18.99
N GLN A 52 -38.11 -95.89 -17.75
CA GLN A 52 -37.40 -96.61 -16.68
C GLN A 52 -35.98 -96.10 -16.33
N LEU A 53 -35.69 -94.79 -16.39
CA LEU A 53 -34.39 -94.23 -15.99
C LEU A 53 -34.03 -94.60 -14.54
N GLY A 54 -32.87 -95.25 -14.39
CA GLY A 54 -32.29 -95.72 -13.12
C GLY A 54 -31.02 -94.97 -12.71
N SER A 55 -30.26 -94.38 -13.65
CA SER A 55 -29.09 -93.54 -13.33
C SER A 55 -28.73 -92.54 -14.42
N PHE A 56 -28.10 -91.41 -14.08
CA PHE A 56 -27.58 -90.43 -15.04
C PHE A 56 -26.20 -89.87 -14.67
N ASP A 57 -25.45 -89.33 -15.65
CA ASP A 57 -24.18 -88.60 -15.47
C ASP A 57 -24.03 -87.50 -16.55
N ILE A 58 -24.11 -86.23 -16.14
CA ILE A 58 -24.28 -85.07 -17.03
C ILE A 58 -23.35 -83.93 -16.59
N ASP A 59 -22.78 -83.20 -17.54
CA ASP A 59 -22.10 -81.92 -17.30
C ASP A 59 -23.00 -80.73 -17.64
N VAL A 60 -22.97 -79.70 -16.80
CA VAL A 60 -23.58 -78.39 -17.07
C VAL A 60 -22.49 -77.32 -17.00
N THR A 61 -22.43 -76.46 -18.02
CA THR A 61 -21.39 -75.43 -18.17
C THR A 61 -21.99 -74.03 -18.31
N TRP A 62 -21.26 -73.01 -17.85
CA TRP A 62 -21.65 -71.58 -17.91
C TRP A 62 -20.41 -70.68 -17.91
N ASN A 63 -20.58 -69.37 -18.14
CA ASN A 63 -19.54 -68.37 -17.99
C ASN A 63 -19.37 -67.96 -16.51
N PRO A 64 -18.26 -68.33 -15.83
CA PRO A 64 -18.09 -68.08 -14.40
C PRO A 64 -17.87 -66.62 -14.03
N SER A 65 -17.61 -65.73 -14.98
CA SER A 65 -17.54 -64.29 -14.73
C SER A 65 -18.93 -63.65 -14.51
N LEU A 66 -20.00 -64.27 -15.04
CA LEU A 66 -21.35 -63.73 -14.99
C LEU A 66 -22.17 -64.27 -13.82
N VAL A 67 -22.03 -65.57 -13.53
CA VAL A 67 -22.75 -66.25 -12.46
C VAL A 67 -21.86 -67.29 -11.78
N SER A 68 -22.11 -67.56 -10.50
CA SER A 68 -21.45 -68.61 -9.73
C SER A 68 -22.42 -69.68 -9.27
N LEU A 69 -21.88 -70.89 -9.09
CA LEU A 69 -22.55 -72.02 -8.47
C LEU A 69 -21.58 -72.64 -7.46
N SER A 70 -22.04 -72.97 -6.27
CA SER A 70 -21.26 -73.65 -5.22
C SER A 70 -21.83 -75.02 -4.88
N ASP A 71 -21.10 -75.81 -4.08
CA ASP A 71 -21.54 -77.16 -3.70
C ASP A 71 -22.86 -77.16 -2.91
N SER A 72 -23.18 -76.09 -2.17
CA SER A 72 -24.45 -75.98 -1.45
C SER A 72 -25.64 -75.62 -2.34
N ASP A 73 -25.39 -75.24 -3.61
CA ASP A 73 -26.40 -74.69 -4.52
C ASP A 73 -27.00 -75.74 -5.46
N VAL A 74 -26.59 -77.00 -5.33
CA VAL A 74 -27.11 -78.11 -6.13
C VAL A 74 -27.88 -79.07 -5.23
N THR A 75 -29.14 -79.33 -5.57
CA THR A 75 -29.98 -80.26 -4.81
C THR A 75 -30.62 -81.31 -5.70
N ALA A 76 -30.77 -82.53 -5.17
CA ALA A 76 -31.35 -83.65 -5.92
C ALA A 76 -32.85 -83.42 -6.18
N GLY A 77 -33.30 -83.78 -7.38
CA GLY A 77 -34.72 -83.77 -7.72
C GLY A 77 -35.51 -84.82 -6.93
N PRO A 78 -36.85 -84.70 -6.85
CA PRO A 78 -37.68 -85.48 -5.92
C PRO A 78 -37.65 -87.00 -6.14
N SER A 79 -37.27 -87.42 -7.36
CA SER A 79 -37.23 -88.82 -7.77
C SER A 79 -35.80 -89.41 -7.76
N ILE A 80 -34.81 -88.67 -7.25
CA ILE A 80 -33.41 -89.08 -7.20
C ILE A 80 -33.03 -89.42 -5.76
N ASP A 81 -32.64 -90.67 -5.52
CA ASP A 81 -32.34 -91.18 -4.17
C ASP A 81 -30.95 -90.76 -3.68
N SER A 82 -30.00 -90.61 -4.62
CA SER A 82 -28.62 -90.20 -4.35
C SER A 82 -28.10 -89.38 -5.52
N LEU A 83 -27.52 -88.22 -5.24
CA LEU A 83 -26.86 -87.35 -6.20
C LEU A 83 -25.42 -87.11 -5.76
N GLU A 84 -24.47 -87.39 -6.64
CA GLU A 84 -23.06 -87.04 -6.52
C GLU A 84 -22.76 -85.87 -7.46
N MET A 85 -21.93 -84.94 -7.00
CA MET A 85 -21.66 -83.69 -7.72
C MET A 85 -20.21 -83.24 -7.57
N ASN A 86 -19.70 -82.55 -8.58
CA ASN A 86 -18.38 -81.92 -8.56
C ASN A 86 -18.47 -80.55 -9.24
N VAL A 87 -18.54 -79.50 -8.42
CA VAL A 87 -18.64 -78.11 -8.90
C VAL A 87 -17.23 -77.53 -9.09
N GLN A 88 -17.03 -76.90 -10.24
CA GLN A 88 -15.82 -76.16 -10.63
C GLN A 88 -16.23 -74.80 -11.20
N SER A 89 -15.28 -73.87 -11.32
CA SER A 89 -15.56 -72.57 -11.96
C SER A 89 -16.02 -72.80 -13.41
N GLY A 90 -17.28 -72.44 -13.70
CA GLY A 90 -17.88 -72.55 -15.04
C GLY A 90 -18.40 -73.94 -15.43
N ARG A 91 -18.34 -74.94 -14.53
CA ARG A 91 -18.81 -76.31 -14.82
C ARG A 91 -19.25 -77.05 -13.56
N VAL A 92 -20.35 -77.80 -13.65
CA VAL A 92 -20.73 -78.81 -12.65
C VAL A 92 -20.97 -80.15 -13.34
N ARG A 93 -20.42 -81.23 -12.77
CA ARG A 93 -20.80 -82.59 -13.13
C ARG A 93 -21.78 -83.13 -12.11
N VAL A 94 -22.92 -83.64 -12.56
CA VAL A 94 -23.97 -84.22 -11.71
C VAL A 94 -24.23 -85.67 -12.12
N ALA A 95 -24.23 -86.57 -11.14
CA ALA A 95 -24.51 -87.99 -11.35
C ALA A 95 -25.50 -88.51 -10.31
N GLY A 96 -26.64 -89.05 -10.75
CA GLY A 96 -27.73 -89.45 -9.86
C GLY A 96 -28.17 -90.91 -10.04
N LEU A 97 -28.72 -91.48 -8.97
CA LEU A 97 -29.27 -92.84 -8.93
C LEU A 97 -30.73 -92.83 -8.47
N ASN A 98 -31.56 -93.65 -9.12
CA ASN A 98 -32.89 -94.04 -8.64
C ASN A 98 -32.87 -95.54 -8.29
N SER A 99 -33.23 -95.88 -7.06
CA SER A 99 -33.16 -97.24 -6.50
C SER A 99 -34.46 -98.03 -6.62
N THR A 100 -35.52 -97.45 -7.20
CA THR A 100 -36.79 -98.15 -7.41
C THR A 100 -36.70 -99.06 -8.64
N LEU A 101 -37.19 -100.30 -8.51
CA LEU A 101 -37.19 -101.29 -9.61
C LEU A 101 -38.07 -100.87 -10.81
N GLU A 102 -38.91 -99.85 -10.66
CA GLU A 102 -39.79 -99.33 -11.72
C GLU A 102 -39.12 -98.25 -12.57
N GLY A 103 -38.10 -97.54 -12.05
CA GLY A 103 -37.40 -96.46 -12.74
C GLY A 103 -38.28 -95.23 -13.00
N ILE A 104 -37.67 -94.13 -13.46
CA ILE A 104 -38.40 -92.92 -13.85
C ILE A 104 -38.89 -93.07 -15.29
N SER A 105 -40.18 -92.89 -15.54
CA SER A 105 -40.75 -92.88 -16.88
C SER A 105 -41.57 -91.60 -17.13
N ASP A 106 -41.69 -91.21 -18.38
CA ASP A 106 -42.19 -89.92 -18.87
C ASP A 106 -41.23 -88.75 -18.56
N SER A 107 -41.43 -88.03 -17.45
CA SER A 107 -40.71 -86.79 -17.14
C SER A 107 -40.28 -86.73 -15.67
N ALA A 108 -39.10 -86.20 -15.40
CA ALA A 108 -38.66 -85.89 -14.04
C ALA A 108 -37.65 -84.74 -13.96
N ASP A 109 -37.66 -84.10 -12.80
CA ASP A 109 -36.62 -83.16 -12.39
C ASP A 109 -35.45 -83.97 -11.82
N LEU A 110 -34.26 -83.82 -12.39
CA LEU A 110 -33.06 -84.54 -11.99
C LEU A 110 -32.33 -83.84 -10.84
N CYS A 111 -32.12 -82.53 -10.97
CA CYS A 111 -31.56 -81.69 -9.91
C CYS A 111 -31.92 -80.21 -10.11
N TYR A 112 -31.84 -79.45 -9.03
CA TYR A 112 -31.95 -77.99 -9.01
C TYR A 112 -30.57 -77.36 -8.87
N LEU A 113 -30.30 -76.31 -9.64
CA LEU A 113 -29.04 -75.57 -9.72
C LEU A 113 -29.31 -74.08 -9.39
N SER A 114 -28.90 -73.61 -8.21
CA SER A 114 -29.12 -72.24 -7.75
C SER A 114 -27.93 -71.32 -8.09
N PHE A 115 -27.98 -70.69 -9.26
CA PHE A 115 -26.93 -69.77 -9.69
C PHE A 115 -27.04 -68.42 -9.00
N THR A 116 -25.92 -67.87 -8.53
CA THR A 116 -25.83 -66.50 -7.97
C THR A 116 -25.22 -65.56 -9.00
N GLY A 117 -25.85 -64.41 -9.24
CA GLY A 117 -25.34 -63.38 -10.16
C GLY A 117 -24.06 -62.75 -9.65
N LEU A 118 -23.01 -62.74 -10.45
CA LEU A 118 -21.73 -62.06 -10.15
C LEU A 118 -21.56 -60.76 -10.95
N SER A 119 -22.15 -60.71 -12.15
CA SER A 119 -22.09 -59.53 -13.01
C SER A 119 -23.40 -58.73 -13.01
N ASP A 120 -23.27 -57.45 -13.33
CA ASP A 120 -24.35 -56.51 -13.63
C ASP A 120 -24.20 -55.91 -15.05
N SER A 121 -23.51 -56.62 -15.95
CA SER A 121 -23.16 -56.18 -17.30
C SER A 121 -24.31 -56.27 -18.32
N GLY A 122 -25.43 -56.92 -17.97
CA GLY A 122 -26.49 -57.18 -18.95
C GLY A 122 -26.21 -58.37 -19.85
N GLU A 123 -25.06 -59.03 -19.69
CA GLU A 123 -24.63 -60.12 -20.56
C GLU A 123 -25.35 -61.43 -20.25
N THR A 124 -25.49 -62.25 -21.29
CA THR A 124 -26.12 -63.57 -21.24
C THR A 124 -25.08 -64.67 -21.25
N THR A 125 -25.12 -65.54 -20.24
CA THR A 125 -24.44 -66.84 -20.30
C THR A 125 -25.40 -67.92 -20.78
N SER A 126 -24.93 -68.81 -21.66
CA SER A 126 -25.61 -70.08 -21.89
C SER A 126 -25.37 -71.01 -20.69
N VAL A 127 -26.40 -71.78 -20.32
CA VAL A 127 -26.31 -72.88 -19.36
C VAL A 127 -26.42 -74.16 -20.16
N SER A 128 -25.26 -74.68 -20.57
CA SER A 128 -25.17 -75.71 -21.59
C SER A 128 -25.00 -77.09 -20.98
N ILE A 129 -25.89 -78.00 -21.38
CA ILE A 129 -25.87 -79.42 -21.01
C ILE A 129 -24.95 -80.14 -22.00
N SER A 130 -23.99 -80.90 -21.47
CA SER A 130 -23.15 -81.81 -22.24
C SER A 130 -23.26 -83.21 -21.66
N VAL A 131 -23.66 -84.17 -22.51
CA VAL A 131 -23.60 -85.59 -22.18
C VAL A 131 -22.19 -86.08 -22.52
N ASN A 132 -21.48 -86.64 -21.55
CA ASN A 132 -20.11 -87.10 -21.73
C ASN A 132 -20.02 -88.23 -22.79
N ASP A 133 -18.83 -88.46 -23.38
CA ASP A 133 -18.54 -89.51 -24.39
C ASP A 133 -18.85 -90.96 -23.93
N TYR A 134 -19.26 -91.15 -22.67
CA TYR A 134 -19.73 -92.41 -22.09
C TYR A 134 -21.26 -92.50 -21.88
N GLY A 135 -22.03 -91.46 -22.24
CA GLY A 135 -23.48 -91.51 -22.46
C GLY A 135 -24.33 -92.25 -21.42
N PHE A 136 -24.15 -92.01 -20.12
CA PHE A 136 -24.93 -92.72 -19.11
C PHE A 136 -26.22 -91.99 -18.77
N LEU A 137 -27.29 -92.26 -19.51
CA LEU A 137 -28.61 -92.42 -18.91
C LEU A 137 -28.90 -93.91 -18.97
N ASN A 138 -28.97 -94.61 -17.84
CA ASN A 138 -29.23 -96.05 -17.85
C ASN A 138 -30.64 -96.32 -17.36
N SER A 139 -31.34 -97.23 -18.02
CA SER A 139 -32.57 -97.81 -17.47
C SER A 139 -32.27 -98.64 -16.20
N THR A 140 -33.29 -98.95 -15.41
CA THR A 140 -33.17 -99.87 -14.26
C THR A 140 -32.73 -101.29 -14.65
N SER A 141 -32.78 -101.63 -15.95
CA SER A 141 -32.28 -102.87 -16.51
C SER A 141 -30.80 -102.82 -16.95
N GLY A 142 -30.18 -101.63 -16.89
CA GLY A 142 -28.78 -101.40 -17.25
C GLY A 142 -28.52 -101.16 -18.74
N GLU A 143 -29.56 -100.89 -19.54
CA GLU A 143 -29.43 -100.48 -20.95
C GLU A 143 -29.31 -98.95 -21.06
N ASP A 144 -28.40 -98.49 -21.94
CA ASP A 144 -28.20 -97.07 -22.26
C ASP A 144 -29.47 -96.48 -22.93
N ILE A 145 -29.87 -95.30 -22.49
CA ILE A 145 -30.97 -94.50 -23.03
C ILE A 145 -30.37 -93.42 -23.92
N GLU A 146 -30.76 -93.41 -25.18
CA GLU A 146 -30.28 -92.43 -26.15
C GLU A 146 -30.89 -91.04 -25.86
N VAL A 147 -30.06 -90.00 -25.78
CA VAL A 147 -30.52 -88.60 -25.69
C VAL A 147 -30.65 -88.07 -27.11
N THR A 148 -31.89 -87.84 -27.55
CA THR A 148 -32.16 -87.41 -28.93
C THR A 148 -32.26 -85.90 -29.10
N ASP A 149 -32.49 -85.17 -28.00
CA ASP A 149 -32.56 -83.71 -28.03
C ASP A 149 -32.07 -83.10 -26.70
N ILE A 150 -31.44 -81.94 -26.78
CA ILE A 150 -30.92 -81.17 -25.64
C ILE A 150 -31.36 -79.72 -25.81
N THR A 151 -32.15 -79.24 -24.85
CA THR A 151 -32.54 -77.83 -24.75
C THR A 151 -31.73 -77.14 -23.65
N ASN A 152 -30.73 -76.36 -24.05
CA ASN A 152 -29.93 -75.56 -23.13
C ASN A 152 -30.75 -74.41 -22.52
N GLY A 153 -30.33 -73.96 -21.34
CA GLY A 153 -30.87 -72.75 -20.71
C GLY A 153 -29.99 -71.53 -20.99
N SER A 154 -30.44 -70.37 -20.53
CA SER A 154 -29.63 -69.15 -20.49
C SER A 154 -29.94 -68.34 -19.23
N ILE A 155 -28.92 -67.64 -18.74
CA ILE A 155 -29.06 -66.65 -17.68
C ILE A 155 -28.58 -65.31 -18.22
N THR A 156 -29.44 -64.30 -18.15
CA THR A 156 -29.09 -62.91 -18.46
C THR A 156 -28.94 -62.14 -17.16
N THR A 157 -27.79 -61.50 -16.95
CA THR A 157 -27.62 -60.59 -15.81
C THR A 157 -28.36 -59.28 -16.05
N THR A 158 -28.82 -58.58 -15.02
CA THR A 158 -29.45 -57.26 -15.19
C THR A 158 -28.41 -56.15 -15.13
N VAL A 159 -28.65 -55.09 -15.93
CA VAL A 159 -27.86 -53.87 -15.86
C VAL A 159 -28.32 -53.05 -14.66
N SER A 160 -27.39 -52.68 -13.78
CA SER A 160 -27.66 -51.73 -12.69
C SER A 160 -27.01 -50.38 -12.99
N SER A 161 -27.74 -49.30 -12.68
CA SER A 161 -27.21 -47.94 -12.69
C SER A 161 -26.40 -47.75 -11.42
N VAL A 162 -25.16 -47.27 -11.53
CA VAL A 162 -24.36 -46.80 -10.39
C VAL A 162 -24.23 -45.30 -10.51
N VAL A 163 -24.77 -44.58 -9.53
CA VAL A 163 -24.78 -43.12 -9.54
C VAL A 163 -24.16 -42.55 -8.28
N ASP A 164 -23.52 -41.40 -8.41
CA ASP A 164 -23.11 -40.56 -7.27
C ASP A 164 -23.84 -39.22 -7.36
N ALA A 165 -24.74 -38.96 -6.41
CA ALA A 165 -25.51 -37.74 -6.31
C ALA A 165 -24.79 -36.77 -5.37
N ARG A 166 -24.58 -35.52 -5.79
CA ARG A 166 -23.90 -34.51 -4.98
C ARG A 166 -24.64 -33.18 -4.99
N ILE A 167 -24.49 -32.44 -3.88
CA ILE A 167 -24.85 -31.03 -3.79
C ILE A 167 -23.57 -30.20 -3.65
N GLY A 168 -23.34 -29.38 -4.67
CA GLY A 168 -22.40 -28.28 -4.67
C GLY A 168 -23.01 -27.02 -4.05
N ILE A 169 -22.29 -26.47 -3.09
CA ILE A 169 -22.52 -25.16 -2.49
C ILE A 169 -21.21 -24.36 -2.53
N SER A 170 -21.28 -23.09 -2.94
CA SER A 170 -20.12 -22.19 -2.89
C SER A 170 -19.81 -21.73 -1.47
N ASN A 171 -20.86 -21.52 -0.66
CA ASN A 171 -20.74 -21.17 0.75
C ASN A 171 -21.86 -21.80 1.58
N ARG A 172 -21.52 -22.27 2.80
CA ARG A 172 -22.48 -22.73 3.82
C ARG A 172 -23.23 -21.58 4.49
N GLN A 173 -22.84 -20.33 4.26
CA GLN A 173 -23.47 -19.14 4.79
C GLN A 173 -24.05 -18.29 3.66
N VAL A 174 -25.37 -18.26 3.56
CA VAL A 174 -26.06 -17.57 2.47
C VAL A 174 -26.84 -16.35 2.95
N PRO A 175 -26.89 -15.26 2.19
CA PRO A 175 -27.65 -14.06 2.52
C PRO A 175 -29.18 -14.27 2.51
N VAL A 176 -29.88 -13.77 3.54
CA VAL A 176 -31.36 -13.72 3.60
C VAL A 176 -31.89 -12.80 2.49
N ASN A 177 -32.98 -13.23 1.84
CA ASN A 177 -33.67 -12.54 0.74
C ASN A 177 -32.80 -12.31 -0.52
N GLN A 178 -31.69 -13.03 -0.66
CA GLN A 178 -30.94 -13.07 -1.90
C GLN A 178 -30.98 -14.46 -2.51
N GLU A 179 -31.11 -14.50 -3.83
CA GLU A 179 -30.93 -15.72 -4.59
C GLU A 179 -29.50 -16.27 -4.41
N THR A 180 -29.44 -17.54 -4.01
CA THR A 180 -28.23 -18.35 -3.95
C THR A 180 -28.38 -19.49 -4.94
N LEU A 181 -27.31 -19.83 -5.63
CA LEU A 181 -27.26 -20.97 -6.54
C LEU A 181 -26.62 -22.16 -5.83
N PHE A 182 -27.29 -23.30 -5.90
CA PHE A 182 -26.72 -24.60 -5.59
C PHE A 182 -26.62 -25.41 -6.86
N ARG A 183 -25.68 -26.35 -6.89
CA ARG A 183 -25.60 -27.30 -8.00
C ARG A 183 -25.94 -28.69 -7.52
N ALA A 184 -27.02 -29.25 -8.06
CA ALA A 184 -27.38 -30.63 -7.85
C ALA A 184 -26.83 -31.44 -9.02
N SER A 185 -25.99 -32.44 -8.76
CA SER A 185 -25.44 -33.30 -9.80
C SER A 185 -25.66 -34.77 -9.50
N VAL A 186 -25.77 -35.56 -10.55
CA VAL A 186 -25.84 -37.01 -10.51
C VAL A 186 -24.88 -37.52 -11.58
N ALA A 187 -23.79 -38.14 -11.15
CA ALA A 187 -22.78 -38.69 -12.04
C ALA A 187 -23.05 -40.18 -12.29
N ASN A 188 -22.97 -40.59 -13.54
CA ASN A 188 -23.00 -42.01 -13.90
C ASN A 188 -21.59 -42.59 -13.79
N GLN A 189 -21.41 -43.57 -12.90
CA GLN A 189 -20.12 -44.21 -12.63
C GLN A 189 -19.87 -45.44 -13.52
N ARG A 190 -20.59 -45.56 -14.64
CA ARG A 190 -20.51 -46.70 -15.57
C ARG A 190 -20.12 -46.26 -16.97
N SER A 191 -19.52 -47.18 -17.71
CA SER A 191 -19.16 -47.03 -19.13
C SER A 191 -20.33 -47.24 -20.10
N TYR A 192 -21.58 -47.23 -19.60
CA TYR A 192 -22.82 -47.33 -20.37
C TYR A 192 -23.91 -46.44 -19.77
N ASP A 193 -24.93 -46.10 -20.55
CA ASP A 193 -26.02 -45.20 -20.15
C ASP A 193 -26.84 -45.75 -18.98
N THR A 194 -27.34 -44.87 -18.10
CA THR A 194 -28.20 -45.27 -16.98
C THR A 194 -29.60 -45.68 -17.45
N SER A 195 -30.29 -46.48 -16.62
CA SER A 195 -31.75 -46.53 -16.62
C SER A 195 -32.37 -45.15 -16.34
N ALA A 196 -33.67 -44.98 -16.61
CA ALA A 196 -34.37 -43.74 -16.28
C ALA A 196 -34.35 -43.47 -14.77
N LEU A 197 -33.91 -42.27 -14.39
CA LEU A 197 -33.75 -41.81 -13.02
C LEU A 197 -34.77 -40.70 -12.69
N ASN A 198 -35.21 -40.66 -11.44
CA ASN A 198 -35.94 -39.53 -10.86
C ASN A 198 -35.02 -38.82 -9.87
N VAL A 199 -34.61 -37.60 -10.18
CA VAL A 199 -33.74 -36.78 -9.33
C VAL A 199 -34.60 -35.78 -8.55
N ASN A 200 -34.57 -35.86 -7.23
CA ASN A 200 -35.31 -34.95 -6.35
C ASN A 200 -34.35 -34.10 -5.55
N VAL A 201 -34.48 -32.78 -5.62
CA VAL A 201 -33.75 -31.84 -4.77
C VAL A 201 -34.73 -31.20 -3.80
N THR A 202 -34.40 -31.18 -2.50
CA THR A 202 -35.25 -30.55 -1.48
C THR A 202 -34.44 -29.66 -0.55
N ILE A 203 -35.02 -28.52 -0.19
CA ILE A 203 -34.48 -27.59 0.80
C ILE A 203 -35.47 -27.55 1.95
N ALA A 204 -35.00 -27.83 3.17
CA ALA A 204 -35.83 -27.87 4.36
C ALA A 204 -35.31 -26.95 5.47
N LYS A 205 -36.22 -26.28 6.18
CA LYS A 205 -35.94 -25.52 7.40
C LYS A 205 -36.62 -26.18 8.58
N ASP A 206 -35.87 -26.47 9.65
CA ASP A 206 -36.41 -27.11 10.87
C ASP A 206 -37.23 -28.39 10.57
N GLY A 207 -36.84 -29.14 9.53
CA GLY A 207 -37.51 -30.37 9.07
C GLY A 207 -38.73 -30.15 8.16
N ALA A 208 -39.12 -28.92 7.85
CA ALA A 208 -40.18 -28.60 6.89
C ALA A 208 -39.58 -28.23 5.52
N VAL A 209 -39.99 -28.93 4.46
CA VAL A 209 -39.57 -28.62 3.09
C VAL A 209 -40.10 -27.24 2.68
N VAL A 210 -39.18 -26.34 2.31
CA VAL A 210 -39.47 -24.97 1.86
C VAL A 210 -39.37 -24.83 0.33
N GLN A 211 -38.56 -25.66 -0.34
CA GLN A 211 -38.47 -25.77 -1.80
C GLN A 211 -38.19 -27.22 -2.19
N SER A 212 -38.76 -27.67 -3.30
CA SER A 212 -38.49 -28.99 -3.85
C SER A 212 -38.66 -28.98 -5.37
N GLU A 213 -37.73 -29.64 -6.05
CA GLU A 213 -37.72 -29.81 -7.50
C GLU A 213 -37.51 -31.28 -7.83
N THR A 214 -38.23 -31.77 -8.83
CA THR A 214 -38.17 -33.16 -9.28
C THR A 214 -37.95 -33.18 -10.78
N TYR A 215 -36.94 -33.93 -11.20
CA TYR A 215 -36.56 -34.15 -12.58
C TYR A 215 -36.79 -35.62 -12.92
N PRO A 216 -37.93 -35.97 -13.55
CA PRO A 216 -38.26 -37.35 -13.88
C PRO A 216 -37.62 -37.79 -15.20
N ASP A 217 -37.50 -39.11 -15.37
CA ASP A 217 -37.06 -39.77 -16.61
C ASP A 217 -35.67 -39.32 -17.13
N VAL A 218 -34.74 -38.99 -16.23
CA VAL A 218 -33.38 -38.58 -16.56
C VAL A 218 -32.54 -39.81 -16.95
N THR A 219 -31.96 -39.81 -18.14
CA THR A 219 -30.98 -40.81 -18.58
C THR A 219 -29.63 -40.13 -18.75
N ILE A 220 -28.58 -40.69 -18.14
CA ILE A 220 -27.24 -40.12 -18.12
C ILE A 220 -26.33 -41.03 -18.93
N SER A 221 -25.59 -40.46 -19.88
CA SER A 221 -24.69 -41.25 -20.71
C SER A 221 -23.52 -41.86 -19.92
N ALA A 222 -22.86 -42.85 -20.52
CA ALA A 222 -21.63 -43.44 -19.99
C ALA A 222 -20.64 -42.40 -19.47
N GLY A 223 -20.28 -42.46 -18.18
CA GLY A 223 -19.31 -41.56 -17.54
C GLY A 223 -19.71 -40.08 -17.47
N ASP A 224 -20.93 -39.74 -17.86
CA ASP A 224 -21.40 -38.37 -17.92
C ASP A 224 -22.09 -37.94 -16.61
N THR A 225 -22.35 -36.65 -16.46
CA THR A 225 -23.03 -36.09 -15.29
C THR A 225 -24.28 -35.32 -15.72
N TYR A 226 -25.41 -35.67 -15.11
CA TYR A 226 -26.56 -34.80 -15.08
C TYR A 226 -26.35 -33.71 -14.02
N SER A 227 -26.59 -32.46 -14.34
CA SER A 227 -26.51 -31.39 -13.34
C SER A 227 -27.53 -30.29 -13.59
N GLU A 228 -28.10 -29.78 -12.52
CA GLU A 228 -29.01 -28.63 -12.53
C GLU A 228 -28.59 -27.59 -11.51
N GLU A 229 -28.75 -26.32 -11.88
CA GLU A 229 -28.58 -25.20 -10.96
C GLU A 229 -29.91 -24.89 -10.29
N ILE A 230 -29.92 -24.97 -8.97
CA ILE A 230 -31.09 -24.75 -8.14
C ILE A 230 -30.97 -23.37 -7.51
N ALA A 231 -31.76 -22.43 -8.03
CA ALA A 231 -31.89 -21.10 -7.46
C ALA A 231 -32.78 -21.14 -6.22
N TRP A 232 -32.26 -20.66 -5.10
CA TRP A 232 -32.98 -20.61 -3.83
C TRP A 232 -32.79 -19.26 -3.13
N THR A 233 -33.89 -18.66 -2.70
CA THR A 233 -33.88 -17.43 -1.90
C THR A 233 -34.39 -17.72 -0.48
N PRO A 234 -33.52 -17.78 0.55
CA PRO A 234 -33.95 -17.95 1.93
C PRO A 234 -34.76 -16.74 2.40
N THR A 235 -35.97 -16.96 2.91
CA THR A 235 -36.86 -15.87 3.36
C THR A 235 -36.64 -15.45 4.82
N ALA A 236 -35.81 -16.19 5.56
CA ALA A 236 -35.51 -15.91 6.97
C ALA A 236 -34.16 -16.51 7.38
N GLY A 237 -33.47 -15.85 8.32
CA GLY A 237 -32.22 -16.37 8.89
C GLY A 237 -32.41 -17.70 9.65
N GLY A 238 -31.33 -18.46 9.79
CA GLY A 238 -31.30 -19.77 10.45
C GLY A 238 -30.80 -20.90 9.55
N THR A 239 -30.83 -22.13 10.06
CA THR A 239 -30.24 -23.30 9.39
C THR A 239 -31.23 -24.01 8.46
N TYR A 240 -30.73 -24.41 7.29
CA TYR A 240 -31.44 -25.15 6.25
C TYR A 240 -30.66 -26.41 5.89
N LEU A 241 -31.38 -27.45 5.47
CA LEU A 241 -30.84 -28.70 4.94
C LEU A 241 -31.19 -28.76 3.45
N VAL A 242 -30.18 -28.76 2.59
CA VAL A 242 -30.30 -29.00 1.15
C VAL A 242 -30.00 -30.49 0.93
N SER A 243 -30.86 -31.21 0.22
CA SER A 243 -30.73 -32.65 -0.01
C SER A 243 -31.05 -33.02 -1.46
N ILE A 244 -30.33 -33.98 -2.01
CA ILE A 244 -30.59 -34.60 -3.30
C ILE A 244 -30.88 -36.08 -3.06
N ALA A 245 -31.88 -36.62 -3.77
CA ALA A 245 -32.25 -38.03 -3.71
C ALA A 245 -32.64 -38.56 -5.08
N VAL A 246 -31.96 -39.61 -5.51
CA VAL A 246 -32.14 -40.26 -6.82
C VAL A 246 -32.82 -41.61 -6.63
N THR A 247 -33.84 -41.87 -7.43
CA THR A 247 -34.54 -43.17 -7.46
C THR A 247 -34.71 -43.68 -8.89
N SER A 248 -34.73 -44.99 -9.09
CA SER A 248 -35.01 -45.63 -10.39
C SER A 248 -35.97 -46.80 -10.20
N ASP A 249 -36.70 -47.16 -11.26
CA ASP A 249 -37.48 -48.40 -11.30
C ASP A 249 -36.57 -49.64 -11.40
N ASP A 250 -35.36 -49.47 -11.93
CA ASP A 250 -34.30 -50.49 -11.98
C ASP A 250 -33.39 -50.42 -10.74
N ALA A 251 -32.57 -51.46 -10.54
CA ALA A 251 -31.64 -51.51 -9.42
C ALA A 251 -30.62 -50.37 -9.48
N LEU A 252 -30.60 -49.55 -8.42
CA LEU A 252 -29.69 -48.41 -8.26
C LEU A 252 -28.64 -48.72 -7.19
N ARG A 253 -27.39 -48.36 -7.47
CA ARG A 253 -26.22 -48.54 -6.59
C ARG A 253 -25.40 -47.25 -6.54
N GLY A 254 -24.37 -47.22 -5.68
CA GLY A 254 -23.55 -46.02 -5.43
C GLY A 254 -24.10 -45.19 -4.29
N SER A 255 -24.01 -43.86 -4.42
CA SER A 255 -24.44 -42.87 -3.44
C SER A 255 -25.61 -42.06 -4.02
N PRO A 256 -26.85 -42.58 -4.00
CA PRO A 256 -27.99 -41.93 -4.65
C PRO A 256 -28.52 -40.72 -3.88
N THR A 257 -27.89 -40.33 -2.77
CA THR A 257 -28.34 -39.22 -1.92
C THR A 257 -27.15 -38.43 -1.39
N ASP A 258 -27.30 -37.11 -1.27
CA ASP A 258 -26.36 -36.24 -0.55
C ASP A 258 -27.12 -35.14 0.20
N GLU A 259 -26.54 -34.65 1.29
CA GLU A 259 -27.12 -33.64 2.15
C GLU A 259 -26.07 -32.58 2.56
N LYS A 260 -26.49 -31.32 2.61
CA LYS A 260 -25.66 -30.17 2.99
C LYS A 260 -26.43 -29.24 3.93
N ILE A 261 -25.74 -28.81 4.99
CA ILE A 261 -26.28 -27.82 5.94
C ILE A 261 -25.86 -26.43 5.48
N VAL A 262 -26.83 -25.54 5.30
CA VAL A 262 -26.63 -24.14 4.89
C VAL A 262 -27.30 -23.22 5.91
N SER A 263 -26.55 -22.26 6.45
CA SER A 263 -27.05 -21.22 7.34
C SER A 263 -27.38 -19.96 6.56
N SER A 264 -28.61 -19.48 6.65
CA SER A 264 -28.96 -18.16 6.11
C SER A 264 -28.70 -17.05 7.13
N ILE A 265 -27.99 -16.01 6.70
CA ILE A 265 -27.54 -14.85 7.49
C ILE A 265 -28.08 -13.59 6.81
N ASP A 266 -28.58 -12.60 7.56
CA ASP A 266 -28.95 -11.32 6.96
C ASP A 266 -27.68 -10.50 6.70
N TYR A 267 -27.17 -10.50 5.46
CA TYR A 267 -25.98 -9.75 5.08
C TYR A 267 -26.25 -8.23 5.20
N GLN A 268 -25.32 -7.53 5.83
CA GLN A 268 -25.37 -6.11 6.09
C GLN A 268 -24.07 -5.50 5.59
N ILE A 269 -24.20 -4.54 4.68
CA ILE A 269 -23.12 -3.65 4.24
C ILE A 269 -23.63 -2.22 4.40
N SER A 270 -22.83 -1.36 5.04
CA SER A 270 -23.21 0.03 5.27
C SER A 270 -21.99 0.92 5.43
N PHE A 271 -22.18 2.21 5.25
CA PHE A 271 -21.24 3.24 5.67
C PHE A 271 -21.64 3.68 7.09
N PRO A 272 -21.05 3.15 8.17
CA PRO A 272 -21.51 3.37 9.54
C PRO A 272 -21.57 4.85 9.93
N ASP A 273 -20.65 5.67 9.42
CA ASP A 273 -20.60 7.11 9.70
C ASP A 273 -21.33 7.94 8.63
N GLY A 274 -21.63 7.34 7.47
CA GLY A 274 -22.24 8.02 6.33
C GLY A 274 -21.41 9.18 5.79
N GLN A 275 -20.10 9.15 6.03
CA GLN A 275 -19.15 10.19 5.65
C GLN A 275 -18.00 9.60 4.85
N VAL A 276 -17.49 10.41 3.94
CA VAL A 276 -16.22 10.18 3.23
C VAL A 276 -15.18 11.01 3.96
N TYR A 277 -13.97 10.49 4.05
CA TYR A 277 -12.83 11.15 4.67
C TYR A 277 -11.75 11.35 3.60
N GLY A 278 -10.84 12.28 3.85
CA GLY A 278 -9.77 12.60 2.92
C GLY A 278 -9.89 14.02 2.41
N THR A 279 -9.36 14.24 1.21
CA THR A 279 -9.08 15.55 0.66
C THR A 279 -10.35 16.34 0.29
N ASP A 280 -10.52 17.51 0.90
CA ASP A 280 -11.51 18.55 0.53
C ASP A 280 -10.92 19.59 -0.45
N ARG A 281 -9.61 19.55 -0.67
CA ARG A 281 -8.90 20.44 -1.59
C ARG A 281 -7.68 19.79 -2.23
N ALA A 282 -7.64 19.73 -3.56
CA ALA A 282 -6.58 19.06 -4.31
C ALA A 282 -5.92 19.99 -5.33
N GLN A 283 -4.62 19.80 -5.54
CA GLN A 283 -3.88 20.48 -6.61
C GLN A 283 -4.17 19.82 -7.97
N THR A 284 -4.29 20.62 -9.03
CA THR A 284 -4.34 20.09 -10.41
C THR A 284 -3.16 19.18 -10.71
N ASP A 285 -3.41 18.04 -11.36
CA ASP A 285 -2.44 17.02 -11.76
C ASP A 285 -1.76 16.24 -10.63
N ASN A 286 -2.12 16.46 -9.36
CA ASN A 286 -1.67 15.62 -8.25
C ASN A 286 -2.69 14.53 -7.93
N TRP A 287 -2.19 13.34 -7.61
CA TRP A 287 -3.02 12.29 -7.01
C TRP A 287 -3.32 12.66 -5.57
N PHE A 288 -4.57 12.48 -5.19
CA PHE A 288 -5.03 12.61 -3.81
C PHE A 288 -6.02 11.48 -3.54
N TYR A 289 -6.31 11.19 -2.28
CA TYR A 289 -7.24 10.12 -1.94
C TYR A 289 -8.38 10.60 -1.07
N ASN A 290 -9.50 9.93 -1.28
CA ASN A 290 -10.60 9.90 -0.34
C ASN A 290 -10.76 8.47 0.11
N TYR A 291 -11.10 8.26 1.37
CA TYR A 291 -11.39 6.95 1.90
C TYR A 291 -12.76 6.90 2.56
N VAL A 292 -13.36 5.72 2.51
CA VAL A 292 -14.68 5.46 3.09
C VAL A 292 -14.58 4.33 4.10
N ARG A 293 -15.18 4.55 5.27
CA ARG A 293 -15.33 3.50 6.27
C ARG A 293 -16.55 2.66 5.94
N VAL A 294 -16.38 1.36 5.87
CA VAL A 294 -17.43 0.39 5.55
C VAL A 294 -17.57 -0.64 6.67
N SER A 295 -18.81 -0.89 7.06
CA SER A 295 -19.18 -2.01 7.92
C SER A 295 -19.73 -3.13 7.06
N ALA A 296 -19.19 -4.34 7.22
CA ALA A 296 -19.76 -5.57 6.66
C ALA A 296 -19.83 -6.63 7.76
N ASN A 297 -20.93 -7.38 7.84
CA ASN A 297 -21.09 -8.44 8.85
C ASN A 297 -20.67 -9.84 8.35
N LYS A 298 -20.00 -9.89 7.20
CA LYS A 298 -19.44 -11.09 6.58
C LYS A 298 -18.31 -10.66 5.65
N ALA A 299 -17.22 -11.44 5.63
CA ALA A 299 -16.12 -11.20 4.71
C ALA A 299 -16.48 -11.67 3.28
N GLY A 300 -15.91 -11.03 2.26
CA GLY A 300 -16.08 -11.43 0.87
C GLY A 300 -15.85 -10.28 -0.14
N PRO A 301 -15.79 -10.61 -1.45
CA PRO A 301 -15.66 -9.62 -2.51
C PRO A 301 -16.91 -8.75 -2.64
N VAL A 302 -16.69 -7.47 -2.88
CA VAL A 302 -17.70 -6.42 -3.04
C VAL A 302 -17.35 -5.59 -4.26
N ASN A 303 -18.34 -5.32 -5.10
CA ASN A 303 -18.16 -4.41 -6.23
C ASN A 303 -18.22 -2.97 -5.73
N LEU A 304 -17.12 -2.23 -5.89
CA LEU A 304 -17.03 -0.80 -5.67
C LEU A 304 -17.19 -0.07 -7.01
N THR A 305 -18.20 0.78 -7.10
CA THR A 305 -18.44 1.70 -8.21
C THR A 305 -18.30 3.13 -7.72
N ILE A 306 -17.46 3.91 -8.39
CA ILE A 306 -17.15 5.30 -8.06
C ILE A 306 -17.72 6.17 -9.18
N ASP A 307 -18.74 6.96 -8.84
CA ASP A 307 -19.21 8.03 -9.71
C ASP A 307 -18.41 9.29 -9.41
N ALA A 308 -17.82 9.89 -10.44
CA ALA A 308 -17.07 11.14 -10.39
C ALA A 308 -17.15 11.84 -11.76
N PRO A 309 -16.96 13.17 -11.83
CA PRO A 309 -16.92 13.91 -13.09
C PRO A 309 -15.87 13.37 -14.08
N ASP A 310 -16.05 13.64 -15.38
CA ASP A 310 -15.17 13.11 -16.44
C ASP A 310 -13.74 13.68 -16.39
N SER A 311 -13.55 14.84 -15.76
CA SER A 311 -12.21 15.41 -15.52
C SER A 311 -11.39 14.68 -14.46
N PHE A 312 -11.99 13.74 -13.70
CA PHE A 312 -11.29 12.95 -12.70
C PHE A 312 -10.84 11.59 -13.24
N GLU A 313 -9.53 11.35 -13.16
CA GLU A 313 -8.90 10.05 -13.32
C GLU A 313 -8.93 9.30 -11.97
N ILE A 314 -9.35 8.02 -11.96
CA ILE A 314 -9.47 7.19 -10.74
C ILE A 314 -8.49 6.02 -10.85
N SER A 315 -7.63 5.85 -9.84
CA SER A 315 -6.68 4.74 -9.80
C SER A 315 -7.40 3.39 -9.64
N GLY A 316 -7.05 2.42 -10.48
CA GLY A 316 -7.74 1.13 -10.57
C GLY A 316 -9.12 1.20 -11.26
N GLY A 317 -9.50 2.34 -11.83
CA GLY A 317 -10.74 2.53 -12.56
C GLY A 317 -11.97 2.85 -11.69
N LYS A 318 -13.06 3.26 -12.35
CA LYS A 318 -14.34 3.62 -11.69
C LYS A 318 -15.13 2.41 -11.20
N GLU A 319 -14.84 1.21 -11.70
CA GLU A 319 -15.48 -0.05 -11.28
C GLU A 319 -14.40 -1.07 -10.96
N ARG A 320 -14.41 -1.60 -9.74
CA ARG A 320 -13.46 -2.65 -9.32
C ARG A 320 -14.05 -3.52 -8.21
N THR A 321 -13.57 -4.76 -8.13
CA THR A 321 -13.89 -5.67 -7.02
C THR A 321 -12.91 -5.43 -5.89
N THR A 322 -13.40 -5.27 -4.67
CA THR A 322 -12.60 -5.10 -3.45
C THR A 322 -13.07 -6.09 -2.39
N TYR A 323 -12.16 -6.62 -1.58
CA TYR A 323 -12.55 -7.51 -0.48
C TYR A 323 -12.95 -6.68 0.76
N LEU A 324 -14.00 -7.09 1.47
CA LEU A 324 -14.36 -6.55 2.78
C LEU A 324 -14.29 -7.65 3.83
N TYR A 325 -13.91 -7.30 5.06
CA TYR A 325 -13.93 -8.16 6.24
C TYR A 325 -15.27 -8.14 6.97
N ASN A 326 -15.51 -9.17 7.79
CA ASN A 326 -16.55 -9.14 8.81
C ASN A 326 -16.17 -8.18 9.96
N SER A 327 -16.20 -6.90 9.66
CA SER A 327 -15.74 -5.82 10.52
C SER A 327 -16.67 -4.62 10.38
N GLN A 328 -16.78 -3.85 11.46
CA GLN A 328 -17.38 -2.50 11.42
C GLN A 328 -16.41 -1.43 10.90
N TRP A 329 -15.19 -1.84 10.57
CA TRP A 329 -14.04 -1.01 10.26
C TRP A 329 -13.28 -1.61 9.07
N ASN A 330 -13.82 -1.43 7.86
CA ASN A 330 -13.07 -1.58 6.61
C ASN A 330 -12.79 -0.17 6.07
N TYR A 331 -11.61 0.05 5.51
CA TYR A 331 -11.24 1.33 4.91
C TYR A 331 -10.99 1.11 3.41
N LEU A 332 -11.79 1.76 2.58
CA LEU A 332 -11.61 1.72 1.13
C LEU A 332 -11.05 3.04 0.65
N TYR A 333 -9.80 3.01 0.19
CA TYR A 333 -9.10 4.18 -0.34
C TYR A 333 -9.33 4.31 -1.85
N VAL A 334 -9.69 5.52 -2.29
CA VAL A 334 -9.93 5.87 -3.68
C VAL A 334 -9.03 7.04 -4.04
N TRP A 335 -7.98 6.72 -4.79
CA TRP A 335 -7.07 7.70 -5.36
C TRP A 335 -7.63 8.29 -6.64
N MET A 336 -7.55 9.60 -6.75
CA MET A 336 -8.10 10.38 -7.85
C MET A 336 -7.21 11.58 -8.19
N LYS A 337 -7.27 12.03 -9.44
CA LYS A 337 -6.52 13.18 -9.97
C LYS A 337 -7.38 13.92 -10.99
N SER A 338 -7.30 15.25 -11.02
CA SER A 338 -7.95 16.08 -12.05
C SER A 338 -6.98 17.15 -12.53
N ASN A 339 -7.03 17.48 -13.82
CA ASN A 339 -6.31 18.61 -14.40
C ASN A 339 -7.19 19.86 -14.56
N GLU A 340 -8.47 19.76 -14.24
CA GLU A 340 -9.45 20.84 -14.37
C GLU A 340 -9.64 21.53 -13.00
N PRO A 341 -9.24 22.81 -12.86
CA PRO A 341 -9.48 23.55 -11.63
C PRO A 341 -10.97 23.94 -11.50
N GLY A 342 -11.47 23.95 -10.27
CA GLY A 342 -12.84 24.32 -9.94
C GLY A 342 -13.29 23.77 -8.60
N SER A 343 -14.47 24.20 -8.14
CA SER A 343 -15.15 23.62 -6.98
C SER A 343 -16.19 22.62 -7.45
N PHE A 344 -16.11 21.41 -6.91
CA PHE A 344 -16.97 20.27 -7.20
C PHE A 344 -17.78 19.95 -5.95
N SER A 345 -19.07 19.69 -6.12
CA SER A 345 -19.95 19.34 -5.00
C SER A 345 -19.67 17.91 -4.56
N GLY A 346 -19.75 17.62 -3.27
CA GLY A 346 -19.68 16.25 -2.77
C GLY A 346 -20.77 15.34 -3.34
N ALA A 347 -21.87 15.92 -3.81
CA ALA A 347 -22.91 15.18 -4.53
C ALA A 347 -22.50 14.75 -5.96
N ASP A 348 -21.44 15.32 -6.52
CA ASP A 348 -20.88 14.92 -7.81
C ASP A 348 -20.01 13.66 -7.69
N PHE A 349 -19.69 13.26 -6.45
CA PHE A 349 -18.96 12.05 -6.12
C PHE A 349 -19.86 11.07 -5.37
N SER A 350 -19.88 9.80 -5.77
CA SER A 350 -20.54 8.77 -4.95
C SER A 350 -19.79 7.45 -4.95
N TYR A 351 -19.76 6.81 -3.79
CA TYR A 351 -19.10 5.52 -3.56
C TYR A 351 -20.20 4.49 -3.32
N ASN A 352 -20.39 3.62 -4.31
CA ASN A 352 -21.44 2.62 -4.32
C ASN A 352 -20.83 1.25 -4.12
N LEU A 353 -21.26 0.58 -3.07
CA LEU A 353 -20.89 -0.79 -2.78
C LEU A 353 -22.06 -1.70 -3.09
N SER A 354 -21.80 -2.80 -3.77
CA SER A 354 -22.79 -3.84 -3.99
C SER A 354 -22.17 -5.21 -3.80
N ALA A 355 -22.79 -5.99 -2.94
CA ALA A 355 -22.46 -7.38 -2.71
C ALA A 355 -23.68 -8.08 -2.16
N ASN A 356 -23.84 -9.34 -2.53
CA ASN A 356 -24.87 -10.17 -1.94
C ASN A 356 -26.28 -9.53 -1.98
N GLY A 357 -26.66 -8.93 -3.12
CA GLY A 357 -27.97 -8.30 -3.32
C GLY A 357 -28.27 -7.11 -2.40
N LYS A 358 -27.30 -6.68 -1.60
CA LYS A 358 -27.34 -5.48 -0.76
C LYS A 358 -26.46 -4.43 -1.41
N SER A 359 -26.84 -3.18 -1.22
CA SER A 359 -26.06 -2.04 -1.67
C SER A 359 -26.00 -0.98 -0.59
N ALA A 360 -24.86 -0.34 -0.47
CA ALA A 360 -24.68 0.87 0.31
C ALA A 360 -24.14 1.97 -0.62
N SER A 361 -24.54 3.21 -0.38
CA SER A 361 -24.02 4.36 -1.12
C SER A 361 -23.74 5.49 -0.13
N VAL A 362 -22.67 6.25 -0.39
CA VAL A 362 -22.33 7.47 0.32
C VAL A 362 -21.85 8.51 -0.69
N ASN A 363 -22.26 9.75 -0.51
CA ASN A 363 -21.77 10.87 -1.32
C ASN A 363 -20.41 11.32 -0.80
N GLY A 364 -19.56 11.84 -1.69
CA GLY A 364 -18.31 12.47 -1.33
C GLY A 364 -18.47 13.77 -0.56
N ASN A 365 -17.34 14.38 -0.24
CA ASN A 365 -17.26 15.73 0.30
C ASN A 365 -17.10 16.74 -0.84
N ASP A 366 -17.44 18.00 -0.56
CA ASP A 366 -17.11 19.10 -1.47
C ASP A 366 -15.59 19.12 -1.68
N LEU A 367 -15.16 19.23 -2.94
CA LEU A 367 -13.77 19.19 -3.34
C LEU A 367 -13.44 20.42 -4.17
N THR A 368 -12.38 21.15 -3.79
CA THR A 368 -11.83 22.21 -4.65
C THR A 368 -10.53 21.75 -5.30
N VAL A 369 -10.54 21.63 -6.63
CA VAL A 369 -9.31 21.46 -7.41
C VAL A 369 -8.78 22.84 -7.78
N TYR A 370 -7.55 23.17 -7.40
CA TYR A 370 -6.98 24.50 -7.66
C TYR A 370 -5.67 24.39 -8.45
N VAL A 371 -5.41 25.42 -9.27
CA VAL A 371 -4.08 25.61 -9.84
C VAL A 371 -3.26 26.33 -8.78
N PRO A 372 -2.17 25.71 -8.28
CA PRO A 372 -1.30 26.38 -7.35
C PRO A 372 -0.79 27.68 -7.95
N SER A 373 -0.93 28.77 -7.21
CA SER A 373 -0.52 30.11 -7.65
C SER A 373 0.33 30.76 -6.58
N ILE A 374 1.17 31.69 -7.00
CA ILE A 374 2.02 32.46 -6.12
C ILE A 374 1.77 33.94 -6.34
N GLU A 375 1.88 34.72 -5.27
CA GLU A 375 2.03 36.16 -5.43
C GLU A 375 3.39 36.46 -6.05
N VAL A 376 3.41 37.39 -6.98
CA VAL A 376 4.58 37.93 -7.65
C VAL A 376 4.49 39.45 -7.57
N THR A 377 5.53 40.11 -7.09
CA THR A 377 5.58 41.55 -6.91
C THR A 377 6.72 42.18 -7.70
N SER A 378 6.63 43.47 -7.97
CA SER A 378 7.75 44.25 -8.49
C SER A 378 7.66 45.64 -7.86
N VAL A 379 8.75 46.07 -7.22
CA VAL A 379 8.80 47.33 -6.48
C VAL A 379 9.99 48.16 -6.97
N SER A 380 9.73 49.43 -7.25
CA SER A 380 10.75 50.35 -7.70
C SER A 380 10.50 51.75 -7.18
N SER A 381 11.55 52.56 -7.02
CA SER A 381 11.42 53.92 -6.50
C SER A 381 12.35 54.92 -7.16
N ALA A 382 11.84 56.13 -7.42
CA ALA A 382 12.52 57.26 -8.06
C ALA A 382 12.58 58.46 -7.11
N ARG A 383 13.56 59.34 -7.28
CA ARG A 383 13.65 60.59 -6.51
C ARG A 383 13.91 61.77 -7.43
N VAL A 384 12.97 62.71 -7.46
CA VAL A 384 13.10 63.96 -8.22
C VAL A 384 13.38 65.13 -7.28
N SER A 385 14.56 65.73 -7.39
CA SER A 385 15.05 66.74 -6.44
C SER A 385 15.02 68.18 -6.96
N ASP A 386 15.12 68.38 -8.27
CA ASP A 386 15.24 69.71 -8.86
C ASP A 386 14.10 69.99 -9.86
N LEU A 387 13.57 71.21 -9.86
CA LEU A 387 12.49 71.61 -10.76
C LEU A 387 12.88 71.41 -12.23
N GLY A 388 12.03 70.72 -13.00
CA GLY A 388 12.28 70.41 -14.41
C GLY A 388 13.26 69.26 -14.64
N THR A 389 13.62 68.52 -13.59
CA THR A 389 14.28 67.22 -13.71
C THR A 389 13.25 66.11 -13.69
N SER A 390 13.58 65.04 -14.40
CA SER A 390 12.83 63.78 -14.38
C SER A 390 13.76 62.66 -13.95
N ASP A 391 13.18 61.65 -13.33
CA ASP A 391 13.85 60.41 -13.01
C ASP A 391 13.00 59.24 -13.55
N THR A 392 13.66 58.16 -13.94
CA THR A 392 13.02 57.04 -14.62
C THR A 392 13.35 55.75 -13.91
N ILE A 393 12.32 54.97 -13.62
CA ILE A 393 12.42 53.67 -12.97
C ILE A 393 11.66 52.63 -13.77
N ASN A 394 12.06 51.37 -13.63
CA ASN A 394 11.36 50.25 -14.24
C ASN A 394 10.76 49.37 -13.15
N PHE A 395 9.61 48.76 -13.47
CA PHE A 395 9.03 47.66 -12.73
C PHE A 395 8.52 46.63 -13.74
N ASN A 396 8.45 45.36 -13.35
CA ASN A 396 8.04 44.27 -14.22
C ASN A 396 6.63 43.78 -13.88
N THR A 397 5.93 43.31 -14.91
CA THR A 397 4.67 42.58 -14.78
C THR A 397 4.78 41.24 -15.50
N LEU A 398 4.02 40.28 -15.01
CA LEU A 398 3.87 38.95 -15.54
C LEU A 398 2.54 38.84 -16.29
N HIS A 399 2.62 38.31 -17.51
CA HIS A 399 1.49 38.18 -18.42
C HIS A 399 1.17 36.71 -18.59
N THR A 400 0.17 36.22 -17.86
CA THR A 400 -0.28 34.81 -17.92
C THR A 400 -1.76 34.71 -18.26
N ASN A 401 -2.26 33.50 -18.56
CA ASN A 401 -3.66 33.30 -18.94
C ASN A 401 -4.61 33.20 -17.75
N ASN A 402 -4.10 32.82 -16.58
CA ASN A 402 -4.89 32.54 -15.38
C ASN A 402 -4.47 33.41 -14.17
N THR A 403 -4.01 34.65 -14.40
CA THR A 403 -3.70 35.58 -13.31
C THR A 403 -4.96 35.93 -12.51
N ILE A 404 -4.97 35.64 -11.20
CA ILE A 404 -6.19 35.69 -10.36
C ILE A 404 -6.36 37.06 -9.66
N ARG A 405 -5.27 37.83 -9.55
CA ARG A 405 -5.21 39.19 -9.00
C ARG A 405 -4.06 39.93 -9.66
N ASN A 406 -4.23 41.21 -10.02
CA ASN A 406 -3.17 42.06 -10.58
C ASN A 406 -3.45 43.52 -10.21
N VAL A 407 -2.60 44.09 -9.37
CA VAL A 407 -2.76 45.42 -8.80
C VAL A 407 -1.44 46.18 -8.93
N THR A 408 -1.48 47.39 -9.49
CA THR A 408 -0.36 48.33 -9.44
C THR A 408 -0.75 49.56 -8.64
N THR A 409 0.09 49.92 -7.67
CA THR A 409 -0.07 51.11 -6.83
C THR A 409 1.12 52.03 -7.00
N ILE A 410 0.84 53.31 -7.22
CA ILE A 410 1.84 54.38 -7.26
C ILE A 410 1.73 55.18 -5.96
N VAL A 411 2.86 55.45 -5.32
CA VAL A 411 2.91 56.28 -4.11
C VAL A 411 3.86 57.44 -4.34
N ALA A 412 3.38 58.66 -4.17
CA ALA A 412 4.18 59.88 -4.27
C ALA A 412 4.28 60.55 -2.89
N GLN A 413 5.48 61.00 -2.53
CA GLN A 413 5.80 61.47 -1.18
C GLN A 413 6.78 62.64 -1.18
N SER A 414 6.57 63.60 -0.28
CA SER A 414 7.49 64.71 -0.07
C SER A 414 8.73 64.28 0.73
N GLY A 415 9.90 64.62 0.23
CA GLY A 415 11.15 64.59 0.97
C GLY A 415 11.62 63.18 1.32
N ALA A 416 12.54 63.11 2.27
CA ALA A 416 12.72 61.88 3.05
C ALA A 416 11.51 61.66 3.98
N GLN A 417 10.85 62.75 4.40
CA GLN A 417 9.78 62.79 5.40
C GLN A 417 8.45 62.36 4.79
N GLY A 418 8.37 61.06 4.52
CA GLY A 418 7.20 60.44 3.90
C GLY A 418 7.49 59.11 3.25
N ARG A 419 8.77 58.73 3.06
CA ARG A 419 9.18 57.49 2.39
C ARG A 419 8.44 56.27 2.95
N THR A 420 7.64 55.62 2.12
CA THR A 420 6.99 54.34 2.47
C THR A 420 8.04 53.26 2.62
N LEU A 421 7.95 52.54 3.72
CA LEU A 421 8.63 51.26 3.93
C LEU A 421 7.97 50.11 3.11
N SER A 422 7.37 50.42 1.96
CA SER A 422 6.75 49.45 1.04
C SER A 422 7.83 48.51 0.50
N GLY A 423 7.66 47.20 0.68
CA GLY A 423 8.69 46.20 0.41
C GLY A 423 9.35 45.61 1.66
N LEU A 424 9.08 46.15 2.87
CA LEU A 424 9.59 45.57 4.13
C LEU A 424 8.79 44.39 4.69
N GLY A 425 7.79 43.89 3.97
CA GLY A 425 7.00 42.73 4.38
C GLY A 425 7.85 41.50 4.75
N TYR A 426 8.99 41.31 4.06
CA TYR A 426 9.93 40.24 4.35
C TYR A 426 10.52 40.31 5.79
N LEU A 427 10.68 41.51 6.37
CA LEU A 427 11.24 41.69 7.72
C LEU A 427 10.25 41.35 8.82
N VAL A 428 8.96 41.62 8.59
CA VAL A 428 7.85 41.23 9.49
C VAL A 428 7.55 39.74 9.33
N GLY A 429 8.07 39.14 8.26
CA GLY A 429 7.60 37.90 7.71
C GLY A 429 8.47 36.65 7.87
N TYR A 430 9.74 36.84 8.21
CA TYR A 430 10.73 35.76 8.19
C TYR A 430 10.27 34.54 9.04
N PRO A 431 10.19 33.34 8.46
CA PRO A 431 9.55 32.16 9.06
C PRO A 431 10.45 31.36 10.02
N TYR A 432 11.76 31.65 10.08
CA TYR A 432 12.71 30.83 10.85
C TYR A 432 13.49 31.59 11.92
N GLY A 433 13.91 30.80 12.91
CA GLY A 433 15.33 30.69 13.21
C GLY A 433 15.83 31.36 14.48
N CYS A 434 17.09 31.02 14.76
CA CYS A 434 17.96 31.40 15.86
C CYS A 434 17.65 32.74 16.57
N VAL A 435 18.22 32.94 17.75
CA VAL A 435 18.08 34.17 18.53
C VAL A 435 18.31 35.43 17.68
N GLU A 436 19.23 35.40 16.72
CA GLU A 436 19.48 36.51 15.77
C GLU A 436 18.29 36.81 14.84
N GLN A 437 17.69 35.80 14.23
CA GLN A 437 16.56 36.02 13.31
C GLN A 437 15.30 36.45 14.08
N THR A 438 15.07 35.84 15.25
CA THR A 438 13.97 36.20 16.15
C THR A 438 14.05 37.68 16.53
N THR A 439 15.23 38.14 16.93
CA THR A 439 15.47 39.54 17.36
C THR A 439 15.46 40.52 16.19
N CYS A 440 16.05 40.17 15.04
CA CYS A 440 15.98 40.93 13.79
C CYS A 440 14.52 41.24 13.41
N LYS A 441 13.67 40.22 13.42
CA LYS A 441 12.24 40.33 13.12
C LYS A 441 11.53 41.25 14.09
N MET A 442 11.74 41.05 15.40
CA MET A 442 11.15 41.88 16.44
C MET A 442 11.53 43.36 16.27
N LEU A 443 12.82 43.65 16.12
CA LEU A 443 13.31 45.01 16.00
C LEU A 443 12.87 45.69 14.69
N ALA A 444 12.82 44.96 13.59
CA ALA A 444 12.32 45.51 12.33
C ALA A 444 10.82 45.84 12.42
N SER A 445 10.00 44.90 12.92
CA SER A 445 8.56 45.11 13.16
C SER A 445 8.31 46.31 14.09
N MET A 446 9.07 46.39 15.19
CA MET A 446 9.01 47.52 16.12
C MET A 446 9.36 48.84 15.44
N ASN A 447 10.50 48.91 14.74
CA ASN A 447 10.96 50.15 14.12
C ASN A 447 10.04 50.57 12.95
N VAL A 448 9.47 49.65 12.16
CA VAL A 448 8.48 49.97 11.12
C VAL A 448 7.26 50.65 11.73
N LYS A 449 6.74 50.09 12.83
CA LYS A 449 5.64 50.67 13.59
C LYS A 449 6.03 52.04 14.15
N ASP A 450 7.20 52.17 14.79
CA ASP A 450 7.68 53.42 15.40
C ASP A 450 7.93 54.53 14.38
N TYR A 451 8.36 54.19 13.17
CA TYR A 451 8.54 55.13 12.09
C TYR A 451 7.26 55.92 11.78
N TYR A 452 6.08 55.30 11.88
CA TYR A 452 4.80 55.94 11.61
C TYR A 452 4.07 56.43 12.88
N LEU A 453 4.44 55.94 14.07
CA LEU A 453 3.82 56.37 15.33
C LEU A 453 4.02 57.88 15.56
N GLY A 454 2.96 58.58 15.97
CA GLY A 454 2.99 60.03 16.21
C GLY A 454 3.00 60.93 14.96
N ARG A 455 3.16 60.35 13.76
CA ARG A 455 3.13 61.09 12.48
C ARG A 455 1.72 61.30 11.94
N GLY A 456 1.55 62.36 11.15
CA GLY A 456 0.28 62.73 10.51
C GLY A 456 0.07 62.14 9.10
N ASP A 457 1.13 61.56 8.54
CA ASP A 457 1.26 61.09 7.14
C ASP A 457 1.35 59.57 7.01
N ARG A 458 0.65 58.84 7.89
CA ARG A 458 0.68 57.37 7.93
C ARG A 458 0.00 56.75 6.70
N PRO A 459 0.42 55.53 6.29
CA PRO A 459 -0.29 54.72 5.31
C PRO A 459 -1.76 54.48 5.67
N SER A 460 -2.60 54.26 4.65
CA SER A 460 -4.04 54.06 4.85
C SER A 460 -4.38 52.76 5.59
N ASP A 461 -3.48 51.78 5.50
CA ASP A 461 -3.48 50.45 6.11
C ASP A 461 -2.63 50.37 7.41
N PHE A 462 -2.23 51.51 7.98
CA PHE A 462 -1.35 51.53 9.17
C PHE A 462 -1.88 50.73 10.37
N ASP A 463 -3.19 50.64 10.55
CA ASP A 463 -3.77 49.85 11.65
C ASP A 463 -3.43 48.35 11.49
N THR A 464 -3.48 47.81 10.26
CA THR A 464 -3.06 46.44 9.94
C THR A 464 -1.56 46.25 10.14
N ILE A 465 -0.73 47.18 9.62
CA ILE A 465 0.73 47.15 9.81
C ILE A 465 1.09 47.12 11.30
N ARG A 466 0.39 47.92 12.11
CA ARG A 466 0.61 47.99 13.55
C ARG A 466 0.20 46.69 14.25
N GLU A 467 -0.92 46.08 13.85
CA GLU A 467 -1.39 44.81 14.41
C GLU A 467 -0.37 43.69 14.15
N GLN A 468 0.03 43.50 12.89
CA GLN A 468 1.04 42.52 12.49
C GLN A 468 2.38 42.73 13.19
N ALA A 469 2.84 43.98 13.30
CA ALA A 469 4.08 44.29 14.02
C ALA A 469 3.98 43.93 15.51
N ASN A 470 2.84 44.19 16.16
CA ASN A 470 2.63 43.82 17.56
C ASN A 470 2.64 42.31 17.76
N GLU A 471 1.97 41.56 16.89
CA GLU A 471 1.92 40.09 16.94
C GLU A 471 3.30 39.48 16.74
N SER A 472 4.03 39.98 15.73
CA SER A 472 5.41 39.58 15.46
C SER A 472 6.33 39.81 16.66
N VAL A 473 6.23 40.96 17.33
CA VAL A 473 7.04 41.25 18.53
C VAL A 473 6.61 40.39 19.71
N SER A 474 5.31 40.18 19.92
CA SER A 474 4.80 39.34 21.00
C SER A 474 5.28 37.89 20.88
N ALA A 475 5.19 37.31 19.66
CA ALA A 475 5.67 35.96 19.39
C ALA A 475 7.19 35.84 19.65
N GLY A 476 7.98 36.82 19.21
CA GLY A 476 9.41 36.83 19.47
C GLY A 476 9.76 36.97 20.96
N ILE A 477 9.03 37.76 21.74
CA ILE A 477 9.17 37.81 23.20
C ILE A 477 8.95 36.42 23.78
N ASP A 478 7.86 35.75 23.42
CA ASP A 478 7.53 34.42 23.94
C ASP A 478 8.63 33.39 23.63
N VAL A 479 9.31 33.50 22.49
CA VAL A 479 10.46 32.65 22.15
C VAL A 479 11.67 32.97 23.05
N LEU A 480 12.05 34.23 23.20
CA LEU A 480 13.27 34.63 23.91
C LEU A 480 13.20 34.43 25.44
N VAL A 481 11.99 34.33 26.01
CA VAL A 481 11.80 34.23 27.48
C VAL A 481 11.38 32.84 27.99
N ASN A 482 10.95 31.91 27.12
CA ASN A 482 10.34 30.64 27.56
C ASN A 482 11.31 29.51 27.97
N GLY A 483 12.61 29.77 28.18
CA GLY A 483 13.61 28.73 28.44
C GLY A 483 13.66 27.64 27.34
N GLY A 484 14.63 26.74 27.35
CA GLY A 484 14.71 25.69 26.31
C GLY A 484 15.08 26.21 24.91
N LEU A 485 14.34 25.80 23.86
CA LEU A 485 14.65 25.93 22.43
C LEU A 485 15.43 27.18 22.00
N ARG A 486 15.07 28.39 22.43
CA ARG A 486 15.78 29.67 22.11
C ARG A 486 15.73 30.70 23.25
N GLY A 487 15.31 30.27 24.43
CA GLY A 487 15.05 31.14 25.58
C GLY A 487 16.30 31.45 26.41
N GLN A 488 16.18 32.41 27.32
CA GLN A 488 17.25 32.74 28.27
C GLN A 488 17.66 31.50 29.09
N HIS A 489 18.97 31.24 29.18
CA HIS A 489 19.56 30.14 29.94
C HIS A 489 19.58 30.44 31.44
N ASP A 490 19.72 29.40 32.27
CA ASP A 490 19.81 29.53 33.73
C ASP A 490 20.97 30.43 34.20
N ASP A 491 22.03 30.57 33.38
CA ASP A 491 23.17 31.43 33.67
C ASP A 491 22.90 32.92 33.37
N GLY A 492 21.80 33.24 32.69
CA GLY A 492 21.36 34.58 32.33
C GLY A 492 21.66 35.00 30.89
N GLY A 493 22.40 34.19 30.12
CA GLY A 493 22.71 34.47 28.72
C GLY A 493 21.78 33.77 27.73
N TRP A 494 22.11 33.91 26.45
CA TRP A 494 21.49 33.21 25.33
C TRP A 494 22.56 32.52 24.49
N SER A 495 22.14 31.52 23.73
CA SER A 495 22.93 30.90 22.66
C SER A 495 22.17 30.98 21.34
N LEU A 496 22.86 30.94 20.21
CA LEU A 496 22.28 31.15 18.87
C LEU A 496 21.02 30.31 18.64
N TRP A 497 21.07 29.01 18.93
CA TRP A 497 19.95 28.08 18.73
C TRP A 497 19.30 27.67 20.06
N GLY A 498 19.49 28.43 21.13
CA GLY A 498 19.02 28.13 22.50
C GLY A 498 19.54 26.86 23.15
N TYR A 499 20.27 26.02 22.44
CA TYR A 499 21.04 24.90 23.00
C TYR A 499 22.54 25.19 22.91
N GLY A 500 23.29 24.75 23.93
CA GLY A 500 24.73 25.01 24.05
C GLY A 500 25.06 25.91 25.24
N LEU A 501 26.27 26.45 25.28
CA LEU A 501 26.65 27.47 26.27
C LEU A 501 26.20 28.84 25.79
N SER A 502 25.72 29.67 26.70
CA SER A 502 25.53 31.10 26.44
C SER A 502 26.79 31.72 25.85
N GLU A 503 26.63 32.58 24.86
CA GLU A 503 27.73 33.26 24.20
C GLU A 503 27.48 34.77 24.14
N SER A 504 28.46 35.58 23.74
CA SER A 504 28.29 37.03 23.89
C SER A 504 27.43 37.66 22.81
N SER A 505 27.42 37.09 21.60
CA SER A 505 26.72 37.65 20.44
C SER A 505 25.19 37.53 20.55
N SER A 506 24.67 36.33 20.87
CA SER A 506 23.22 36.14 21.01
C SER A 506 22.72 36.75 22.30
N SER A 507 23.52 36.68 23.38
CA SER A 507 23.22 37.40 24.63
C SER A 507 23.11 38.90 24.42
N SER A 508 24.07 39.53 23.71
CA SER A 508 23.99 40.95 23.35
C SER A 508 22.73 41.26 22.54
N TYR A 509 22.37 40.41 21.57
CA TYR A 509 21.30 40.78 20.67
C TYR A 509 19.88 40.56 21.23
N ALA A 510 19.65 39.42 21.88
CA ALA A 510 18.43 39.17 22.63
C ALA A 510 18.18 40.25 23.68
N SER A 511 19.23 40.59 24.42
CA SER A 511 19.11 41.59 25.48
C SER A 511 18.92 43.00 24.97
N TYR A 512 19.58 43.43 23.88
CA TYR A 512 19.32 44.72 23.25
C TYR A 512 17.85 44.83 22.83
N THR A 513 17.33 43.80 22.18
CA THR A 513 15.94 43.77 21.71
C THR A 513 14.95 43.87 22.86
N LEU A 514 15.10 43.02 23.88
CA LEU A 514 14.21 43.01 25.04
C LEU A 514 14.35 44.28 25.89
N ALA A 515 15.57 44.83 26.04
CA ALA A 515 15.80 46.06 26.78
C ALA A 515 15.24 47.29 26.04
N LYS A 516 15.33 47.34 24.71
CA LYS A 516 14.72 48.40 23.88
C LYS A 516 13.20 48.35 23.99
N ILE A 517 12.58 47.17 23.88
CA ILE A 517 11.13 47.00 24.07
C ILE A 517 10.70 47.42 25.48
N ASN A 518 11.52 47.19 26.50
CA ASN A 518 11.21 47.53 27.88
C ASN A 518 11.32 49.04 28.22
N GLN A 519 11.78 49.88 27.28
CA GLN A 519 11.90 51.31 27.54
C GLN A 519 10.54 51.96 27.88
N THR A 520 10.54 52.95 28.76
CA THR A 520 9.28 53.51 29.30
C THR A 520 8.47 54.31 28.29
N ASP A 521 9.13 54.81 27.25
CA ASP A 521 8.56 55.56 26.13
C ASP A 521 8.17 54.66 24.94
N GLU A 522 8.47 53.37 25.00
CA GLU A 522 8.11 52.38 23.99
C GLU A 522 6.69 51.82 24.22
N ASP A 523 5.79 51.93 23.23
CA ASP A 523 4.39 51.46 23.30
C ASP A 523 4.29 49.93 23.48
N LEU A 524 5.33 49.18 23.06
CA LEU A 524 5.39 47.73 23.18
C LEU A 524 5.87 47.25 24.56
N ASN A 525 6.30 48.12 25.47
CA ASN A 525 6.74 47.71 26.81
C ASN A 525 5.66 46.94 27.58
N ARG A 526 4.38 47.20 27.29
CA ARG A 526 3.21 46.46 27.79
C ARG A 526 3.26 44.95 27.49
N LEU A 527 3.97 44.54 26.44
CA LEU A 527 4.13 43.12 26.09
C LEU A 527 5.10 42.38 27.02
N LEU A 528 5.92 43.13 27.77
CA LEU A 528 6.80 42.61 28.82
C LEU A 528 6.21 42.76 30.23
N GLU A 529 5.00 43.34 30.38
CA GLU A 529 4.31 43.37 31.66
C GLU A 529 4.10 41.93 32.17
N ASP A 530 4.44 41.69 33.44
CA ASP A 530 4.50 40.36 34.08
C ASP A 530 5.49 39.33 33.47
N LYS A 531 6.26 39.70 32.43
CA LYS A 531 7.31 38.84 31.81
C LYS A 531 8.73 39.23 32.21
N ILE A 532 8.91 39.97 33.31
CA ILE A 532 10.23 40.32 33.85
C ILE A 532 10.38 39.71 35.25
N SER A 533 11.44 38.93 35.46
CA SER A 533 11.81 38.40 36.76
C SER A 533 13.10 39.06 37.28
N ASN A 534 13.28 39.01 38.61
CA ASN A 534 14.43 39.57 39.30
C ASN A 534 15.03 38.51 40.25
N GLY A 535 16.27 38.70 40.66
CA GLY A 535 17.00 37.82 41.57
C GLY A 535 17.89 36.82 40.85
N ASP A 536 18.31 35.79 41.57
CA ASP A 536 19.34 34.82 41.15
C ASP A 536 18.80 33.65 40.30
N THR A 537 17.50 33.63 40.00
CA THR A 537 16.83 32.55 39.30
C THR A 537 16.18 33.07 38.02
N VAL A 538 16.50 32.46 36.88
CA VAL A 538 15.79 32.68 35.61
C VAL A 538 14.49 31.88 35.66
N THR A 539 13.35 32.57 35.51
CA THR A 539 12.03 31.92 35.52
C THR A 539 11.53 31.78 34.09
N THR A 540 11.18 30.55 33.68
CA THR A 540 10.56 30.25 32.39
C THR A 540 9.37 31.18 32.12
N GLY A 541 9.34 31.78 30.94
CA GLY A 541 8.30 32.74 30.53
C GLY A 541 8.62 34.18 30.91
N THR A 542 9.80 34.45 31.48
CA THR A 542 10.23 35.80 31.86
C THR A 542 11.68 36.07 31.47
N VAL A 543 12.02 37.33 31.20
CA VAL A 543 13.42 37.78 31.09
C VAL A 543 13.94 38.23 32.45
N ASN A 544 15.15 37.80 32.82
CA ASN A 544 15.86 38.24 34.01
C ASN A 544 17.09 39.07 33.61
N PHE A 545 16.94 40.40 33.57
CA PHE A 545 18.03 41.32 33.25
C PHE A 545 19.15 41.32 34.30
N GLU A 546 18.85 41.01 35.57
CA GLU A 546 19.84 40.94 36.64
C GLU A 546 20.83 39.79 36.44
N LYS A 547 20.33 38.62 36.04
CA LYS A 547 21.14 37.46 35.67
C LYS A 547 21.98 37.70 34.42
N LEU A 548 21.46 38.42 33.44
CA LEU A 548 22.24 38.84 32.27
C LEU A 548 23.41 39.75 32.66
N ILE A 549 23.18 40.72 33.55
CA ILE A 549 24.24 41.61 34.05
C ILE A 549 25.35 40.80 34.73
N GLU A 550 24.96 39.85 35.60
CA GLU A 550 25.90 38.91 36.23
C GLU A 550 26.62 38.05 35.18
N TRP A 551 25.91 37.57 34.15
CA TRP A 551 26.50 36.77 33.09
C TRP A 551 27.62 37.51 32.36
N PHE A 552 27.41 38.76 31.95
CA PHE A 552 28.44 39.58 31.32
C PHE A 552 29.64 39.83 32.25
N HIS A 553 29.38 39.97 33.56
CA HIS A 553 30.42 40.17 34.58
C HIS A 553 31.29 38.94 34.80
N GLU A 554 30.68 37.75 34.84
CA GLU A 554 31.39 36.49 35.10
C GLU A 554 32.03 35.88 33.84
N ASN A 555 31.56 36.25 32.64
CA ASN A 555 32.02 35.68 31.37
C ASN A 555 32.66 36.70 30.39
N PRO A 556 33.65 37.53 30.82
CA PRO A 556 34.40 38.34 29.88
C PRO A 556 35.47 37.51 29.15
N ASP A 557 35.75 37.84 27.90
CA ASP A 557 36.82 37.21 27.12
C ASP A 557 38.22 37.47 27.69
N THR A 558 38.39 38.63 28.34
CA THR A 558 39.67 39.09 28.88
C THR A 558 39.51 39.68 30.27
N ALA A 559 40.62 39.80 31.00
CA ALA A 559 40.66 40.39 32.33
C ALA A 559 40.25 41.89 32.36
N GLU A 560 40.18 42.52 31.19
CA GLU A 560 39.72 43.89 30.98
C GLU A 560 38.21 44.01 30.71
N GLY A 561 37.44 42.91 30.82
CA GLY A 561 35.97 42.94 30.70
C GLY A 561 35.47 43.20 29.28
N THR A 562 35.92 42.39 28.32
CA THR A 562 35.55 42.53 26.89
C THR A 562 34.69 41.38 26.42
N TRP A 563 33.87 41.60 25.41
CA TRP A 563 32.98 40.59 24.85
C TRP A 563 33.08 40.57 23.32
N SER A 564 33.52 39.44 22.76
CA SER A 564 33.72 39.27 21.32
C SER A 564 32.64 38.44 20.68
N TRP A 565 32.34 38.77 19.43
CA TRP A 565 31.39 38.04 18.63
C TRP A 565 31.91 36.61 18.40
N SER A 566 31.21 35.62 18.95
CA SER A 566 31.64 34.21 18.94
C SER A 566 30.69 33.29 18.17
N ALA A 567 29.44 33.69 17.93
CA ALA A 567 28.51 32.89 17.12
C ALA A 567 28.89 32.93 15.63
N PRO A 568 28.81 31.78 14.92
CA PRO A 568 29.12 31.68 13.50
C PRO A 568 27.95 32.16 12.62
N VAL A 569 27.62 33.46 12.68
CA VAL A 569 26.52 34.10 11.92
C VAL A 569 27.02 35.11 10.87
N CYS A 570 26.10 35.61 10.04
CA CYS A 570 26.34 36.46 8.85
C CYS A 570 27.07 37.78 9.08
N HIS A 571 27.16 38.25 10.32
CA HIS A 571 27.93 39.43 10.69
C HIS A 571 28.78 39.14 11.93
N SER A 572 30.09 39.35 11.83
CA SER A 572 30.98 39.34 12.98
C SER A 572 31.39 40.77 13.31
N TRP A 573 30.95 41.28 14.45
CA TRP A 573 31.47 42.52 14.99
C TRP A 573 32.88 42.35 15.54
N THR A 574 33.69 43.41 15.43
CA THR A 574 34.96 43.44 16.14
C THR A 574 34.71 43.47 17.65
N LYS A 575 35.73 43.12 18.45
CA LYS A 575 35.62 43.14 19.92
C LYS A 575 35.23 44.52 20.45
N GLU A 576 35.73 45.57 19.82
CA GLU A 576 35.43 46.96 20.15
C GLU A 576 33.96 47.29 19.93
N SER A 577 33.39 46.81 18.82
CA SER A 577 32.00 47.06 18.44
C SER A 577 31.03 46.39 19.42
N ASN A 578 31.19 45.08 19.67
CA ASN A 578 30.30 44.36 20.58
C ASN A 578 30.45 44.82 22.03
N THR A 579 31.67 45.09 22.51
CA THR A 579 31.89 45.61 23.87
C THR A 579 31.19 46.96 24.08
N ALA A 580 31.23 47.84 23.07
CA ALA A 580 30.52 49.12 23.15
C ALA A 580 28.99 48.95 23.07
N PHE A 581 28.50 47.99 22.30
CA PHE A 581 27.08 47.66 22.23
C PHE A 581 26.54 47.13 23.58
N VAL A 582 27.32 46.32 24.30
CA VAL A 582 27.00 45.90 25.68
C VAL A 582 26.84 47.09 26.63
N MET A 583 27.54 48.20 26.40
CA MET A 583 27.34 49.43 27.19
C MET A 583 25.97 50.06 26.95
N VAL A 584 25.51 50.09 25.70
CA VAL A 584 24.18 50.59 25.33
C VAL A 584 23.09 49.72 25.98
N ILE A 585 23.26 48.40 25.98
CA ILE A 585 22.31 47.45 26.59
C ILE A 585 22.18 47.70 28.10
N HIS A 586 23.31 47.83 28.82
CA HIS A 586 23.28 48.09 30.27
C HIS A 586 22.63 49.44 30.58
N ASP A 587 22.79 50.45 29.72
CA ASP A 587 22.14 51.75 29.88
C ASP A 587 20.62 51.62 29.76
N MET A 588 20.14 50.93 28.72
CA MET A 588 18.72 50.66 28.51
C MET A 588 18.10 49.92 29.70
N ILE A 589 18.78 48.91 30.24
CA ILE A 589 18.35 48.19 31.45
C ILE A 589 18.32 49.12 32.67
N ASN A 590 19.37 49.93 32.86
CA ASN A 590 19.47 50.87 33.98
C ASN A 590 18.39 51.97 33.94
N GLN A 591 17.92 52.36 32.76
CA GLN A 591 16.84 53.34 32.58
C GLN A 591 15.44 52.74 32.75
N SER A 592 15.25 51.44 32.50
CA SER A 592 13.94 50.80 32.43
C SER A 592 13.56 49.94 33.65
N GLY A 593 14.49 49.60 34.56
CA GLY A 593 14.21 48.68 35.66
C GLY A 593 14.88 49.02 37.01
N ASP A 594 14.26 48.53 38.10
CA ASP A 594 14.82 48.57 39.45
C ASP A 594 15.83 47.42 39.66
N VAL A 595 17.10 47.65 39.30
CA VAL A 595 18.20 46.69 39.51
C VAL A 595 18.65 46.67 40.98
N GLN A 596 18.65 45.49 41.61
CA GLN A 596 19.11 45.27 42.97
C GLN A 596 20.60 45.61 43.14
N GLN A 597 20.98 46.00 44.36
CA GLN A 597 22.30 46.56 44.66
C GLN A 597 23.49 45.65 44.27
N LEU A 598 23.34 44.32 44.34
CA LEU A 598 24.40 43.38 43.94
C LEU A 598 24.68 43.49 42.44
N TYR A 599 23.65 43.30 41.62
CA TYR A 599 23.75 43.36 40.16
C TYR A 599 24.08 44.77 39.66
N ARG A 600 23.64 45.82 40.36
CA ARG A 600 24.08 47.19 40.08
C ARG A 600 25.60 47.34 40.24
N GLY A 601 26.20 46.65 41.22
CA GLY A 601 27.66 46.58 41.37
C GLY A 601 28.34 45.91 40.17
N TYR A 602 27.83 44.76 39.73
CA TYR A 602 28.34 44.06 38.54
C TYR A 602 28.22 44.92 37.27
N MET A 603 27.09 45.61 37.09
CA MET A 603 26.88 46.56 35.98
C MET A 603 27.91 47.69 36.02
N GLU A 604 28.14 48.32 37.16
CA GLU A 604 29.15 49.38 37.30
C GLU A 604 30.56 48.89 36.96
N GLU A 605 30.93 47.68 37.43
CA GLU A 605 32.23 47.07 37.11
C GLU A 605 32.37 46.73 35.62
N ASN A 606 31.33 46.17 34.99
CA ASN A 606 31.26 45.93 33.55
C ASN A 606 31.50 47.23 32.76
N MET A 607 30.82 48.32 33.12
CA MET A 607 30.93 49.60 32.42
C MET A 607 32.29 50.27 32.60
N GLN A 608 32.88 50.19 33.80
CA GLN A 608 34.23 50.71 34.05
C GLN A 608 35.29 49.98 33.22
N ASN A 609 35.16 48.66 33.11
CA ASN A 609 36.04 47.80 32.33
C ASN A 609 35.88 48.04 30.82
N ALA A 610 34.64 48.06 30.32
CA ALA A 610 34.32 48.40 28.93
C ALA A 610 34.83 49.80 28.54
N THR A 611 34.60 50.81 29.39
CA THR A 611 35.08 52.19 29.17
C THR A 611 36.61 52.23 29.08
N LYS A 612 37.30 51.49 29.96
CA LYS A 612 38.76 51.36 29.93
C LYS A 612 39.25 50.71 28.64
N TYR A 613 38.55 49.68 28.15
CA TYR A 613 38.91 49.00 26.90
C TYR A 613 38.71 49.90 25.67
N VAL A 614 37.53 50.49 25.51
CA VAL A 614 37.18 51.33 24.35
C VAL A 614 38.14 52.52 24.22
N ILE A 615 38.40 53.23 25.33
CA ILE A 615 39.34 54.37 25.34
C ILE A 615 40.79 53.91 25.14
N GLY A 616 41.15 52.75 25.69
CA GLY A 616 42.48 52.15 25.51
C GLY A 616 42.81 51.84 24.04
N ASN A 617 41.79 51.57 23.23
CA ASN A 617 41.92 51.31 21.79
C ASN A 617 41.77 52.58 20.92
N GLN A 618 41.55 53.75 21.50
CA GLN A 618 41.49 54.99 20.73
C GLN A 618 42.86 55.29 20.09
N VAL A 619 42.84 55.48 18.78
CA VAL A 619 44.03 55.83 18.00
C VAL A 619 44.43 57.26 18.32
N ASN A 620 45.61 57.44 18.90
CA ASN A 620 46.07 58.71 19.44
C ASN A 620 46.92 59.57 18.47
N SER A 621 47.09 59.14 17.22
CA SER A 621 47.85 59.90 16.21
C SER A 621 47.66 59.33 14.81
N GLY A 622 47.73 60.20 13.79
CA GLY A 622 47.76 59.80 12.38
C GLY A 622 46.44 60.08 11.66
N PRO A 623 46.23 59.55 10.44
CA PRO A 623 45.01 59.81 9.67
C PRO A 623 43.75 59.22 10.31
N ASP A 624 43.91 58.26 11.20
CA ASP A 624 42.83 57.60 11.93
C ASP A 624 42.71 58.09 13.39
N GLU A 625 43.35 59.23 13.72
CA GLU A 625 43.30 59.82 15.06
C GLU A 625 41.85 60.06 15.51
N GLY A 626 41.51 59.56 16.70
CA GLY A 626 40.16 59.59 17.27
C GLY A 626 39.33 58.33 17.03
N SER A 627 39.69 57.45 16.09
CA SER A 627 39.00 56.17 15.87
C SER A 627 39.27 55.16 16.99
N PHE A 628 38.34 54.25 17.25
CA PHE A 628 38.47 53.22 18.31
C PHE A 628 39.02 51.88 17.82
N SER A 629 39.41 51.75 16.56
CA SER A 629 40.00 50.52 16.02
C SER A 629 40.95 50.81 14.86
N SER A 630 42.03 50.02 14.75
CA SER A 630 42.92 50.03 13.60
C SER A 630 42.57 48.87 12.65
N GLY A 631 41.83 49.15 11.58
CA GLY A 631 41.39 48.09 10.66
C GLY A 631 40.36 48.58 9.66
N SER A 632 39.77 47.62 8.93
CA SER A 632 38.81 47.90 7.86
C SER A 632 37.38 48.15 8.36
N ASP A 633 37.07 47.84 9.63
CA ASP A 633 35.78 48.13 10.31
C ASP A 633 35.84 49.34 11.27
N LYS A 634 36.86 50.19 11.13
CA LYS A 634 37.13 51.30 12.06
C LYS A 634 35.99 52.30 12.21
N ASN A 635 35.20 52.56 11.16
CA ASN A 635 34.09 53.52 11.24
C ASN A 635 32.96 52.97 12.13
N MET A 636 32.54 51.72 11.90
CA MET A 636 31.52 51.04 12.69
C MET A 636 31.95 50.89 14.16
N ALA A 637 33.19 50.45 14.40
CA ALA A 637 33.74 50.35 15.76
C ALA A 637 33.81 51.72 16.46
N THR A 638 34.13 52.79 15.72
CA THR A 638 34.17 54.15 16.30
C THR A 638 32.78 54.68 16.60
N ALA A 639 31.80 54.43 15.72
CA ALA A 639 30.41 54.79 15.91
C ALA A 639 29.81 54.12 17.15
N LEU A 640 29.89 52.79 17.24
CA LEU A 640 29.40 52.04 18.40
C LEU A 640 30.15 52.42 19.68
N GLY A 641 31.47 52.60 19.62
CA GLY A 641 32.27 53.08 20.75
C GLY A 641 31.85 54.46 21.26
N LEU A 642 31.60 55.41 20.36
CA LEU A 642 31.09 56.73 20.72
C LEU A 642 29.70 56.62 21.36
N TRP A 643 28.80 55.84 20.74
CA TRP A 643 27.44 55.66 21.25
C TRP A 643 27.45 55.01 22.65
N GLY A 644 28.22 53.94 22.84
CA GLY A 644 28.36 53.27 24.14
C GLY A 644 28.93 54.19 25.23
N LEU A 645 29.92 55.04 24.89
CA LEU A 645 30.44 56.04 25.83
C LEU A 645 29.40 57.12 26.16
N GLU A 646 28.59 57.56 25.20
CA GLU A 646 27.49 58.51 25.44
C GLU A 646 26.39 57.92 26.31
N SER A 647 26.04 56.65 26.10
CA SER A 647 25.06 55.91 26.91
C SER A 647 25.55 55.64 28.34
N PHE A 648 26.72 55.01 28.52
CA PHE A 648 27.14 54.53 29.85
C PHE A 648 28.65 54.55 30.14
N GLY A 649 29.38 55.56 29.64
CA GLY A 649 30.79 55.73 30.00
C GLY A 649 30.98 56.01 31.50
N LEU A 650 31.74 55.17 32.21
CA LEU A 650 32.06 55.36 33.64
C LEU A 650 33.57 55.49 33.89
N PRO A 651 34.02 56.42 34.76
CA PRO A 651 35.41 56.50 35.17
C PRO A 651 35.90 55.21 35.83
N SER A 652 37.13 54.82 35.52
CA SER A 652 37.78 53.65 36.12
C SER A 652 39.05 54.06 36.86
N SER A 653 39.79 53.08 37.39
CA SER A 653 41.09 53.34 38.05
C SER A 653 42.14 53.97 37.12
N THR A 654 41.99 53.85 35.80
CA THR A 654 42.93 54.35 34.79
C THR A 654 42.33 55.35 33.80
N VAL A 655 41.02 55.51 33.77
CA VAL A 655 40.31 56.46 32.91
C VAL A 655 39.56 57.46 33.77
N THR A 656 39.82 58.76 33.55
CA THR A 656 39.13 59.85 34.25
C THR A 656 37.90 60.31 33.49
N GLU A 657 36.98 61.00 34.17
CA GLU A 657 35.83 61.69 33.54
C GLU A 657 36.27 62.56 32.35
N ALA A 658 37.33 63.36 32.53
CA ALA A 658 37.88 64.19 31.47
C ALA A 658 38.40 63.37 30.29
N GLY A 659 39.03 62.21 30.57
CA GLY A 659 39.48 61.30 29.51
C GLY A 659 38.33 60.69 28.71
N ILE A 660 37.17 60.47 29.34
CA ILE A 660 35.94 60.03 28.65
C ILE A 660 35.43 61.15 27.74
N THR A 661 35.33 62.39 28.25
CA THR A 661 34.91 63.55 27.45
C THR A 661 35.84 63.77 26.25
N ASP A 662 37.16 63.76 26.47
CA ASP A 662 38.14 63.92 25.38
C ASP A 662 37.99 62.81 24.34
N ALA A 663 37.78 61.56 24.77
CA ALA A 663 37.60 60.44 23.85
C ALA A 663 36.33 60.57 23.00
N LYS A 664 35.21 61.01 23.59
CA LYS A 664 33.95 61.28 22.88
C LYS A 664 34.13 62.37 21.83
N GLU A 665 34.74 63.50 22.22
CA GLU A 665 34.99 64.63 21.30
C GLU A 665 35.88 64.21 20.12
N ASN A 666 36.94 63.44 20.38
CA ASN A 666 37.84 62.93 19.34
C ASN A 666 37.15 61.93 18.39
N ALA A 667 36.32 61.03 18.93
CA ALA A 667 35.59 60.06 18.12
C ALA A 667 34.52 60.74 17.24
N ALA A 668 33.79 61.72 17.78
CA ALA A 668 32.84 62.52 17.02
C ALA A 668 33.53 63.30 15.89
N ALA A 669 34.67 63.93 16.18
CA ALA A 669 35.47 64.63 15.18
C ALA A 669 35.99 63.69 14.08
N TYR A 670 36.43 62.48 14.45
CA TYR A 670 36.83 61.45 13.49
C TYR A 670 35.67 61.06 12.57
N LEU A 671 34.50 60.73 13.11
CA LEU A 671 33.34 60.29 12.31
C LEU A 671 32.88 61.37 11.32
N VAL A 672 32.85 62.64 11.74
CA VAL A 672 32.56 63.77 10.83
C VAL A 672 33.61 63.90 9.73
N GLY A 673 34.89 63.67 10.05
CA GLY A 673 35.99 63.75 9.09
C GLY A 673 36.14 62.53 8.17
N SER A 674 35.58 61.38 8.55
CA SER A 674 35.68 60.11 7.81
C SER A 674 34.43 59.79 6.97
N GLN A 675 33.42 60.66 6.98
CA GLN A 675 32.26 60.54 6.11
C GLN A 675 32.69 60.67 4.63
N GLU A 676 32.23 59.74 3.80
CA GLU A 676 32.50 59.73 2.36
C GLU A 676 31.69 60.81 1.63
N VAL A 677 32.07 61.09 0.38
CA VAL A 677 31.44 62.16 -0.42
C VAL A 677 29.95 61.90 -0.68
N ASP A 678 29.56 60.64 -0.78
CA ASP A 678 28.17 60.20 -0.96
C ASP A 678 27.35 60.24 0.35
N GLY A 679 27.99 60.52 1.49
CA GLY A 679 27.35 60.58 2.81
C GLY A 679 27.48 59.31 3.65
N SER A 680 28.02 58.22 3.09
CA SER A 680 28.17 56.94 3.78
C SER A 680 29.42 56.85 4.68
N TRP A 681 29.47 55.80 5.50
CA TRP A 681 30.69 55.38 6.20
C TRP A 681 31.07 53.96 5.77
N SER A 682 32.30 53.80 5.27
CA SER A 682 32.79 52.51 4.78
C SER A 682 32.92 51.45 5.89
N ALA A 683 32.64 50.19 5.56
CA ALA A 683 32.91 49.02 6.38
C ALA A 683 33.40 47.84 5.54
N ALA A 684 34.05 46.86 6.16
CA ALA A 684 34.63 45.71 5.47
C ALA A 684 33.69 44.50 5.46
N SER A 685 33.81 43.67 4.42
CA SER A 685 33.22 42.33 4.36
C SER A 685 34.34 41.30 4.33
N ASN A 686 34.61 40.63 5.46
CA ASN A 686 35.72 39.66 5.58
C ASN A 686 35.37 38.25 5.08
N TYR A 687 34.11 37.99 4.72
CA TYR A 687 33.58 36.63 4.55
C TYR A 687 32.76 36.44 3.25
N GLY A 688 32.93 37.33 2.25
CA GLY A 688 32.27 37.18 0.94
C GLY A 688 30.82 37.69 0.86
N TRP A 689 30.30 38.31 1.93
CA TRP A 689 28.91 38.75 2.06
C TRP A 689 28.60 40.10 1.38
N ASN A 690 27.29 40.42 1.27
CA ASN A 690 26.73 41.66 0.71
C ASN A 690 27.40 42.92 1.30
N SER A 691 28.35 43.47 0.56
CA SER A 691 29.13 44.65 0.96
C SER A 691 28.26 45.88 1.25
N LYS A 692 27.08 45.98 0.64
CA LYS A 692 26.17 47.11 0.79
C LYS A 692 25.49 47.10 2.17
N GLY A 693 25.08 45.93 2.65
CA GLY A 693 24.53 45.78 4.02
C GLY A 693 25.49 46.27 5.12
N ARG A 694 26.78 45.97 4.99
CA ARG A 694 27.80 46.42 5.95
C ARG A 694 28.00 47.93 5.96
N VAL A 695 27.98 48.56 4.77
CA VAL A 695 28.07 50.02 4.66
C VAL A 695 26.81 50.69 5.21
N THR A 696 25.64 50.10 4.99
CA THR A 696 24.38 50.55 5.62
C THR A 696 24.49 50.54 7.13
N GLU A 697 24.87 49.41 7.72
CA GLU A 697 24.97 49.25 9.17
C GLU A 697 25.95 50.27 9.78
N SER A 698 27.14 50.41 9.19
CA SER A 698 28.12 51.40 9.64
C SER A 698 27.61 52.83 9.52
N THR A 699 26.85 53.14 8.47
CA THR A 699 26.28 54.48 8.25
C THR A 699 25.17 54.77 9.27
N ALA A 700 24.29 53.81 9.51
CA ALA A 700 23.22 53.92 10.49
C ALA A 700 23.75 54.16 11.91
N TYR A 701 24.72 53.37 12.37
CA TYR A 701 25.31 53.57 13.70
C TYR A 701 26.11 54.87 13.81
N ALA A 702 26.78 55.32 12.74
CA ALA A 702 27.47 56.61 12.75
C ALA A 702 26.47 57.77 12.95
N LEU A 703 25.31 57.72 12.28
CA LEU A 703 24.23 58.69 12.47
C LEU A 703 23.69 58.68 13.90
N LEU A 704 23.33 57.50 14.42
CA LEU A 704 22.83 57.34 15.79
C LEU A 704 23.84 57.84 16.84
N ALA A 705 25.11 57.51 16.68
CA ALA A 705 26.17 57.93 17.58
C ALA A 705 26.38 59.45 17.56
N LEU A 706 26.42 60.08 16.39
CA LEU A 706 26.56 61.53 16.25
C LEU A 706 25.33 62.28 16.80
N ASN A 707 24.12 61.74 16.58
CA ASN A 707 22.91 62.29 17.17
C ASN A 707 22.94 62.22 18.71
N ALA A 708 23.42 61.11 19.28
CA ALA A 708 23.57 60.94 20.73
C ALA A 708 24.51 61.98 21.38
N THR A 709 25.47 62.56 20.64
CA THR A 709 26.30 63.68 21.14
C THR A 709 25.56 65.04 21.11
N GLY A 710 24.31 65.07 20.67
CA GLY A 710 23.50 66.29 20.52
C GLY A 710 23.68 67.02 19.18
N VAL A 711 24.28 66.41 18.16
CA VAL A 711 24.30 66.97 16.80
C VAL A 711 22.87 66.99 16.26
N ALA A 712 22.39 68.16 15.83
CA ALA A 712 21.03 68.34 15.34
C ALA A 712 20.78 67.62 13.99
N ASN A 713 19.54 67.17 13.78
CA ASN A 713 19.13 66.43 12.57
C ASN A 713 19.30 67.23 11.27
N ASP A 714 19.28 68.56 11.34
CA ASP A 714 19.51 69.48 10.21
C ASP A 714 21.00 69.76 9.93
N ASN A 715 21.91 69.14 10.68
CA ASN A 715 23.35 69.23 10.43
C ASN A 715 23.70 68.59 9.07
N GLU A 716 24.64 69.21 8.34
CA GLU A 716 25.06 68.75 7.01
C GLU A 716 25.56 67.29 7.00
N THR A 717 26.31 66.85 8.02
CA THR A 717 26.80 65.47 8.13
C THR A 717 25.65 64.49 8.33
N ILE A 718 24.71 64.80 9.24
CA ILE A 718 23.53 63.97 9.48
C ILE A 718 22.65 63.90 8.24
N SER A 719 22.35 65.05 7.63
CA SER A 719 21.50 65.13 6.44
C SER A 719 22.08 64.38 5.23
N LYS A 720 23.41 64.38 5.05
CA LYS A 720 24.06 63.59 3.99
C LYS A 720 23.94 62.09 4.23
N GLY A 721 24.19 61.62 5.46
CA GLY A 721 24.06 60.19 5.77
C GLY A 721 22.62 59.70 5.70
N VAL A 722 21.66 60.51 6.17
CA VAL A 722 20.22 60.25 5.99
C VAL A 722 19.87 60.20 4.49
N GLY A 723 20.38 61.13 3.69
CA GLY A 723 20.21 61.12 2.24
C GLY A 723 20.73 59.84 1.59
N TRP A 724 21.93 59.39 1.98
CA TRP A 724 22.50 58.14 1.50
C TRP A 724 21.66 56.91 1.88
N LEU A 725 21.18 56.82 3.12
CA LEU A 725 20.29 55.71 3.53
C LEU A 725 19.02 55.70 2.68
N VAL A 726 18.40 56.87 2.45
CA VAL A 726 17.24 56.98 1.58
C VAL A 726 17.57 56.50 0.15
N ASP A 727 18.71 56.89 -0.42
CA ASP A 727 19.06 56.55 -1.80
C ASP A 727 19.55 55.09 -1.99
N THR A 728 19.93 54.40 -0.91
CA THR A 728 20.54 53.05 -0.94
C THR A 728 19.52 51.90 -1.03
N TYR A 729 18.26 52.17 -0.70
CA TYR A 729 17.15 51.22 -0.68
C TYR A 729 17.10 50.35 -1.94
N GLU A 730 17.11 49.03 -1.77
CA GLU A 730 17.11 48.07 -2.88
C GLU A 730 15.73 47.89 -3.52
N SER A 731 15.67 47.34 -4.73
CA SER A 731 14.42 47.02 -5.44
C SER A 731 13.58 45.98 -4.71
N SER A 732 14.20 45.13 -3.88
CA SER A 732 13.52 44.23 -2.95
C SER A 732 13.04 44.92 -1.67
N GLY A 733 13.31 46.21 -1.52
CA GLY A 733 12.98 46.98 -0.34
C GLY A 733 13.92 46.79 0.85
N SER A 734 15.10 46.18 0.71
CA SER A 734 16.05 46.00 1.81
C SER A 734 17.16 47.07 1.83
N TRP A 735 17.95 47.09 2.91
CA TRP A 735 19.25 47.76 2.95
C TRP A 735 20.42 46.77 3.05
N GLY A 736 20.28 45.61 2.40
CA GLY A 736 21.19 44.46 2.53
C GLY A 736 20.53 43.35 3.35
N TYR A 737 21.14 42.95 4.46
CA TYR A 737 20.58 41.93 5.37
C TYR A 737 19.62 42.53 6.41
N THR A 738 18.90 41.65 7.10
CA THR A 738 17.89 41.96 8.13
C THR A 738 18.38 42.97 9.16
N TRP A 739 19.55 42.72 9.76
CA TRP A 739 20.15 43.61 10.74
C TRP A 739 20.47 45.01 10.19
N ALA A 740 21.10 45.09 9.01
CA ALA A 740 21.43 46.36 8.38
C ALA A 740 20.17 47.20 8.10
N SER A 741 19.10 46.53 7.67
CA SER A 741 17.79 47.14 7.41
C SER A 741 17.17 47.67 8.71
N GLN A 742 17.22 46.90 9.79
CA GLN A 742 16.77 47.33 11.11
C GLN A 742 17.52 48.58 11.60
N ALA A 743 18.85 48.59 11.50
CA ALA A 743 19.68 49.71 11.93
C ALA A 743 19.39 50.98 11.09
N ALA A 744 19.23 50.82 9.77
CA ALA A 744 18.87 51.91 8.88
C ALA A 744 17.55 52.57 9.27
N ILE A 745 16.51 51.77 9.54
CA ILE A 745 15.20 52.29 9.94
C ILE A 745 15.32 53.03 11.28
N ASP A 746 16.05 52.49 12.25
CA ASP A 746 16.27 53.15 13.55
C ASP A 746 16.98 54.51 13.40
N ALA A 747 18.03 54.56 12.57
CA ALA A 747 18.73 55.80 12.24
C ALA A 747 17.81 56.81 11.54
N LEU A 748 16.92 56.37 10.65
CA LEU A 748 15.94 57.24 10.00
C LEU A 748 14.89 57.77 10.99
N ILE A 749 14.44 56.97 11.97
CA ILE A 749 13.52 57.45 13.02
C ILE A 749 14.16 58.57 13.84
N VAL A 750 15.42 58.37 14.26
CA VAL A 750 16.11 59.27 15.20
C VAL A 750 16.68 60.51 14.50
N CYS A 751 17.32 60.33 13.34
CA CYS A 751 18.19 61.34 12.73
C CYS A 751 17.56 62.10 11.56
N GLN A 752 16.43 61.63 11.03
CA GLN A 752 15.79 62.30 9.90
C GLN A 752 15.14 63.62 10.34
N GLY A 753 15.36 64.68 9.56
CA GLY A 753 14.78 66.01 9.80
C GLY A 753 13.28 66.08 9.49
N SER A 754 12.59 67.06 10.10
CA SER A 754 11.14 67.26 9.94
C SER A 754 10.72 68.26 8.85
N GLU A 755 11.57 68.52 7.86
CA GLU A 755 11.25 69.45 6.77
C GLU A 755 10.53 68.73 5.61
N ILE A 756 9.24 69.06 5.44
CA ILE A 756 8.40 68.63 4.31
C ILE A 756 8.71 69.55 3.12
N SER A 757 9.27 69.00 2.05
CA SER A 757 9.41 69.68 0.76
C SER A 757 8.07 69.85 0.04
N THR A 758 7.93 70.87 -0.79
CA THR A 758 6.73 71.01 -1.64
C THR A 758 7.03 70.60 -3.07
N GLY A 759 6.11 69.86 -3.71
CA GLY A 759 6.36 69.36 -5.05
C GLY A 759 5.11 68.84 -5.76
N THR A 760 4.98 69.16 -7.05
CA THR A 760 3.98 68.53 -7.93
C THR A 760 4.69 67.66 -8.95
N VAL A 761 4.41 66.36 -8.94
CA VAL A 761 5.04 65.38 -9.83
C VAL A 761 4.03 64.81 -10.82
N GLY A 762 4.34 64.90 -12.10
CA GLY A 762 3.64 64.15 -13.15
C GLY A 762 4.24 62.77 -13.27
N VAL A 763 3.40 61.73 -13.25
CA VAL A 763 3.84 60.33 -13.34
C VAL A 763 3.29 59.70 -14.60
N TYR A 764 4.21 59.21 -15.42
CA TYR A 764 3.93 58.57 -16.70
C TYR A 764 4.34 57.11 -16.62
N VAL A 765 3.51 56.21 -17.14
CA VAL A 765 3.84 54.78 -17.31
C VAL A 765 3.84 54.50 -18.81
N ASP A 766 4.95 54.00 -19.33
CA ASP A 766 5.20 53.76 -20.76
C ASP A 766 4.93 55.02 -21.64
N GLY A 767 5.17 56.21 -21.07
CA GLY A 767 4.97 57.50 -21.71
C GLY A 767 3.56 58.09 -21.58
N ASP A 768 2.59 57.35 -21.06
CA ASP A 768 1.22 57.82 -20.82
C ASP A 768 1.07 58.38 -19.41
N LEU A 769 0.51 59.60 -19.31
CA LEU A 769 0.26 60.24 -18.01
C LEU A 769 -0.79 59.45 -17.21
N VAL A 770 -0.36 58.82 -16.11
CA VAL A 770 -1.25 58.08 -15.22
C VAL A 770 -1.93 59.01 -14.23
N ASN A 771 -1.15 59.85 -13.55
CA ASN A 771 -1.68 60.84 -12.60
C ASN A 771 -0.68 61.99 -12.33
N THR A 772 -1.15 63.04 -11.65
CA THR A 772 -0.33 64.14 -11.11
C THR A 772 -0.53 64.23 -9.61
N PHE A 773 0.55 64.13 -8.86
CA PHE A 773 0.56 64.11 -7.40
C PHE A 773 1.07 65.43 -6.86
N THR A 774 0.45 65.96 -5.80
CA THR A 774 0.89 67.22 -5.16
C THR A 774 1.19 67.00 -3.69
N MET A 775 2.47 67.17 -3.33
CA MET A 775 2.98 67.00 -1.98
C MET A 775 3.17 68.35 -1.29
N ASP A 776 2.65 68.47 -0.07
CA ASP A 776 2.85 69.63 0.79
C ASP A 776 2.76 69.25 2.28
N ALA A 777 2.88 70.23 3.18
CA ALA A 777 2.83 69.99 4.62
C ALA A 777 1.50 69.41 5.15
N THR A 778 0.42 69.47 4.36
CA THR A 778 -0.89 68.92 4.71
C THR A 778 -1.18 67.58 4.05
N ASN A 779 -0.62 67.34 2.86
CA ASN A 779 -0.67 66.07 2.15
C ASN A 779 0.75 65.70 1.70
N PRO A 780 1.64 65.28 2.62
CA PRO A 780 3.03 64.95 2.28
C PRO A 780 3.15 63.58 1.61
N ARG A 781 2.02 62.86 1.43
CA ARG A 781 1.94 61.52 0.86
C ARG A 781 0.60 61.32 0.15
N GLU A 782 0.63 60.69 -1.03
CA GLU A 782 -0.54 60.32 -1.81
C GLU A 782 -0.34 58.93 -2.43
N GLU A 783 -1.30 58.02 -2.21
CA GLU A 783 -1.38 56.70 -2.84
C GLU A 783 -2.38 56.72 -3.99
N TYR A 784 -2.07 56.04 -5.08
CA TYR A 784 -2.96 55.88 -6.22
C TYR A 784 -2.83 54.48 -6.82
N THR A 785 -3.85 53.66 -6.61
CA THR A 785 -4.00 52.37 -7.31
C THR A 785 -4.53 52.61 -8.72
N LEU A 786 -3.89 51.99 -9.71
CA LEU A 786 -4.33 52.08 -11.10
C LEU A 786 -5.75 51.54 -11.25
N THR A 787 -6.58 52.27 -11.99
CA THR A 787 -7.94 51.79 -12.33
C THR A 787 -7.86 50.58 -13.27
N SER A 788 -8.91 49.76 -13.34
CA SER A 788 -8.96 48.60 -14.26
C SER A 788 -8.67 48.98 -15.73
N ALA A 789 -9.06 50.18 -16.17
CA ALA A 789 -8.76 50.68 -17.51
C ALA A 789 -7.28 51.04 -17.70
N GLN A 790 -6.65 51.65 -16.69
CA GLN A 790 -5.21 51.95 -16.69
C GLN A 790 -4.39 50.65 -16.61
N MET A 791 -4.78 49.70 -15.75
CA MET A 791 -4.19 48.38 -15.70
C MET A 791 -4.29 47.65 -17.04
N THR A 792 -5.46 47.68 -17.69
CA THR A 792 -5.63 47.04 -19.01
C THR A 792 -4.75 47.69 -20.09
N ALA A 793 -4.60 49.02 -20.07
CA ALA A 793 -3.73 49.73 -21.00
C ALA A 793 -2.25 49.39 -20.76
N MET A 794 -1.80 49.45 -19.51
CA MET A 794 -0.44 49.08 -19.10
C MET A 794 -0.13 47.62 -19.49
N MET A 795 -1.00 46.67 -19.17
CA MET A 795 -0.84 45.25 -19.52
C MET A 795 -0.95 44.97 -21.04
N ALA A 796 -1.31 45.95 -21.88
CA ALA A 796 -1.27 45.80 -23.33
C ALA A 796 0.05 46.26 -23.96
N ASP A 797 0.86 47.03 -23.21
CA ASP A 797 2.16 47.58 -23.61
C ASP A 797 3.30 46.87 -22.83
N GLY A 798 4.36 47.60 -22.46
CA GLY A 798 5.57 47.04 -21.85
C GLY A 798 6.52 46.36 -22.84
N THR A 799 7.81 46.40 -22.51
CA THR A 799 8.88 45.74 -23.25
C THR A 799 9.05 44.32 -22.73
N GLU A 800 8.96 43.31 -23.58
CA GLU A 800 9.21 41.92 -23.18
C GLU A 800 10.68 41.74 -22.76
N GLU A 801 10.90 41.39 -21.50
CA GLU A 801 12.23 41.09 -20.96
C GLU A 801 12.50 39.60 -20.97
N ARG A 802 11.46 38.77 -20.80
CA ARG A 802 11.56 37.32 -20.71
C ARG A 802 10.33 36.62 -21.27
N ASP A 803 10.54 35.66 -22.17
CA ASP A 803 9.53 34.70 -22.61
C ASP A 803 9.78 33.37 -21.88
N ILE A 804 8.85 32.98 -21.00
CA ILE A 804 9.01 31.89 -20.04
C ILE A 804 9.10 30.53 -20.72
N PHE A 805 8.34 30.33 -21.82
CA PHE A 805 8.26 29.05 -22.53
C PHE A 805 8.74 29.14 -23.98
N GLY A 806 9.12 30.33 -24.46
CA GLY A 806 9.57 30.56 -25.84
C GLY A 806 8.44 30.51 -26.87
N ASP A 807 7.19 30.50 -26.42
CA ASP A 807 5.99 30.43 -27.24
C ASP A 807 5.04 31.62 -27.01
N GLY A 808 5.43 32.57 -26.14
CA GLY A 808 4.62 33.74 -25.76
C GLY A 808 3.40 33.41 -24.90
N PHE A 809 3.28 32.18 -24.37
CA PHE A 809 2.19 31.80 -23.47
C PHE A 809 2.28 32.52 -22.13
N SER A 810 3.50 32.77 -21.65
CA SER A 810 3.75 33.55 -20.44
C SER A 810 5.00 34.41 -20.61
N THR A 811 4.90 35.71 -20.30
CA THR A 811 6.01 36.65 -20.49
C THR A 811 6.15 37.62 -19.32
N VAL A 812 7.39 37.96 -18.96
CA VAL A 812 7.69 39.12 -18.12
C VAL A 812 7.92 40.34 -19.01
N ARG A 813 7.22 41.43 -18.70
CA ARG A 813 7.34 42.70 -19.41
C ARG A 813 7.73 43.81 -18.45
N SER A 814 8.72 44.60 -18.85
CA SER A 814 9.14 45.80 -18.14
C SER A 814 8.34 47.01 -18.58
N HIS A 815 7.95 47.83 -17.60
CA HIS A 815 7.24 49.08 -17.78
C HIS A 815 8.11 50.24 -17.28
N GLU A 816 8.22 51.27 -18.09
CA GLU A 816 9.00 52.47 -17.77
C GLU A 816 8.11 53.48 -17.03
N VAL A 817 8.46 53.83 -15.80
CA VAL A 817 7.80 54.88 -15.01
C VAL A 817 8.68 56.12 -14.97
N THR A 818 8.18 57.21 -15.52
CA THR A 818 8.86 58.51 -15.47
C THR A 818 8.17 59.42 -14.47
N ALA A 819 8.93 59.89 -13.48
CA ALA A 819 8.54 60.93 -12.54
C ALA A 819 9.12 62.26 -12.99
N GLU A 820 8.30 63.30 -13.18
CA GLU A 820 8.76 64.64 -13.55
C GLU A 820 8.33 65.67 -12.51
N LEU A 821 9.28 66.37 -11.89
CA LEU A 821 8.96 67.47 -10.97
C LEU A 821 8.55 68.72 -11.76
N THR A 822 7.25 68.98 -11.80
CA THR A 822 6.64 70.06 -12.61
C THR A 822 6.48 71.39 -11.86
N ALA A 823 6.47 71.35 -10.52
CA ALA A 823 6.44 72.53 -9.64
C ALA A 823 7.00 72.20 -8.26
N GLY A 824 7.49 73.21 -7.53
CA GLY A 824 7.99 73.06 -6.15
C GLY A 824 9.52 73.05 -6.03
N ASP A 825 9.99 72.77 -4.81
CA ASP A 825 11.40 72.73 -4.43
C ASP A 825 11.95 71.30 -4.25
N GLY A 826 11.07 70.29 -4.13
CA GLY A 826 11.51 68.90 -3.97
C GLY A 826 12.37 68.67 -2.71
N PRO A 827 12.87 67.45 -2.48
CA PRO A 827 12.71 66.28 -3.34
C PRO A 827 11.34 65.60 -3.20
N VAL A 828 10.83 64.96 -4.25
CA VAL A 828 9.66 64.06 -4.16
C VAL A 828 10.13 62.64 -4.48
N VAL A 829 9.80 61.69 -3.61
CA VAL A 829 10.04 60.26 -3.81
C VAL A 829 8.78 59.65 -4.43
N LEU A 830 8.95 58.87 -5.47
CA LEU A 830 7.91 58.09 -6.10
C LEU A 830 8.24 56.60 -5.90
N SER A 831 7.27 55.79 -5.50
CA SER A 831 7.37 54.33 -5.62
C SER A 831 6.26 53.78 -6.50
N VAL A 832 6.56 52.72 -7.22
CA VAL A 832 5.59 51.89 -7.94
C VAL A 832 5.71 50.47 -7.40
N GLU A 833 4.58 49.87 -7.12
CA GLU A 833 4.46 48.51 -6.64
C GLU A 833 3.43 47.78 -7.48
N ASN A 834 3.82 46.70 -8.14
CA ASN A 834 2.92 45.75 -8.76
C ASN A 834 2.85 44.48 -7.91
N SER A 835 1.66 43.90 -7.79
CA SER A 835 1.38 42.63 -7.13
C SER A 835 0.44 41.83 -8.04
N GLN A 836 0.79 40.58 -8.33
CA GLN A 836 -0.02 39.69 -9.16
C GLN A 836 -0.03 38.28 -8.59
N TRP A 837 -1.12 37.55 -8.76
CA TRP A 837 -1.19 36.14 -8.40
C TRP A 837 -1.15 35.29 -9.66
N ALA A 838 -0.05 34.57 -9.84
CA ALA A 838 0.25 33.85 -11.06
C ALA A 838 0.34 32.34 -10.84
N PRO A 839 -0.18 31.52 -11.77
CA PRO A 839 -0.11 30.07 -11.62
C PRO A 839 1.32 29.54 -11.75
N LEU A 840 1.67 28.59 -10.88
CA LEU A 840 3.00 28.00 -10.80
C LEU A 840 3.43 27.35 -12.13
N ASN A 841 2.51 26.70 -12.83
CA ASN A 841 2.78 26.09 -14.13
C ASN A 841 2.87 27.10 -15.29
N GLU A 842 2.57 28.38 -15.07
CA GLU A 842 2.67 29.45 -16.07
C GLU A 842 3.89 30.36 -15.83
N ILE A 843 4.76 30.04 -14.87
CA ILE A 843 5.97 30.80 -14.56
C ILE A 843 7.22 29.95 -14.69
N ASP A 844 8.35 30.58 -15.07
CA ASP A 844 9.64 29.91 -15.17
C ASP A 844 10.25 29.62 -13.80
N SER A 845 11.33 28.85 -13.81
CA SER A 845 12.11 28.51 -12.62
C SER A 845 12.79 29.70 -11.94
N THR A 846 12.95 30.85 -12.61
CA THR A 846 13.52 32.06 -12.02
C THR A 846 12.54 32.70 -11.04
N ILE A 847 11.24 32.68 -11.36
CA ILE A 847 10.17 33.14 -10.45
C ILE A 847 9.76 32.00 -9.51
N ARG A 848 9.49 30.80 -10.05
CA ARG A 848 9.03 29.64 -9.29
C ARG A 848 10.01 29.20 -8.21
N ASN A 849 11.30 29.25 -8.51
CA ASN A 849 12.38 28.84 -7.60
C ASN A 849 13.16 30.07 -7.08
N SER A 850 12.57 31.27 -7.21
CA SER A 850 12.99 32.45 -6.43
C SER A 850 13.01 32.04 -4.96
N ARG A 851 14.08 32.39 -4.25
CA ARG A 851 14.62 31.57 -3.15
C ARG A 851 13.79 31.55 -1.86
N LEU A 852 12.55 32.03 -1.88
CA LEU A 852 11.78 32.41 -0.70
C LEU A 852 10.25 32.47 -1.01
N ILE A 853 9.57 31.39 -1.40
CA ILE A 853 8.11 31.45 -1.70
C ILE A 853 7.30 30.39 -0.94
N GLN A 854 6.20 30.85 -0.32
CA GLN A 854 5.09 30.03 0.18
C GLN A 854 3.97 29.92 -0.87
N MET A 855 3.36 28.75 -0.99
CA MET A 855 2.17 28.54 -1.84
C MET A 855 0.93 28.88 -1.02
N GLU A 856 0.08 29.76 -1.54
CA GLU A 856 -1.17 30.13 -0.89
C GLU A 856 -2.34 29.70 -1.78
N GLY A 857 -3.24 28.94 -1.19
CA GLY A 857 -4.51 28.60 -1.80
C GLY A 857 -5.58 29.57 -1.31
N VAL A 858 -5.99 30.50 -2.16
CA VAL A 858 -7.06 31.51 -1.97
C VAL A 858 -8.17 31.11 -0.96
N ASP A 859 -8.12 31.61 0.29
CA ASP A 859 -9.28 32.10 1.07
C ASP A 859 -8.85 33.11 2.15
N GLU A 860 -9.65 34.16 2.35
CA GLU A 860 -9.30 35.44 3.03
C GLU A 860 -9.22 35.38 4.58
N SER A 861 -8.59 34.38 5.21
CA SER A 861 -8.45 34.42 6.67
C SER A 861 -7.25 33.69 7.23
N PHE A 862 -6.04 34.18 6.94
CA PHE A 862 -4.93 34.38 7.88
C PHE A 862 -3.74 34.94 7.09
N GLU A 863 -3.34 36.18 7.38
CA GLU A 863 -2.15 36.78 6.75
C GLU A 863 -0.89 36.34 7.50
N ILE A 864 -0.07 35.46 6.90
CA ILE A 864 1.33 35.21 7.33
C ILE A 864 2.22 34.99 6.06
N PRO A 865 3.56 35.07 6.11
CA PRO A 865 4.26 36.08 5.35
C PRO A 865 5.11 35.51 4.21
N GLN A 866 5.01 36.17 3.06
CA GLN A 866 5.71 35.87 1.82
C GLN A 866 7.16 36.38 1.85
N ILE A 867 8.11 35.61 1.31
CA ILE A 867 9.52 35.85 1.63
C ILE A 867 10.35 36.38 0.44
N ASN A 868 9.96 36.21 -0.83
CA ASN A 868 10.43 37.02 -1.97
C ASN A 868 9.63 36.69 -3.24
N THR A 869 8.68 37.56 -3.58
CA THR A 869 7.83 37.44 -4.75
C THR A 869 8.37 38.25 -5.95
N ASN A 870 9.60 38.78 -5.87
CA ASN A 870 10.10 39.78 -6.81
C ASN A 870 10.31 39.25 -8.25
N ILE A 871 9.53 39.76 -9.20
CA ILE A 871 9.60 39.46 -10.63
C ILE A 871 10.88 40.02 -11.27
N ASP A 872 11.52 41.01 -10.64
CA ASP A 872 12.69 41.73 -11.17
C ASP A 872 13.99 40.92 -11.20
N ILE A 873 13.94 39.64 -10.80
CA ILE A 873 15.05 38.69 -10.98
C ILE A 873 15.09 38.29 -12.46
N LEU A 874 15.93 38.99 -13.23
CA LEU A 874 15.98 38.87 -14.71
C LEU A 874 16.93 37.78 -15.25
N SER A 875 17.78 37.16 -14.42
CA SER A 875 18.70 36.11 -14.86
C SER A 875 18.23 34.71 -14.45
N GLU A 876 18.12 33.80 -15.41
CA GLU A 876 18.09 32.36 -15.13
C GLU A 876 19.37 32.01 -14.35
N VAL A 877 19.24 31.78 -13.05
CA VAL A 877 20.26 31.01 -12.34
C VAL A 877 20.07 29.60 -12.85
N GLU A 878 21.02 29.09 -13.64
CA GLU A 878 21.03 27.68 -14.05
C GLU A 878 20.87 26.83 -12.77
N LEU A 879 19.72 26.17 -12.63
CA LEU A 879 19.44 25.15 -11.61
C LEU A 879 20.16 23.85 -11.96
N ASP A 880 21.43 23.94 -12.30
CA ASP A 880 22.30 22.83 -11.96
C ASP A 880 22.32 22.80 -10.44
N VAL A 881 22.38 21.63 -9.82
CA VAL A 881 22.70 21.47 -8.38
C VAL A 881 24.18 21.85 -8.15
N GLY A 882 24.66 22.90 -8.85
CA GLY A 882 26.00 23.46 -8.78
C GLY A 882 26.12 24.10 -7.41
N GLY A 883 26.58 23.30 -6.48
CA GLY A 883 26.50 23.63 -5.07
C GLY A 883 26.60 22.41 -4.18
N PHE A 884 25.78 21.39 -4.46
CA PHE A 884 25.49 20.35 -3.48
C PHE A 884 25.29 18.96 -4.11
N SER A 885 25.74 17.91 -3.42
CA SER A 885 25.37 16.52 -3.69
C SER A 885 24.51 16.00 -2.56
N LEU A 886 23.30 15.51 -2.87
CA LEU A 886 22.29 15.09 -1.89
C LEU A 886 21.90 13.63 -2.07
N THR A 887 21.67 12.93 -0.96
CA THR A 887 21.09 11.58 -0.93
C THR A 887 20.07 11.46 0.18
N LEU A 888 19.00 10.68 -0.06
CA LEU A 888 18.04 10.25 0.97
C LEU A 888 18.01 8.73 0.95
N ASP A 889 18.08 8.11 2.12
CA ASP A 889 18.05 6.65 2.29
C ASP A 889 17.22 6.30 3.54
N SER A 890 16.67 5.08 3.61
CA SER A 890 15.92 4.57 4.77
C SER A 890 16.38 3.20 5.26
N VAL A 891 16.18 2.91 6.55
CA VAL A 891 16.38 1.60 7.16
C VAL A 891 15.23 1.29 8.12
N PRO A 892 14.41 0.24 7.87
CA PRO A 892 14.48 -0.68 6.74
C PRO A 892 14.08 -0.06 5.38
N SER A 893 14.37 -0.80 4.31
CA SER A 893 13.91 -0.52 2.94
C SER A 893 13.47 -1.86 2.33
N PRO A 894 12.20 -2.02 1.90
CA PRO A 894 11.10 -1.04 1.99
C PRO A 894 10.74 -0.67 3.44
N MET A 895 10.13 0.51 3.64
CA MET A 895 9.58 0.92 4.93
C MET A 895 8.29 0.15 5.23
N VAL A 896 7.79 0.19 6.47
CA VAL A 896 6.55 -0.49 6.86
C VAL A 896 5.55 0.55 7.39
N VAL A 897 4.33 0.57 6.84
CA VAL A 897 3.25 1.48 7.30
C VAL A 897 3.05 1.36 8.81
N ASP A 898 2.86 2.50 9.47
CA ASP A 898 2.65 2.62 10.92
C ASP A 898 3.85 2.17 11.80
N GLU A 899 4.99 1.79 11.20
CA GLU A 899 6.22 1.46 11.92
C GLU A 899 7.30 2.53 11.75
N ALA A 900 8.00 2.80 12.85
CA ALA A 900 9.06 3.80 12.87
C ALA A 900 10.28 3.33 12.05
N THR A 901 10.81 4.22 11.22
CA THR A 901 11.88 3.97 10.26
C THR A 901 12.93 5.07 10.33
N ASP A 902 14.20 4.68 10.33
CA ASP A 902 15.32 5.64 10.26
C ASP A 902 15.47 6.16 8.83
N VAL A 903 15.45 7.47 8.65
CA VAL A 903 15.79 8.17 7.39
C VAL A 903 17.10 8.92 7.57
N SER A 904 17.96 8.83 6.55
CA SER A 904 19.26 9.49 6.51
C SER A 904 19.36 10.42 5.31
N ILE A 905 19.74 11.67 5.56
CA ILE A 905 20.05 12.68 4.55
C ILE A 905 21.56 12.82 4.44
N GLY A 906 22.13 12.57 3.27
CA GLY A 906 23.53 12.84 2.95
C GLY A 906 23.71 14.16 2.21
N VAL A 907 24.72 14.95 2.60
CA VAL A 907 25.03 16.26 2.00
C VAL A 907 26.53 16.43 1.74
N ILE A 908 26.90 16.92 0.56
CA ILE A 908 28.25 17.43 0.25
C ILE A 908 28.10 18.82 -0.37
N SER A 909 28.70 19.84 0.24
CA SER A 909 28.73 21.22 -0.29
C SER A 909 29.98 21.46 -1.14
N ASP A 910 29.88 22.25 -2.20
CA ASP A 910 30.99 22.69 -3.05
C ASP A 910 31.61 24.01 -2.59
N ALA A 911 31.09 24.61 -1.52
CA ALA A 911 31.59 25.80 -0.86
C ALA A 911 31.54 25.67 0.67
N ASP A 912 32.33 26.49 1.37
CA ASP A 912 32.19 26.62 2.83
C ASP A 912 30.89 27.37 3.12
N LEU A 913 30.00 26.77 3.91
CA LEU A 913 28.68 27.32 4.23
C LEU A 913 28.50 27.40 5.75
N PHE A 914 28.05 28.55 6.24
CA PHE A 914 27.71 28.73 7.65
C PHE A 914 26.20 28.76 7.82
N SER A 915 25.72 28.06 8.85
CA SER A 915 24.31 27.86 9.18
C SER A 915 23.43 27.45 7.97
N PRO A 916 23.73 26.31 7.30
CA PRO A 916 22.76 25.71 6.40
C PRO A 916 21.51 25.30 7.16
N MET A 917 20.34 25.49 6.56
CA MET A 917 19.09 24.90 7.03
C MET A 917 18.62 23.87 6.00
N ILE A 918 18.15 22.73 6.48
CA ILE A 918 17.59 21.67 5.66
C ILE A 918 16.11 21.55 5.98
N GLU A 919 15.23 21.80 5.02
CA GLU A 919 13.80 21.55 5.20
C GLU A 919 13.41 20.23 4.54
N VAL A 920 12.69 19.39 5.28
CA VAL A 920 12.17 18.10 4.84
C VAL A 920 10.65 18.07 5.05
N PRO A 921 9.85 18.37 4.02
CA PRO A 921 8.40 18.23 4.10
C PRO A 921 7.96 16.78 4.26
N ILE A 922 7.07 16.49 5.21
CA ILE A 922 6.68 15.15 5.64
C ILE A 922 5.16 14.88 5.49
N ALA A 923 4.58 15.06 4.29
CA ALA A 923 3.12 14.95 4.11
C ALA A 923 2.55 13.56 4.44
N ASP A 924 3.23 12.50 4.01
CA ASP A 924 2.81 11.11 4.18
C ASP A 924 3.55 10.41 5.32
N PHE A 925 4.23 11.18 6.18
CA PHE A 925 5.07 10.68 7.25
C PHE A 925 4.84 11.48 8.52
N SER A 926 4.72 10.82 9.67
CA SER A 926 4.80 11.50 10.97
C SER A 926 6.22 11.48 11.52
N PHE A 927 6.67 12.61 12.05
CA PHE A 927 7.95 12.69 12.74
C PHE A 927 7.86 12.07 14.15
N VAL A 928 8.80 11.18 14.48
CA VAL A 928 8.88 10.60 15.83
C VAL A 928 9.58 11.58 16.76
N ASN A 929 8.80 12.47 17.38
CA ASN A 929 9.30 13.58 18.22
C ASN A 929 10.11 13.18 19.47
N THR A 930 10.13 11.89 19.83
CA THR A 930 11.00 11.37 20.90
C THR A 930 12.41 11.05 20.44
N SER A 931 12.66 11.03 19.12
CA SER A 931 13.97 10.83 18.52
C SER A 931 14.71 12.18 18.39
N ASP A 932 16.02 12.15 18.62
CA ASP A 932 16.91 13.31 18.41
C ASP A 932 17.48 13.20 16.99
N ILE A 933 17.63 14.30 16.26
CA ILE A 933 18.32 14.28 14.96
C ILE A 933 19.83 14.25 15.22
N THR A 934 20.54 13.29 14.62
CA THR A 934 21.98 13.12 14.85
C THR A 934 22.80 13.30 13.58
N ASP A 935 24.01 13.84 13.74
CA ASP A 935 24.98 13.96 12.64
C ASP A 935 25.74 12.65 12.41
N SER A 936 26.59 12.63 11.37
CA SER A 936 27.51 11.53 11.04
C SER A 936 28.43 11.03 12.18
N LYS A 937 28.56 11.78 13.29
CA LYS A 937 29.35 11.42 14.48
C LYS A 937 28.48 11.00 15.66
N GLY A 938 27.16 10.96 15.50
CA GLY A 938 26.18 10.66 16.53
C GLY A 938 25.96 11.80 17.53
N ALA A 939 26.33 13.04 17.17
CA ALA A 939 26.03 14.22 17.98
C ALA A 939 24.65 14.77 17.59
N SER A 940 23.85 15.18 18.57
CA SER A 940 22.56 15.83 18.32
C SER A 940 22.75 17.12 17.52
N VAL A 941 21.85 17.36 16.57
CA VAL A 941 21.78 18.54 15.72
C VAL A 941 20.50 19.29 16.06
N ALA A 942 20.56 20.62 16.05
CA ALA A 942 19.35 21.44 16.25
C ALA A 942 18.35 21.17 15.14
N TYR A 943 17.07 21.05 15.50
CA TYR A 943 16.00 20.89 14.54
C TYR A 943 14.65 21.34 15.10
N GLU A 944 13.70 21.59 14.20
CA GLU A 944 12.33 21.95 14.54
C GLU A 944 11.32 21.26 13.62
N VAL A 945 10.09 21.08 14.10
CA VAL A 945 8.97 20.63 13.27
C VAL A 945 7.95 21.76 13.22
N LEU A 946 7.79 22.32 12.04
CA LEU A 946 6.93 23.48 11.77
C LEU A 946 6.15 23.22 10.48
N ASN A 947 5.14 24.03 10.20
CA ASN A 947 4.47 23.99 8.90
C ASN A 947 5.48 24.24 7.76
N SER A 948 5.30 23.53 6.65
CA SER A 948 6.18 23.55 5.49
C SER A 948 6.25 24.93 4.85
N THR A 949 7.42 25.35 4.35
CA THR A 949 7.50 26.56 3.53
C THR A 949 6.69 26.44 2.24
N ALA A 950 6.37 25.22 1.77
CA ALA A 950 5.60 25.04 0.54
C ALA A 950 4.10 24.92 0.80
N ASN A 951 3.69 24.47 1.99
CA ASN A 951 2.31 24.10 2.26
C ASN A 951 2.01 24.23 3.75
N GLU A 952 1.15 25.19 4.09
CA GLU A 952 0.74 25.46 5.48
C GLU A 952 0.01 24.29 6.15
N ASN A 953 -0.58 23.37 5.37
CA ASN A 953 -1.33 22.23 5.91
C ASN A 953 -0.46 20.98 6.06
N GLN A 954 0.85 21.11 5.87
CA GLN A 954 1.81 20.02 5.92
C GLN A 954 2.94 20.37 6.89
N ASP A 955 3.35 19.43 7.73
CA ASP A 955 4.52 19.59 8.58
C ASP A 955 5.82 19.39 7.78
N SER A 956 6.87 20.09 8.20
CA SER A 956 8.25 19.97 7.71
C SER A 956 9.20 19.87 8.89
N ILE A 957 10.24 19.05 8.74
CA ILE A 957 11.38 19.01 9.65
C ILE A 957 12.43 20.01 9.15
N PHE A 958 12.85 20.94 9.99
CA PHE A 958 13.92 21.91 9.73
C PHE A 958 15.16 21.48 10.50
N ILE A 959 16.18 20.94 9.82
CA ILE A 959 17.46 20.53 10.41
C ILE A 959 18.45 21.68 10.28
N GLU A 960 19.11 22.06 11.38
CA GLU A 960 19.85 23.31 11.53
C GLU A 960 21.32 23.09 11.93
N PRO A 961 22.17 22.54 11.04
CA PRO A 961 23.60 22.40 11.30
C PRO A 961 24.33 23.74 11.44
N GLU A 962 25.43 23.76 12.23
CA GLU A 962 26.22 24.98 12.44
C GLU A 962 26.98 25.45 11.18
N SER A 963 27.60 24.51 10.45
CA SER A 963 28.38 24.81 9.23
C SER A 963 28.72 23.57 8.42
N TRP A 964 29.00 23.76 7.13
CA TRP A 964 29.57 22.78 6.22
C TRP A 964 30.90 23.29 5.65
N VAL A 965 31.87 22.38 5.60
CA VAL A 965 33.16 22.61 4.93
C VAL A 965 33.09 22.08 3.51
N GLN A 966 33.59 22.86 2.56
CA GLN A 966 33.68 22.50 1.14
C GLN A 966 34.25 21.07 0.95
N GLY A 967 33.53 20.27 0.17
CA GLY A 967 33.90 18.90 -0.22
C GLY A 967 33.80 17.84 0.88
N THR A 968 33.33 18.22 2.09
CA THR A 968 33.14 17.28 3.20
C THR A 968 31.73 16.69 3.16
N ALA A 969 31.63 15.37 3.38
CA ALA A 969 30.34 14.70 3.49
C ALA A 969 29.79 14.80 4.92
N TYR A 970 28.53 15.22 5.01
CA TYR A 970 27.72 15.27 6.22
C TYR A 970 26.53 14.33 6.06
N SER A 971 26.04 13.78 7.17
CA SER A 971 24.80 13.01 7.19
C SER A 971 23.97 13.37 8.41
N TYR A 972 22.65 13.36 8.25
CA TYR A 972 21.66 13.64 9.30
C TYR A 972 20.65 12.50 9.34
N THR A 973 20.46 11.89 10.50
CA THR A 973 19.57 10.75 10.67
C THR A 973 18.47 11.07 11.66
N PHE A 974 17.23 10.72 11.31
CA PHE A 974 16.03 10.96 12.10
C PHE A 974 14.97 9.89 11.82
N GLU A 975 14.00 9.74 12.72
CA GLU A 975 13.01 8.67 12.66
C GLU A 975 11.64 9.22 12.25
N ILE A 976 10.99 8.54 11.30
CA ILE A 976 9.64 8.87 10.81
C ILE A 976 8.77 7.61 10.78
N VAL A 977 7.46 7.80 10.74
CA VAL A 977 6.47 6.74 10.53
C VAL A 977 5.74 7.02 9.21
N PRO A 978 5.84 6.16 8.18
CA PRO A 978 5.03 6.31 6.98
C PRO A 978 3.57 6.00 7.31
N GLU A 979 2.68 6.90 6.92
CA GLU A 979 1.24 6.81 7.22
C GLU A 979 0.44 6.18 6.08
N ASN A 980 1.07 5.98 4.92
CA ASN A 980 0.46 5.48 3.69
C ASN A 980 1.27 4.32 3.08
N TYR A 981 0.57 3.40 2.40
CA TYR A 981 1.17 2.24 1.70
C TYR A 981 1.53 2.59 0.25
N GLY A 982 2.57 1.93 -0.29
CA GLY A 982 3.01 2.05 -1.67
C GLY A 982 4.23 2.97 -1.81
N THR A 983 4.39 3.59 -2.98
CA THR A 983 5.52 4.50 -3.23
C THR A 983 5.19 5.90 -2.72
N LEU A 984 5.87 6.34 -1.66
CA LEU A 984 5.73 7.67 -1.06
C LEU A 984 6.90 8.58 -1.46
N ASN A 985 6.63 9.82 -1.84
CA ASN A 985 7.67 10.78 -2.19
C ASN A 985 8.04 11.66 -0.98
N MET A 986 9.33 11.79 -0.72
CA MET A 986 9.86 12.77 0.22
C MET A 986 10.74 13.77 -0.51
N SER A 987 10.52 15.05 -0.27
CA SER A 987 11.34 16.13 -0.80
C SER A 987 12.24 16.76 0.26
N LEU A 988 13.30 17.41 -0.20
CA LEU A 988 14.36 18.00 0.61
C LEU A 988 14.77 19.34 -0.01
N ARG A 989 14.90 20.37 0.82
CA ARG A 989 15.43 21.69 0.46
C ARG A 989 16.62 22.08 1.33
N ILE A 990 17.65 22.65 0.73
CA ILE A 990 18.76 23.32 1.45
C ILE A 990 18.62 24.82 1.28
N ILE A 991 18.56 25.51 2.42
CA ILE A 991 18.38 26.96 2.53
C ILE A 991 19.57 27.50 3.33
N PRO A 992 20.61 28.04 2.68
CA PRO A 992 21.61 28.85 3.38
C PRO A 992 20.92 30.09 3.97
N LEU A 993 20.96 30.25 5.30
CA LEU A 993 20.17 31.27 6.00
C LEU A 993 20.52 32.73 5.64
N TYR A 994 21.70 32.98 5.08
CA TYR A 994 22.25 34.34 4.91
C TYR A 994 22.82 34.63 3.51
N ASP A 995 22.65 33.69 2.60
CA ASP A 995 22.84 33.87 1.16
C ASP A 995 21.58 33.30 0.55
N ASP A 996 20.71 34.16 0.01
CA ASP A 996 19.45 33.85 -0.67
C ASP A 996 19.53 33.92 -2.23
N SER A 997 20.74 33.77 -2.85
CA SER A 997 21.10 33.40 -4.28
C SER A 997 21.66 31.95 -4.82
N ASN A 998 21.26 30.72 -4.40
CA ASN A 998 21.99 29.43 -4.05
C ASN A 998 21.15 28.52 -3.05
N VAL A 999 19.95 28.06 -3.45
CA VAL A 999 19.11 27.04 -2.72
C VAL A 999 19.24 25.73 -3.50
N ALA A 1000 19.21 24.57 -2.83
CA ALA A 1000 19.12 23.27 -3.51
C ALA A 1000 17.80 22.54 -3.18
N TYR A 1001 17.28 21.79 -4.15
CA TYR A 1001 16.09 20.94 -4.01
C TYR A 1001 16.38 19.53 -4.55
N THR A 1002 15.86 18.51 -3.88
CA THR A 1002 15.80 17.14 -4.40
C THR A 1002 14.58 16.42 -3.86
N SER A 1003 14.20 15.32 -4.49
CA SER A 1003 13.16 14.41 -4.00
C SER A 1003 13.61 12.96 -4.12
N HIS A 1004 13.00 12.08 -3.33
CA HIS A 1004 13.26 10.65 -3.32
C HIS A 1004 11.96 9.88 -3.10
N ASP A 1005 11.80 8.77 -3.81
CA ASP A 1005 10.65 7.87 -3.66
C ASP A 1005 11.04 6.72 -2.72
N PHE A 1006 10.26 6.51 -1.67
CA PHE A 1006 10.40 5.41 -0.74
C PHE A 1006 9.30 4.37 -1.02
N ASP A 1007 9.70 3.10 -1.13
CA ASP A 1007 8.75 1.99 -1.17
C ASP A 1007 8.31 1.66 0.28
N VAL A 1008 6.99 1.64 0.50
CA VAL A 1008 6.37 1.32 1.78
C VAL A 1008 5.46 0.11 1.64
N THR A 1009 5.76 -0.95 2.40
CA THR A 1009 4.95 -2.17 2.52
C THR A 1009 4.10 -2.14 3.79
N GLY A 1010 3.27 -3.15 4.00
CA GLY A 1010 2.52 -3.30 5.24
C GLY A 1010 2.35 -4.76 5.65
N THR A 1011 1.60 -4.97 6.73
CA THR A 1011 1.33 -6.30 7.26
C THR A 1011 -0.14 -6.70 7.11
N GLY A 1012 -0.37 -8.01 7.06
CA GLY A 1012 -1.68 -8.65 7.06
C GLY A 1012 -1.69 -9.89 7.95
N ASN A 1013 -2.84 -10.54 8.06
CA ASN A 1013 -3.04 -11.75 8.85
C ASN A 1013 -3.65 -12.86 7.98
N VAL A 1014 -3.44 -14.11 8.38
CA VAL A 1014 -4.10 -15.27 7.78
C VAL A 1014 -4.67 -16.19 8.83
N THR A 1015 -5.93 -16.59 8.65
CA THR A 1015 -6.61 -17.60 9.45
C THR A 1015 -6.73 -18.90 8.68
N ILE A 1016 -6.16 -19.97 9.23
CA ILE A 1016 -6.32 -21.33 8.72
C ILE A 1016 -7.36 -22.06 9.59
N HIS A 1017 -8.44 -22.53 8.97
CA HIS A 1017 -9.42 -23.44 9.56
C HIS A 1017 -9.19 -24.86 9.08
N VAL A 1018 -9.18 -25.84 9.98
CA VAL A 1018 -8.98 -27.25 9.65
C VAL A 1018 -10.27 -28.02 9.87
N GLN A 1019 -10.70 -28.77 8.86
CA GLN A 1019 -11.97 -29.51 8.83
C GLN A 1019 -11.83 -30.92 8.22
N ASP A 1020 -12.85 -31.78 8.40
CA ASP A 1020 -12.97 -33.07 7.69
C ASP A 1020 -13.80 -32.94 6.41
N GLU A 1021 -13.94 -34.05 5.67
CA GLU A 1021 -14.75 -34.14 4.43
C GLU A 1021 -16.25 -33.82 4.64
N ASN A 1022 -16.72 -33.87 5.89
CA ASN A 1022 -18.06 -33.47 6.30
C ASN A 1022 -18.11 -32.02 6.82
N TYR A 1023 -17.01 -31.28 6.67
CA TYR A 1023 -16.83 -29.88 7.05
C TYR A 1023 -16.96 -29.66 8.56
N ALA A 1024 -16.72 -30.70 9.36
CA ALA A 1024 -16.63 -30.59 10.81
C ALA A 1024 -15.21 -30.19 11.21
N PRO A 1025 -15.02 -29.28 12.19
CA PRO A 1025 -13.69 -28.88 12.63
C PRO A 1025 -12.85 -30.07 13.12
N VAL A 1026 -11.60 -30.14 12.67
CA VAL A 1026 -10.64 -31.19 13.03
C VAL A 1026 -9.44 -30.56 13.70
N VAL A 1027 -9.08 -31.04 14.89
CA VAL A 1027 -7.84 -30.64 15.56
C VAL A 1027 -6.65 -31.27 14.84
N ALA A 1028 -5.81 -30.47 14.19
CA ALA A 1028 -4.57 -30.89 13.53
C ALA A 1028 -3.46 -31.12 14.56
N ASP A 1029 -2.50 -31.99 14.24
CA ASP A 1029 -1.29 -32.16 15.04
C ASP A 1029 -0.40 -30.92 14.89
N SER A 1030 -0.33 -30.35 13.67
CA SER A 1030 0.31 -29.07 13.42
C SER A 1030 -0.31 -28.26 12.27
N ILE A 1031 -0.27 -26.93 12.40
CA ILE A 1031 -0.54 -25.94 11.35
C ILE A 1031 0.69 -25.04 11.29
N THR A 1032 1.32 -24.93 10.12
CA THR A 1032 2.53 -24.12 9.91
C THR A 1032 2.30 -23.11 8.80
N VAL A 1033 2.65 -21.85 9.05
CA VAL A 1033 2.70 -20.74 8.08
C VAL A 1033 3.98 -19.95 8.38
N ASP A 1034 4.74 -19.57 7.35
CA ASP A 1034 6.02 -18.83 7.50
C ASP A 1034 7.03 -19.50 8.46
N GLY A 1035 7.06 -20.85 8.47
CA GLY A 1035 7.89 -21.61 9.40
C GLY A 1035 7.48 -21.52 10.88
N VAL A 1036 6.44 -20.74 11.22
CA VAL A 1036 5.82 -20.70 12.54
C VAL A 1036 4.81 -21.83 12.64
N THR A 1037 5.03 -22.75 13.59
CA THR A 1037 4.17 -23.91 13.80
C THR A 1037 3.33 -23.77 15.07
N VAL A 1038 2.03 -23.96 14.95
CA VAL A 1038 1.10 -24.17 16.08
C VAL A 1038 0.63 -25.62 16.09
N THR A 1039 0.39 -26.18 17.29
CA THR A 1039 0.02 -27.59 17.46
C THR A 1039 -1.31 -27.75 18.17
N ASP A 1040 -2.00 -28.87 17.94
CA ASP A 1040 -3.25 -29.24 18.61
C ASP A 1040 -4.38 -28.19 18.44
N GLN A 1041 -4.49 -27.58 17.26
CA GLN A 1041 -5.52 -26.59 16.93
C GLN A 1041 -6.37 -27.02 15.73
N SER A 1042 -7.64 -26.62 15.73
CA SER A 1042 -8.53 -26.72 14.55
C SER A 1042 -8.66 -25.40 13.80
N THR A 1043 -8.09 -24.33 14.35
CA THR A 1043 -8.04 -23.01 13.75
C THR A 1043 -6.87 -22.23 14.33
N ASN A 1044 -6.19 -21.42 13.53
CA ASN A 1044 -5.21 -20.46 14.02
C ASN A 1044 -5.13 -19.24 13.12
N GLU A 1045 -4.99 -18.06 13.73
CA GLU A 1045 -4.66 -16.81 13.05
C GLU A 1045 -3.16 -16.54 13.21
N PHE A 1046 -2.47 -16.25 12.11
CA PHE A 1046 -1.11 -15.78 12.07
C PHE A 1046 -1.17 -14.28 11.73
N SER A 1047 -0.70 -13.44 12.65
CA SER A 1047 -0.78 -11.99 12.52
C SER A 1047 0.54 -11.34 12.13
N ASP A 1048 0.46 -10.11 11.67
CA ASP A 1048 1.60 -9.23 11.40
C ASP A 1048 2.60 -9.82 10.38
N LEU A 1049 2.07 -10.60 9.43
CA LEU A 1049 2.85 -11.14 8.31
C LEU A 1049 3.05 -10.04 7.28
N PHE A 1050 4.27 -9.88 6.77
CA PHE A 1050 4.53 -8.94 5.68
C PHE A 1050 3.77 -9.37 4.42
N GLU A 1051 3.50 -8.41 3.55
CA GLU A 1051 2.93 -8.70 2.23
C GLU A 1051 3.88 -9.60 1.42
N ASP A 1052 3.50 -10.87 1.27
CA ASP A 1052 4.22 -11.91 0.50
C ASP A 1052 3.33 -13.16 0.32
N THR A 1053 3.82 -14.13 -0.46
CA THR A 1053 3.25 -15.47 -0.57
C THR A 1053 3.97 -16.43 0.39
N TYR A 1054 3.24 -16.96 1.36
CA TYR A 1054 3.77 -17.90 2.35
C TYR A 1054 3.37 -19.33 2.04
N GLN A 1055 4.29 -20.27 2.26
CA GLN A 1055 3.98 -21.69 2.25
C GLN A 1055 3.27 -22.07 3.55
N PHE A 1056 2.23 -22.89 3.45
CA PHE A 1056 1.57 -23.49 4.61
C PHE A 1056 1.57 -25.02 4.55
N SER A 1057 1.46 -25.64 5.73
CA SER A 1057 1.24 -27.09 5.85
C SER A 1057 0.40 -27.43 7.07
N VAL A 1058 -0.52 -28.38 6.92
CA VAL A 1058 -1.35 -28.94 7.97
C VAL A 1058 -1.14 -30.44 8.03
N THR A 1059 -0.82 -30.97 9.21
CA THR A 1059 -0.55 -32.40 9.41
C THR A 1059 -1.39 -32.98 10.53
N LYS A 1060 -1.76 -34.25 10.40
CA LYS A 1060 -2.50 -35.02 11.41
C LYS A 1060 -2.24 -36.52 11.25
N SER A 1061 -1.86 -37.19 12.33
CA SER A 1061 -1.58 -38.62 12.31
C SER A 1061 -2.78 -39.43 11.82
N GLY A 1062 -2.54 -40.28 10.81
CA GLY A 1062 -3.58 -41.10 10.18
C GLY A 1062 -4.34 -40.43 9.04
N TYR A 1063 -4.00 -39.18 8.69
CA TYR A 1063 -4.50 -38.46 7.53
C TYR A 1063 -3.31 -38.11 6.60
N PRO A 1064 -3.53 -37.93 5.28
CA PRO A 1064 -2.53 -37.33 4.41
C PRO A 1064 -2.24 -35.88 4.84
N ASP A 1065 -0.99 -35.44 4.66
CA ASP A 1065 -0.60 -34.05 4.89
C ASP A 1065 -1.15 -33.15 3.77
N VAL A 1066 -1.54 -31.93 4.12
CA VAL A 1066 -2.01 -30.92 3.16
C VAL A 1066 -1.09 -29.72 3.22
N SER A 1067 -0.55 -29.31 2.08
CA SER A 1067 0.29 -28.12 1.92
C SER A 1067 -0.22 -27.24 0.76
N GLY A 1068 0.28 -26.01 0.70
CA GLY A 1068 -0.03 -25.06 -0.37
C GLY A 1068 0.55 -23.68 -0.05
N THR A 1069 0.03 -22.67 -0.73
CA THR A 1069 0.40 -21.26 -0.50
C THR A 1069 -0.75 -20.46 0.08
N VAL A 1070 -0.43 -19.39 0.81
CA VAL A 1070 -1.35 -18.33 1.17
C VAL A 1070 -0.73 -16.99 0.79
N GLU A 1071 -1.51 -16.13 0.14
CA GLU A 1071 -1.11 -14.76 -0.16
C GLU A 1071 -1.55 -13.82 0.97
N ILE A 1072 -0.65 -12.93 1.39
CA ILE A 1072 -0.91 -11.89 2.39
C ILE A 1072 -0.79 -10.54 1.69
N ASN A 1073 -1.82 -9.71 1.76
CA ASN A 1073 -1.74 -8.30 1.35
C ASN A 1073 -1.93 -7.36 2.55
N TYR A 1074 -1.48 -6.11 2.42
CA TYR A 1074 -1.59 -5.10 3.48
C TYR A 1074 -3.04 -4.93 3.99
N GLY A 1075 -3.18 -4.99 5.32
CA GLY A 1075 -4.46 -4.80 6.01
C GLY A 1075 -5.44 -5.95 5.82
N GLU A 1076 -5.02 -7.04 5.16
CA GLU A 1076 -5.90 -8.17 4.88
C GLU A 1076 -5.91 -9.24 5.96
N ASN A 1077 -7.08 -9.85 6.20
CA ASN A 1077 -7.23 -11.10 6.95
C ASN A 1077 -7.69 -12.21 5.99
N ALA A 1078 -6.73 -12.90 5.38
CA ALA A 1078 -7.03 -14.02 4.48
C ALA A 1078 -7.57 -15.20 5.30
N VAL A 1079 -8.60 -15.90 4.80
CA VAL A 1079 -9.19 -17.06 5.49
C VAL A 1079 -9.13 -18.26 4.57
N TYR A 1080 -8.47 -19.33 5.01
CA TYR A 1080 -8.36 -20.57 4.25
C TYR A 1080 -8.97 -21.73 5.04
N ASN A 1081 -9.77 -22.54 4.36
CA ASN A 1081 -10.32 -23.78 4.90
C ASN A 1081 -9.52 -24.95 4.32
N VAL A 1082 -8.81 -25.65 5.19
CA VAL A 1082 -8.04 -26.86 4.88
C VAL A 1082 -8.84 -28.08 5.28
N THR A 1083 -9.19 -28.91 4.31
CA THR A 1083 -9.89 -30.17 4.54
C THR A 1083 -8.88 -31.29 4.63
N LEU A 1084 -8.87 -32.03 5.74
CA LEU A 1084 -8.06 -33.24 5.92
C LEU A 1084 -8.83 -34.46 5.41
N PRO A 1085 -8.46 -35.02 4.23
CA PRO A 1085 -9.20 -36.13 3.66
C PRO A 1085 -8.90 -37.44 4.36
N THR A 1086 -9.89 -38.32 4.44
CA THR A 1086 -9.70 -39.68 4.97
C THR A 1086 -9.02 -40.59 3.97
N THR A 1087 -9.26 -40.34 2.67
CA THR A 1087 -8.59 -40.96 1.53
C THR A 1087 -8.56 -39.97 0.37
N MET A 1088 -7.59 -40.11 -0.53
CA MET A 1088 -7.51 -39.33 -1.77
C MET A 1088 -7.80 -40.20 -3.01
N THR A 1089 -8.25 -41.44 -2.84
CA THR A 1089 -8.55 -42.36 -3.96
C THR A 1089 -9.69 -41.88 -4.87
N GLU A 1090 -10.46 -40.90 -4.40
CA GLU A 1090 -11.42 -40.12 -5.17
C GLU A 1090 -11.07 -38.63 -5.04
N PRO A 1091 -11.49 -37.78 -6.00
CA PRO A 1091 -11.23 -36.35 -5.92
C PRO A 1091 -11.81 -35.73 -4.65
N VAL A 1092 -10.97 -34.99 -3.91
CA VAL A 1092 -11.32 -34.31 -2.66
C VAL A 1092 -10.89 -32.85 -2.70
N LEU A 1093 -11.74 -31.95 -2.18
CA LEU A 1093 -11.43 -30.53 -2.02
C LEU A 1093 -10.63 -30.37 -0.73
N ILE A 1094 -9.34 -30.07 -0.87
CA ILE A 1094 -8.40 -29.98 0.26
C ILE A 1094 -8.15 -28.53 0.72
N LEU A 1095 -8.43 -27.54 -0.13
CA LEU A 1095 -8.23 -26.12 0.15
C LEU A 1095 -9.36 -25.29 -0.43
N SER A 1096 -9.82 -24.29 0.31
CA SER A 1096 -10.76 -23.28 -0.17
C SER A 1096 -10.54 -21.96 0.56
N GLU A 1097 -10.21 -20.91 -0.19
CA GLU A 1097 -10.15 -19.53 0.29
C GLU A 1097 -11.57 -18.97 0.52
N GLY A 1098 -11.77 -18.24 1.62
CA GLY A 1098 -13.06 -17.66 2.01
C GLY A 1098 -14.00 -18.68 2.67
N GLY A 1099 -15.06 -19.06 1.97
CA GLY A 1099 -15.99 -20.10 2.42
C GLY A 1099 -15.38 -21.51 2.32
N SER A 1100 -16.09 -22.50 2.86
CA SER A 1100 -15.59 -23.89 2.88
C SER A 1100 -15.50 -24.57 1.50
N GLY A 1101 -16.10 -23.96 0.46
CA GLY A 1101 -16.24 -24.53 -0.88
C GLY A 1101 -16.92 -25.91 -0.88
N SER A 1102 -17.09 -26.52 -2.05
CA SER A 1102 -17.40 -27.95 -2.15
C SER A 1102 -17.17 -28.51 -3.56
N ILE A 1103 -16.98 -29.82 -3.64
CA ILE A 1103 -17.10 -30.56 -4.90
C ILE A 1103 -18.59 -30.71 -5.23
N ALA A 1104 -19.00 -30.10 -6.33
CA ALA A 1104 -20.36 -30.11 -6.83
C ALA A 1104 -20.71 -31.36 -7.63
N GLY A 1105 -19.73 -32.14 -8.09
CA GLY A 1105 -19.93 -33.37 -8.85
C GLY A 1105 -18.61 -33.99 -9.30
N VAL A 1106 -18.57 -35.33 -9.38
CA VAL A 1106 -17.43 -36.10 -9.89
C VAL A 1106 -17.96 -37.14 -10.87
N ALA A 1107 -17.73 -36.92 -12.17
CA ALA A 1107 -17.91 -37.94 -13.18
C ALA A 1107 -16.61 -38.71 -13.33
N GLN A 1108 -16.66 -40.03 -13.22
CA GLN A 1108 -15.51 -40.89 -13.48
C GLN A 1108 -15.86 -41.87 -14.60
N ILE A 1109 -14.99 -41.95 -15.58
CA ILE A 1109 -14.89 -43.12 -16.45
C ILE A 1109 -13.81 -43.99 -15.83
N PRO A 1110 -14.17 -45.03 -15.05
CA PRO A 1110 -13.19 -45.93 -14.49
C PRO A 1110 -12.49 -46.65 -15.63
N ALA A 1111 -11.20 -46.93 -15.46
CA ALA A 1111 -10.48 -47.65 -16.48
C ALA A 1111 -11.10 -49.02 -16.73
N GLU A 1112 -11.11 -49.43 -18.00
CA GLU A 1112 -11.47 -50.80 -18.36
C GLU A 1112 -10.59 -51.80 -17.59
N GLN A 1113 -11.09 -53.04 -17.44
CA GLN A 1113 -10.27 -54.09 -16.85
C GLN A 1113 -8.96 -54.19 -17.64
N LEU A 1114 -7.86 -53.95 -16.94
CA LEU A 1114 -6.51 -53.98 -17.48
C LEU A 1114 -6.29 -55.28 -18.28
N ASN A 1115 -5.88 -55.14 -19.54
CA ASN A 1115 -5.77 -56.25 -20.49
C ASN A 1115 -4.63 -56.01 -21.49
N ALA A 1116 -4.29 -57.06 -22.25
CA ALA A 1116 -3.15 -57.05 -23.16
C ALA A 1116 -3.38 -56.32 -24.50
N LEU A 1117 -4.56 -55.72 -24.72
CA LEU A 1117 -4.96 -55.12 -26.00
C LEU A 1117 -5.14 -53.60 -25.95
N ASN A 1118 -5.63 -53.08 -24.84
CA ASN A 1118 -5.98 -51.67 -24.68
C ASN A 1118 -5.26 -51.08 -23.47
N SER A 1119 -4.77 -49.84 -23.62
CA SER A 1119 -4.19 -49.09 -22.49
C SER A 1119 -5.25 -48.78 -21.45
N GLU A 1120 -4.82 -48.71 -20.20
CA GLU A 1120 -5.67 -48.32 -19.09
C GLU A 1120 -5.91 -46.79 -19.12
N ASN A 1121 -7.11 -46.34 -19.48
CA ASN A 1121 -7.44 -44.91 -19.51
C ASN A 1121 -8.48 -44.59 -18.43
N ALA A 1122 -8.20 -43.60 -17.59
CA ALA A 1122 -9.12 -43.11 -16.56
C ALA A 1122 -9.34 -41.60 -16.72
N ILE A 1123 -10.61 -41.18 -16.70
CA ILE A 1123 -10.99 -39.78 -16.84
C ILE A 1123 -11.82 -39.35 -15.63
N TYR A 1124 -11.46 -38.21 -15.05
CA TYR A 1124 -12.20 -37.55 -13.98
C TYR A 1124 -12.65 -36.17 -14.45
N ASN A 1125 -13.96 -35.95 -14.43
CA ASN A 1125 -14.55 -34.63 -14.64
C ASN A 1125 -15.13 -34.15 -13.33
N ILE A 1126 -14.44 -33.20 -12.70
CA ILE A 1126 -14.75 -32.69 -11.38
C ILE A 1126 -15.35 -31.30 -11.55
N SER A 1127 -16.44 -31.04 -10.84
CA SER A 1127 -16.94 -29.68 -10.69
C SER A 1127 -16.78 -29.22 -9.26
N VAL A 1128 -16.26 -28.02 -9.08
CA VAL A 1128 -16.06 -27.39 -7.78
C VAL A 1128 -16.78 -26.07 -7.72
N MET A 1129 -17.25 -25.71 -6.53
CA MET A 1129 -17.86 -24.42 -6.24
C MET A 1129 -17.14 -23.76 -5.06
N GLY A 1130 -16.76 -22.51 -5.23
CA GLY A 1130 -16.19 -21.65 -4.19
C GLY A 1130 -16.72 -20.22 -4.31
N ASP A 1131 -16.55 -19.43 -3.24
CA ASP A 1131 -16.95 -18.02 -3.19
C ASP A 1131 -15.80 -17.04 -2.91
N GLY A 1132 -14.57 -17.56 -2.81
CA GLY A 1132 -13.30 -16.81 -2.72
C GLY A 1132 -12.37 -17.11 -3.90
N GLY A 1133 -11.07 -16.84 -3.75
CA GLY A 1133 -10.03 -17.10 -4.74
C GLY A 1133 -9.65 -18.58 -4.80
N GLU A 1134 -8.52 -18.96 -4.19
CA GLU A 1134 -7.86 -20.26 -4.41
C GLU A 1134 -8.69 -21.47 -3.91
N LEU A 1135 -8.95 -22.45 -4.79
CA LEU A 1135 -9.43 -23.79 -4.42
C LEU A 1135 -8.38 -24.85 -4.80
N GLY A 1136 -8.24 -25.86 -3.95
CA GLY A 1136 -7.32 -26.98 -4.15
C GLY A 1136 -8.05 -28.32 -4.21
N VAL A 1137 -7.91 -29.06 -5.31
CA VAL A 1137 -8.46 -30.42 -5.46
C VAL A 1137 -7.34 -31.44 -5.58
N ALA A 1138 -7.36 -32.46 -4.72
CA ALA A 1138 -6.39 -33.56 -4.73
C ALA A 1138 -7.02 -34.88 -5.19
N LEU A 1139 -6.23 -35.67 -5.91
CA LEU A 1139 -6.56 -37.04 -6.33
C LEU A 1139 -5.30 -37.91 -6.24
N GLN A 1140 -5.43 -39.06 -5.57
CA GLN A 1140 -4.45 -40.12 -5.53
C GLN A 1140 -4.82 -41.21 -6.54
N PHE A 1141 -3.85 -41.62 -7.35
CA PHE A 1141 -4.04 -42.61 -8.42
C PHE A 1141 -2.83 -43.54 -8.52
N PRO A 1142 -2.96 -44.72 -9.15
CA PRO A 1142 -1.85 -45.66 -9.22
C PRO A 1142 -0.64 -45.14 -9.98
N GLN A 1143 0.57 -45.45 -9.50
CA GLN A 1143 1.83 -44.99 -10.08
C GLN A 1143 1.98 -45.26 -11.58
N ARG A 1144 1.48 -46.39 -12.09
CA ARG A 1144 1.48 -46.71 -13.53
C ARG A 1144 0.83 -45.70 -14.45
N TYR A 1145 -0.07 -44.84 -13.98
CA TYR A 1145 -0.64 -43.79 -14.82
C TYR A 1145 0.39 -42.70 -15.18
N LEU A 1146 1.52 -42.65 -14.47
CA LEU A 1146 2.63 -41.75 -14.79
C LEU A 1146 3.58 -42.30 -15.86
N VAL A 1147 3.26 -43.44 -16.49
CA VAL A 1147 3.95 -43.86 -17.72
C VAL A 1147 3.76 -42.81 -18.82
N ASN A 1148 2.62 -42.12 -18.83
CA ASN A 1148 2.38 -40.91 -19.61
C ASN A 1148 2.10 -39.73 -18.68
N SER A 1149 2.36 -38.49 -19.14
CA SER A 1149 1.99 -37.29 -18.38
C SER A 1149 0.47 -37.15 -18.34
N PRO A 1150 -0.14 -36.83 -17.19
CA PRO A 1150 -1.57 -36.59 -17.10
C PRO A 1150 -1.94 -35.33 -17.91
N VAL A 1151 -3.14 -35.32 -18.49
CA VAL A 1151 -3.72 -34.11 -19.09
C VAL A 1151 -4.69 -33.50 -18.11
N VAL A 1152 -4.36 -32.30 -17.62
CA VAL A 1152 -5.22 -31.55 -16.69
C VAL A 1152 -5.82 -30.35 -17.42
N THR A 1153 -7.12 -30.15 -17.24
CA THR A 1153 -7.84 -28.99 -17.79
C THR A 1153 -8.58 -28.24 -16.69
N LEU A 1154 -8.59 -26.91 -16.77
CA LEU A 1154 -9.42 -26.03 -15.94
C LEU A 1154 -10.32 -25.22 -16.86
N ASN A 1155 -11.64 -25.35 -16.68
CA ASN A 1155 -12.67 -24.70 -17.49
C ASN A 1155 -12.47 -24.90 -19.01
N GLY A 1156 -11.98 -26.09 -19.40
CA GLY A 1156 -11.70 -26.46 -20.79
C GLY A 1156 -10.36 -25.99 -21.36
N VAL A 1157 -9.53 -25.30 -20.56
CA VAL A 1157 -8.16 -24.92 -20.92
C VAL A 1157 -7.17 -25.93 -20.35
N VAL A 1158 -6.26 -26.46 -21.18
CA VAL A 1158 -5.19 -27.36 -20.73
C VAL A 1158 -4.17 -26.57 -19.90
N LEU A 1159 -3.86 -27.06 -18.70
CA LEU A 1159 -2.91 -26.47 -17.77
C LEU A 1159 -1.47 -26.87 -18.12
N GLY A 1160 -0.50 -26.01 -17.80
CA GLY A 1160 0.93 -26.33 -17.85
C GLY A 1160 1.37 -27.13 -16.62
N GLU A 1161 2.57 -27.72 -16.68
CA GLU A 1161 3.13 -28.51 -15.55
C GLU A 1161 3.40 -27.66 -14.29
N ASP A 1162 3.51 -26.33 -14.43
CA ASP A 1162 3.70 -25.40 -13.30
C ASP A 1162 2.38 -24.98 -12.63
N ASP A 1163 1.22 -25.34 -13.20
CA ASP A 1163 -0.12 -24.94 -12.73
C ASP A 1163 -0.77 -25.99 -11.81
N TYR A 1164 -0.14 -27.15 -11.61
CA TYR A 1164 -0.60 -28.20 -10.71
C TYR A 1164 0.59 -28.90 -10.04
N GLU A 1165 0.39 -29.41 -8.83
CA GLU A 1165 1.40 -30.17 -8.11
C GLU A 1165 1.21 -31.67 -8.41
N LEU A 1166 2.22 -32.31 -8.98
CA LEU A 1166 2.26 -33.77 -9.13
C LEU A 1166 3.33 -34.36 -8.22
N THR A 1167 2.91 -35.13 -7.23
CA THR A 1167 3.78 -35.90 -6.34
C THR A 1167 3.79 -37.37 -6.79
N PRO A 1168 4.89 -37.86 -7.39
CA PRO A 1168 5.00 -39.27 -7.76
C PRO A 1168 4.99 -40.19 -6.54
N GLY A 1169 4.35 -41.34 -6.67
CA GLY A 1169 4.53 -42.46 -5.78
C GLY A 1169 5.90 -43.13 -5.93
N THR A 1170 6.08 -44.26 -5.27
CA THR A 1170 7.33 -45.04 -5.28
C THR A 1170 7.11 -46.35 -6.02
N PHE A 1171 8.03 -46.72 -6.91
CA PHE A 1171 8.08 -48.05 -7.50
C PHE A 1171 9.52 -48.58 -7.45
N VAL A 1172 9.72 -49.74 -6.82
CA VAL A 1172 11.07 -50.29 -6.58
C VAL A 1172 11.10 -51.77 -6.90
N TYR A 1173 12.01 -52.18 -7.80
CA TYR A 1173 12.33 -53.58 -8.05
C TYR A 1173 13.18 -54.14 -6.89
N GLY A 1174 12.77 -55.30 -6.39
CA GLY A 1174 13.46 -56.07 -5.35
C GLY A 1174 14.24 -57.28 -5.90
N ASP A 1175 14.87 -58.02 -5.00
CA ASP A 1175 15.60 -59.24 -5.35
C ASP A 1175 14.64 -60.36 -5.81
N ALA A 1176 15.11 -61.16 -6.78
CA ALA A 1176 14.44 -62.39 -7.23
C ALA A 1176 13.00 -62.23 -7.76
N GLY A 1177 12.69 -61.09 -8.38
CA GLY A 1177 11.41 -60.86 -9.06
C GLY A 1177 10.37 -60.11 -8.24
N ALA A 1178 10.62 -59.80 -6.96
CA ALA A 1178 9.70 -59.02 -6.13
C ALA A 1178 9.70 -57.51 -6.50
N TYR A 1179 8.62 -56.79 -6.20
CA TYR A 1179 8.57 -55.33 -6.31
C TYR A 1179 7.68 -54.68 -5.23
N THR A 1180 7.78 -53.37 -5.06
CA THR A 1180 6.88 -52.58 -4.20
C THR A 1180 6.42 -51.33 -4.93
N THR A 1181 5.16 -50.94 -4.75
CA THR A 1181 4.57 -49.77 -5.39
C THR A 1181 3.69 -48.96 -4.42
N THR A 1182 3.65 -47.64 -4.55
CA THR A 1182 2.69 -46.74 -3.88
C THR A 1182 2.04 -45.81 -4.89
N ASN A 1183 0.84 -45.33 -4.61
CA ASN A 1183 0.11 -44.39 -5.48
C ASN A 1183 0.82 -43.02 -5.59
N ALA A 1184 0.59 -42.33 -6.71
CA ALA A 1184 0.93 -40.92 -6.92
C ALA A 1184 -0.25 -40.02 -6.53
N THR A 1185 0.01 -38.74 -6.27
CA THR A 1185 -1.00 -37.72 -5.95
C THR A 1185 -0.86 -36.53 -6.89
N LEU A 1186 -1.97 -36.02 -7.41
CA LEU A 1186 -2.06 -34.78 -8.19
C LEU A 1186 -2.97 -33.79 -7.48
N VAL A 1187 -2.52 -32.55 -7.38
CA VAL A 1187 -3.24 -31.44 -6.76
C VAL A 1187 -3.32 -30.26 -7.73
N VAL A 1188 -4.53 -29.76 -7.96
CA VAL A 1188 -4.76 -28.58 -8.80
C VAL A 1188 -5.11 -27.40 -7.90
N TYR A 1189 -4.34 -26.32 -7.99
CA TYR A 1189 -4.54 -25.06 -7.27
C TYR A 1189 -5.04 -23.96 -8.24
N ASN A 1190 -5.41 -22.78 -7.73
CA ASN A 1190 -5.77 -21.59 -8.52
C ASN A 1190 -7.06 -21.65 -9.38
N THR A 1191 -8.12 -22.30 -8.90
CA THR A 1191 -9.42 -22.13 -9.58
C THR A 1191 -10.03 -20.75 -9.27
N PRO A 1192 -10.55 -20.00 -10.25
CA PRO A 1192 -11.24 -18.73 -10.00
C PRO A 1192 -12.46 -18.84 -9.06
N SER A 1193 -12.95 -17.71 -8.54
CA SER A 1193 -14.22 -17.70 -7.79
C SER A 1193 -15.39 -18.22 -8.63
N GLY A 1194 -16.31 -18.98 -8.01
CA GLY A 1194 -17.51 -19.50 -8.66
C GLY A 1194 -17.43 -21.00 -8.97
N THR A 1195 -18.17 -21.43 -10.01
CA THR A 1195 -18.21 -22.84 -10.44
C THR A 1195 -17.11 -23.10 -11.46
N ASN A 1196 -16.20 -24.02 -11.15
CA ASN A 1196 -15.14 -24.45 -12.05
C ASN A 1196 -15.25 -25.92 -12.40
N TYR A 1197 -14.67 -26.27 -13.55
CA TYR A 1197 -14.64 -27.61 -14.10
C TYR A 1197 -13.20 -28.05 -14.28
N ILE A 1198 -12.79 -29.09 -13.56
CA ILE A 1198 -11.45 -29.67 -13.63
C ILE A 1198 -11.57 -31.02 -14.33
N GLY A 1199 -10.93 -31.16 -15.49
CA GLY A 1199 -10.79 -32.44 -16.17
C GLY A 1199 -9.40 -33.02 -15.90
N MET A 1200 -9.32 -34.28 -15.49
CA MET A 1200 -8.07 -35.03 -15.33
C MET A 1200 -8.15 -36.31 -16.16
N GLU A 1201 -7.25 -36.45 -17.13
CA GLU A 1201 -7.13 -37.64 -17.95
C GLU A 1201 -5.78 -38.32 -17.68
N PHE A 1202 -5.86 -39.60 -17.36
CA PHE A 1202 -4.72 -40.47 -17.08
C PHE A 1202 -4.69 -41.59 -18.11
N ASP A 1203 -3.53 -41.79 -18.74
CA ASP A 1203 -3.30 -42.85 -19.72
C ASP A 1203 -2.15 -43.75 -19.26
N GLY A 1204 -2.46 -44.99 -18.89
CA GLY A 1204 -1.53 -46.01 -18.43
C GLY A 1204 -1.00 -46.90 -19.56
N ASP A 1205 -0.53 -48.09 -19.19
CA ASP A 1205 0.08 -49.07 -20.11
C ASP A 1205 -0.80 -50.35 -20.25
N VAL A 1206 -0.46 -51.26 -21.16
CA VAL A 1206 -1.18 -52.52 -21.40
C VAL A 1206 -0.68 -53.67 -20.50
N LEU A 1207 -1.56 -54.63 -20.18
CA LEU A 1207 -1.24 -55.75 -19.28
C LEU A 1207 -0.12 -56.64 -19.85
N GLY A 1208 1.05 -56.64 -19.21
CA GLY A 1208 2.22 -57.44 -19.59
C GLY A 1208 3.24 -56.75 -20.48
N ASP A 1209 3.12 -55.43 -20.71
CA ASP A 1209 4.18 -54.65 -21.37
C ASP A 1209 5.36 -54.44 -20.39
N ALA A 1210 6.53 -54.98 -20.76
CA ALA A 1210 7.75 -54.86 -19.98
C ALA A 1210 8.77 -53.92 -20.64
N THR A 1211 8.42 -53.32 -21.77
CA THR A 1211 9.30 -52.47 -22.59
C THR A 1211 8.79 -51.04 -22.75
N GLY A 1212 7.53 -50.77 -22.38
CA GLY A 1212 6.89 -49.46 -22.43
C GLY A 1212 6.60 -49.02 -23.86
N GLU A 1213 6.28 -49.97 -24.75
CA GLU A 1213 5.98 -49.71 -26.16
C GLU A 1213 4.47 -49.62 -26.45
N GLY A 1214 3.63 -49.80 -25.41
CA GLY A 1214 2.17 -49.75 -25.46
C GLY A 1214 1.55 -50.99 -26.10
N LEU A 1215 2.30 -52.09 -26.24
CA LEU A 1215 1.89 -53.31 -26.93
C LEU A 1215 2.55 -54.55 -26.32
N VAL A 1216 1.79 -55.64 -26.19
CA VAL A 1216 2.33 -56.92 -25.73
C VAL A 1216 2.97 -57.69 -26.89
N THR A 1217 4.28 -57.88 -26.85
CA THR A 1217 5.04 -58.60 -27.86
C THR A 1217 5.89 -59.74 -27.29
N SER A 1218 6.51 -60.54 -28.17
CA SER A 1218 7.49 -61.55 -27.75
C SER A 1218 8.72 -60.95 -27.07
N ARG A 1219 8.94 -59.64 -27.20
CA ARG A 1219 10.06 -58.94 -26.58
C ARG A 1219 9.86 -58.78 -25.08
N ASP A 1220 8.64 -58.49 -24.64
CA ASP A 1220 8.28 -58.36 -23.23
C ASP A 1220 8.54 -59.66 -22.48
N SER A 1221 8.13 -60.79 -23.07
CA SER A 1221 8.43 -62.14 -22.57
C SER A 1221 9.94 -62.36 -22.34
N LEU A 1222 10.79 -61.88 -23.24
CA LEU A 1222 12.25 -62.00 -23.12
C LEU A 1222 12.82 -61.08 -22.03
N PHE A 1223 12.29 -59.85 -21.90
CA PHE A 1223 12.72 -58.90 -20.87
C PHE A 1223 12.39 -59.40 -19.48
N ILE A 1224 11.17 -59.90 -19.27
CA ILE A 1224 10.74 -60.52 -18.01
C ILE A 1224 11.62 -61.72 -17.67
N LEU A 1225 11.92 -62.58 -18.65
CA LEU A 1225 12.80 -63.72 -18.40
C LEU A 1225 14.21 -63.26 -18.01
N ASN A 1226 14.75 -62.23 -18.67
CA ASN A 1226 16.05 -61.64 -18.33
C ASN A 1226 16.06 -61.04 -16.92
N PHE A 1227 14.97 -60.41 -16.48
CA PHE A 1227 14.84 -59.86 -15.14
C PHE A 1227 14.80 -60.99 -14.09
N VAL A 1228 13.95 -62.00 -14.29
CA VAL A 1228 13.79 -63.13 -13.37
C VAL A 1228 15.08 -63.95 -13.19
N VAL A 1229 15.90 -64.09 -14.25
CA VAL A 1229 17.20 -64.79 -14.17
C VAL A 1229 18.36 -63.88 -13.73
N GLY A 1230 18.11 -62.59 -13.47
CA GLY A 1230 19.08 -61.63 -12.96
C GLY A 1230 20.05 -61.06 -14.00
N ASN A 1231 19.70 -61.12 -15.29
CA ASN A 1231 20.50 -60.50 -16.37
C ASN A 1231 20.29 -58.98 -16.45
N ILE A 1232 19.14 -58.47 -15.99
CA ILE A 1232 18.81 -57.05 -15.88
C ILE A 1232 18.25 -56.77 -14.49
N GLY A 1233 18.42 -55.54 -13.99
CA GLY A 1233 18.00 -55.13 -12.64
C GLY A 1233 16.57 -54.57 -12.55
N GLY A 1234 15.87 -54.43 -13.68
CA GLY A 1234 14.53 -53.85 -13.80
C GLY A 1234 14.17 -53.62 -15.26
N PHE A 1235 13.00 -53.02 -15.52
CA PHE A 1235 12.52 -52.64 -16.86
C PHE A 1235 12.66 -51.13 -17.09
N ASP A 1236 12.48 -50.72 -18.35
CA ASP A 1236 12.42 -49.30 -18.75
C ASP A 1236 11.06 -48.66 -18.42
N THR A 1237 10.13 -49.40 -17.80
CA THR A 1237 8.79 -48.97 -17.37
C THR A 1237 8.75 -48.58 -15.89
N PHE A 1238 7.88 -47.61 -15.55
CA PHE A 1238 7.74 -47.01 -14.21
C PHE A 1238 6.89 -47.84 -13.23
N ASP A 1239 6.08 -48.80 -13.70
CA ASP A 1239 5.27 -49.74 -12.90
C ASP A 1239 4.83 -50.91 -13.81
N TYR A 1240 5.49 -52.07 -13.72
CA TYR A 1240 5.22 -53.22 -14.61
C TYR A 1240 3.84 -53.88 -14.32
N PRO A 1241 2.96 -54.00 -15.33
CA PRO A 1241 1.67 -54.69 -15.18
C PRO A 1241 1.80 -56.23 -15.13
N ASP A 1242 1.95 -56.80 -13.93
CA ASP A 1242 2.07 -58.26 -13.67
C ASP A 1242 0.87 -59.07 -14.20
N VAL A 1243 1.14 -60.18 -14.90
CA VAL A 1243 0.14 -60.97 -15.64
C VAL A 1243 -0.29 -62.26 -14.92
N VAL A 1244 0.31 -62.59 -13.77
CA VAL A 1244 0.06 -63.84 -13.04
C VAL A 1244 -0.67 -63.60 -11.71
N ASP A 1245 -0.09 -62.80 -10.83
CA ASP A 1245 -0.61 -62.54 -9.48
C ASP A 1245 -0.04 -61.21 -8.97
N ARG A 1246 -0.75 -60.14 -9.33
CA ARG A 1246 -0.36 -58.78 -9.02
C ARG A 1246 -0.29 -58.50 -7.53
N ASP A 1247 -1.20 -59.07 -6.75
CA ASP A 1247 -1.26 -58.88 -5.29
C ASP A 1247 -0.11 -59.59 -4.57
N ALA A 1248 0.49 -60.60 -5.22
CA ALA A 1248 1.71 -61.23 -4.74
C ALA A 1248 2.98 -60.39 -4.97
N HIS A 1249 2.89 -59.27 -5.72
CA HIS A 1249 3.99 -58.37 -6.04
C HIS A 1249 5.27 -59.10 -6.50
N SER A 1250 5.12 -60.08 -7.39
CA SER A 1250 6.17 -61.04 -7.72
C SER A 1250 6.15 -61.44 -9.19
N ILE A 1251 7.10 -60.91 -9.95
CA ILE A 1251 7.35 -61.21 -11.36
C ILE A 1251 8.10 -62.54 -11.46
N THR A 1252 7.56 -63.50 -12.21
CA THR A 1252 8.12 -64.85 -12.33
C THR A 1252 8.33 -65.28 -13.78
N SER A 1253 8.96 -66.44 -13.98
CA SER A 1253 9.05 -67.05 -15.32
C SER A 1253 7.68 -67.43 -15.91
N ARG A 1254 6.63 -67.48 -15.08
CA ARG A 1254 5.26 -67.76 -15.53
C ARG A 1254 4.68 -66.58 -16.30
N ASP A 1255 5.02 -65.35 -15.91
CA ASP A 1255 4.65 -64.12 -16.60
C ASP A 1255 5.14 -64.12 -18.04
N SER A 1256 6.45 -64.41 -18.19
CA SER A 1256 7.09 -64.58 -19.50
C SER A 1256 6.40 -65.64 -20.37
N LEU A 1257 5.97 -66.76 -19.78
CA LEU A 1257 5.28 -67.84 -20.49
C LEU A 1257 3.86 -67.44 -20.93
N LEU A 1258 3.10 -66.73 -20.07
CA LEU A 1258 1.75 -66.27 -20.39
C LEU A 1258 1.77 -65.22 -21.50
N ILE A 1259 2.71 -64.29 -21.48
CA ILE A 1259 2.96 -63.33 -22.57
C ILE A 1259 3.23 -64.05 -23.89
N LEU A 1260 4.08 -65.08 -23.88
CA LEU A 1260 4.35 -65.83 -25.09
C LEU A 1260 3.09 -66.57 -25.60
N ASN A 1261 2.28 -67.14 -24.70
CA ASN A 1261 1.01 -67.80 -25.05
C ASN A 1261 -0.02 -66.80 -25.61
N ARG A 1262 -0.05 -65.57 -25.10
CA ARG A 1262 -0.92 -64.48 -25.57
C ARG A 1262 -0.55 -64.07 -26.99
N VAL A 1263 0.74 -63.91 -27.26
CA VAL A 1263 1.27 -63.53 -28.58
C VAL A 1263 0.95 -64.58 -29.65
N VAL A 1264 0.91 -65.86 -29.29
CA VAL A 1264 0.56 -66.95 -30.23
C VAL A 1264 -0.93 -67.32 -30.25
N GLY A 1265 -1.76 -66.67 -29.42
CA GLY A 1265 -3.22 -66.85 -29.40
C GLY A 1265 -3.73 -68.08 -28.63
N ASN A 1266 -2.95 -68.61 -27.69
CA ASN A 1266 -3.37 -69.73 -26.83
C ASN A 1266 -4.16 -69.28 -25.58
N VAL A 1267 -4.05 -68.01 -25.23
CA VAL A 1267 -4.78 -67.37 -24.13
C VAL A 1267 -5.38 -66.06 -24.63
N ASP A 1268 -6.48 -65.64 -24.02
CA ASP A 1268 -7.17 -64.38 -24.32
C ASP A 1268 -6.41 -63.15 -23.80
N GLU A 1269 -6.98 -61.95 -23.99
CA GLU A 1269 -6.45 -60.67 -23.54
C GLU A 1269 -6.30 -60.51 -22.02
N TYR A 1270 -6.88 -61.41 -21.23
CA TYR A 1270 -6.74 -61.48 -19.77
C TYR A 1270 -5.82 -62.64 -19.33
N TYR A 1271 -5.10 -63.25 -20.28
CA TYR A 1271 -4.21 -64.38 -20.07
C TYR A 1271 -4.91 -65.67 -19.57
N GLN A 1272 -6.20 -65.84 -19.89
CA GLN A 1272 -6.98 -67.03 -19.59
C GLN A 1272 -6.99 -68.01 -20.78
N TRP A 1273 -6.99 -69.32 -20.49
CA TRP A 1273 -6.99 -70.35 -21.53
C TRP A 1273 -8.39 -70.48 -22.14
N SER A 1274 -8.46 -70.44 -23.48
CA SER A 1274 -9.68 -70.65 -24.26
C SER A 1274 -10.21 -72.07 -24.19
#